data_AF-Q6YHU6-F1
#
_entry.id   AF-Q6YHU6-F1
#
_cell.length_a   1.000
_cell.length_b   1.000
_cell.length_c   1.000
_cell.angle_alpha   90.00
_cell.angle_beta   90.00
_cell.angle_gamma   90.00
#
_symmetry.space_group_name_H-M   'P 1'
#
loop_
_entity.id
_entity.type
_entity.pdbx_description
1 polymer ?
#
loop_
_entity_poly.entity_id
_entity_poly.type
_entity_poly.pdbx_seq_one_letter_code
_entity_poly.pdbx_strand_id
1 'polypeptide(L)'
;MGVKKKKEMQVAALTICHQDLETLKSFADVEGKNLASLLLHCVQLTDGVSQIHYIKQIVPLLEKADKNGMCDPTIQSCLDILAGIYLSLSLKNPLKKVLASSLNSLPDFFLPEAMHRFTSRLQEELNTTDLYSYRKVTDNISSCMENFNLGRASVNNLLKNVLHFLQKSLIEILEENRKCAGNHIIQTQLMNDLLVGIRVSMMLVQKVQDFQGNLWKTSDSPIWQNMCGLLSIFTKVLSDDDLLQTVQSTSGLAIILFIKTMFHPSEKIPHLISSVLLRSVDCTSVPEWFMSSCRSLCCGDISQSAVLFLCQGTLAMLDWQNGSMGRSGEALLLDTAHVLFTLSSQIKEPTLEMFLSRILASWTNSAIQVLESSSPSLTDSLNGNSSIVGRLLEYVYTHWEHPLDALRHQTKIMFKNLLQMHRLTVEGADFVPDPFFVELTESLLRLEWHIKGKYTCLGCLVECIGVEHILAIDKTIPSQILEVMGDQSLVPYASDLLETMFRNHKSHLKSQTAESSWIDQWHETWVSPLLFILCEGNLDQKSYVIDYYLPKLLSYSPESLQYMVKILQTSIDAKTGQEQSFPSLGSCNSRGALGALMACLRIARAHGHLQSATDTWENLVSDARIKQGLIHQHCQVRIDTLGLLCESNRSTEIVSMEEMQWIQFFITYNLNSQSPGVRQQICSLLKKLFCRIQESSQVLYKLEQSKSKREPENELTKQHPSVSLQQYKNFMSSICNSLFEALFPGSSYSTRFSALTILGSIAEVFHVPEGRIYTVYQLSHDIDVGRFQTLMECFTSTFEDVKILAFDLLMKLSKTAVHFQDSGKLQGLFQAALELSTSTKPYDCVTASYLLNFLIWQDALPSSLSAYLTQQVACDNGDRPAAVVERNTLMVIKCLMENLEEEVSQAENSLLQAAAAFPMYGRVHCITGALQKLSLNSLQLVSEWRPVVEKLLLMSYRLSTVVSPVIQSSSPEGLIPMDTDSESASRLQMILNEIQPRDTNDYFNQAKILKEHDSFDMKDLNASVVNIDTSTEIKGKEVKTCDVTAQMVLVCCWRSMKEVALLLGMLCQLLPMQPVPESSDGLLTVEQVKEIGDYFKQHLLQSRHRGAFELAYTGFVKLTEVLNRCPNVSLQKLPEQWLWSVLEEIKCSDPSSKLCATRRSAGIPFYIQALLASEPKKGRMDLLKITMKELISLAGPTDDIQSTVPQVHALNILRALFRDTRLGENIIPYVADGAKAAILGFTSPVWAVRNSSTLLFSALITRIFGVKRAKDEHSKTNRMTGREFFSRFPELYPFLLKQLETVANTVDSDMGEPNRHPSMFLLLLVLERLYASPMDGTSSALSMGPFVPFIMRCGHSPVYHSREMAARALVPFVMIDHIPNTIRTLLSTLPSCTDQCFRQNHIHGTLLQVFHLLQAYSDSKHGTNSDFQHELTDITVCTKAKLWLAKRQNPCLVTRAVYIDILFLLTCCLNRSAKDNQPVLESLGFWEEVRGIISGSELITGFPWAFKVPGLPQYLQSLTRLAIAAVWAAAAKSGERETNVPISFSQLLESAFPEVRSLTLEALLEKFLAAASGLGEKGVPPLLCNMGEKFLLLAMKENHPECFCKILKILHCMDPGEWLPQTEHCVHLTPKEFLIWTMDIASNERSEIQSVALRLASKVISHHMQTCVENRELIAAELKQWVQLVILSCEDHLPTESRLAVVEVLTSTTPLFLTNPHPILELQDTLALWKCVLTLLQSEEQAVRDAATETVTTAMSQENTCQSTEFAFCQVDASIALALALAVLCDLLQQWDQLAPGLPILLGWLLGESDDLVACVESMHQVEEDYLFEKAEVNFWAETLIFVKYLCKHLFCLLSKSGWRPPSPEMLCHLQRMVSEQCHLLSQFFRELPPAAEFVKTVEFTRLRIQEERTLACLRLLAFLEGKEGEDTLVLSVWDSYAESRQLTLPRTEAAC
;
A
#
# COMPACT_ATOMS: atom_id res chain seq x y z
N MET A 1 -17.13 -10.48 12.87
CA MET A 1 -17.26 -11.95 12.92
C MET A 1 -18.39 -12.39 12.00
N GLY A 2 -18.16 -13.34 11.08
CA GLY A 2 -19.17 -13.81 10.12
C GLY A 2 -19.90 -15.08 10.61
N VAL A 3 -21.22 -15.00 10.77
CA VAL A 3 -22.07 -16.14 11.14
C VAL A 3 -22.17 -17.11 9.95
N LYS A 4 -21.51 -18.26 10.04
CA LYS A 4 -21.62 -19.36 9.05
C LYS A 4 -23.06 -19.91 9.07
N LYS A 5 -23.88 -19.55 8.08
CA LYS A 5 -25.17 -20.22 7.81
C LYS A 5 -24.92 -21.71 7.58
N LYS A 6 -25.46 -22.58 8.44
CA LYS A 6 -25.52 -24.04 8.24
C LYS A 6 -26.31 -24.29 6.94
N LYS A 7 -25.62 -24.70 5.87
CA LYS A 7 -26.27 -25.25 4.67
C LYS A 7 -27.02 -26.51 5.08
N GLU A 8 -28.35 -26.53 4.92
CA GLU A 8 -29.13 -27.76 5.00
C GLU A 8 -28.60 -28.75 3.96
N MET A 9 -28.10 -29.89 4.43
CA MET A 9 -27.48 -30.91 3.58
C MET A 9 -28.60 -31.82 3.09
N GLN A 10 -29.08 -31.64 1.86
CA GLN A 10 -30.03 -32.56 1.24
C GLN A 10 -29.35 -33.93 1.03
N VAL A 11 -29.87 -34.97 1.69
CA VAL A 11 -29.45 -36.36 1.49
C VAL A 11 -30.32 -36.96 0.39
N ALA A 12 -29.73 -37.29 -0.76
CA ALA A 12 -30.46 -37.90 -1.86
C ALA A 12 -31.07 -39.25 -1.44
N ALA A 13 -32.37 -39.41 -1.70
CA ALA A 13 -33.11 -40.65 -1.46
C ALA A 13 -32.58 -41.80 -2.33
N LEU A 14 -32.60 -43.03 -1.80
CA LEU A 14 -32.26 -44.23 -2.55
C LEU A 14 -33.30 -44.54 -3.62
N THR A 15 -32.87 -45.09 -4.74
CA THR A 15 -33.72 -45.59 -5.83
C THR A 15 -33.42 -47.06 -6.09
N ILE A 16 -34.46 -47.82 -6.44
CA ILE A 16 -34.38 -49.25 -6.74
C ILE A 16 -34.91 -49.49 -8.15
N CYS A 17 -34.39 -50.49 -8.86
CA CYS A 17 -34.87 -50.83 -10.19
C CYS A 17 -36.31 -51.41 -10.13
N HIS A 18 -37.05 -51.32 -11.23
CA HIS A 18 -38.45 -51.74 -11.26
C HIS A 18 -38.64 -53.23 -10.90
N GLN A 19 -37.70 -54.09 -11.30
CA GLN A 19 -37.77 -55.53 -11.05
C GLN A 19 -37.60 -55.88 -9.56
N ASP A 20 -36.64 -55.23 -8.89
CA ASP A 20 -36.43 -55.38 -7.44
C ASP A 20 -37.64 -54.81 -6.66
N LEU A 21 -38.25 -53.72 -7.15
CA LEU A 21 -39.46 -53.14 -6.55
C LEU A 21 -40.67 -54.10 -6.63
N GLU A 22 -40.89 -54.72 -7.79
CA GLU A 22 -41.95 -55.73 -7.96
C GLU A 22 -41.69 -56.97 -7.09
N THR A 23 -40.42 -57.37 -6.96
CA THR A 23 -40.02 -58.46 -6.06
C THR A 23 -40.36 -58.13 -4.60
N LEU A 24 -40.02 -56.94 -4.12
CA LEU A 24 -40.40 -56.49 -2.77
C LEU A 24 -41.92 -56.49 -2.56
N LYS A 25 -42.69 -56.01 -3.54
CA LYS A 25 -44.17 -56.03 -3.46
C LYS A 25 -44.73 -57.44 -3.38
N SER A 26 -44.16 -58.39 -4.12
CA SER A 26 -44.64 -59.78 -4.13
C SER A 26 -44.42 -60.50 -2.79
N PHE A 27 -43.41 -60.08 -2.02
CA PHE A 27 -43.07 -60.66 -0.72
C PHE A 27 -43.55 -59.85 0.49
N ALA A 28 -44.06 -58.62 0.29
CA ALA A 28 -44.55 -57.78 1.38
C ALA A 28 -45.79 -58.42 2.03
N ASP A 29 -45.75 -58.59 3.35
CA ASP A 29 -46.87 -59.08 4.13
C ASP A 29 -47.91 -57.99 4.40
N VAL A 30 -49.19 -58.38 4.53
CA VAL A 30 -50.30 -57.44 4.81
C VAL A 30 -50.12 -56.72 6.16
N GLU A 31 -49.45 -57.36 7.13
CA GLU A 31 -49.15 -56.75 8.43
C GLU A 31 -48.01 -55.73 8.38
N GLY A 32 -47.23 -55.69 7.29
CA GLY A 32 -46.09 -54.80 7.13
C GLY A 32 -44.91 -55.10 8.06
N LYS A 33 -44.80 -56.31 8.59
CA LYS A 33 -43.81 -56.67 9.64
C LYS A 33 -42.60 -57.43 9.12
N ASN A 34 -42.65 -57.98 7.91
CA ASN A 34 -41.50 -58.70 7.36
C ASN A 34 -40.43 -57.76 6.76
N LEU A 35 -39.25 -58.30 6.45
CA LEU A 35 -38.13 -57.52 5.91
C LEU A 35 -38.45 -56.88 4.56
N ALA A 36 -39.21 -57.58 3.70
CA ALA A 36 -39.61 -57.06 2.39
C ALA A 36 -40.51 -55.82 2.53
N SER A 37 -41.47 -55.84 3.46
CA SER A 37 -42.33 -54.70 3.79
C SER A 37 -41.53 -53.51 4.33
N LEU A 38 -40.56 -53.76 5.21
CA LEU A 38 -39.70 -52.69 5.74
C LEU A 38 -38.86 -52.03 4.65
N LEU A 39 -38.29 -52.82 3.73
CA LEU A 39 -37.55 -52.31 2.58
C LEU A 39 -38.46 -51.55 1.62
N LEU A 40 -39.66 -52.08 1.32
CA LEU A 40 -40.64 -51.41 0.47
C LEU A 40 -41.03 -50.04 1.05
N HIS A 41 -41.27 -49.97 2.36
CA HIS A 41 -41.59 -48.71 3.04
C HIS A 41 -40.40 -47.75 3.04
N CYS A 42 -39.17 -48.25 3.22
CA CYS A 42 -37.95 -47.45 3.13
C CYS A 42 -37.81 -46.80 1.75
N VAL A 43 -38.09 -47.54 0.67
CA VAL A 43 -37.99 -47.07 -0.72
C VAL A 43 -39.05 -46.02 -1.05
N GLN A 44 -40.22 -46.09 -0.43
CA GLN A 44 -41.31 -45.13 -0.64
C GLN A 44 -41.07 -43.76 0.02
N LEU A 45 -40.10 -43.66 0.94
CA LEU A 45 -39.76 -42.40 1.60
C LEU A 45 -38.96 -41.49 0.66
N THR A 46 -39.35 -40.22 0.60
CA THR A 46 -38.68 -39.19 -0.22
C THR A 46 -37.51 -38.51 0.49
N ASP A 47 -37.38 -38.67 1.81
CA ASP A 47 -36.31 -38.10 2.61
C ASP A 47 -35.23 -39.14 2.94
N GLY A 48 -33.99 -38.89 2.49
CA GLY A 48 -32.85 -39.76 2.74
C GLY A 48 -32.46 -39.88 4.22
N VAL A 49 -32.78 -38.91 5.07
CA VAL A 49 -32.55 -39.02 6.53
C VAL A 49 -33.52 -40.01 7.16
N SER A 50 -34.79 -39.98 6.75
CA SER A 50 -35.79 -40.95 7.16
C SER A 50 -35.43 -42.37 6.71
N GLN A 51 -34.90 -42.54 5.49
CA GLN A 51 -34.42 -43.83 4.99
C GLN A 51 -33.30 -44.44 5.86
N ILE A 52 -32.39 -43.62 6.39
CA ILE A 52 -31.33 -44.08 7.31
C ILE A 52 -31.94 -44.77 8.55
N HIS A 53 -33.06 -44.28 9.07
CA HIS A 53 -33.70 -44.88 10.23
C HIS A 53 -34.23 -46.28 9.94
N TYR A 54 -34.89 -46.48 8.79
CA TYR A 54 -35.41 -47.78 8.39
C TYR A 54 -34.29 -48.79 8.11
N ILE A 55 -33.21 -48.38 7.43
CA ILE A 55 -32.06 -49.27 7.16
C ILE A 55 -31.42 -49.78 8.45
N LYS A 56 -31.39 -48.98 9.52
CA LYS A 56 -30.88 -49.42 10.83
C LYS A 56 -31.74 -50.49 11.51
N GLN A 57 -33.01 -50.64 11.12
CA GLN A 57 -33.92 -51.63 11.68
C GLN A 57 -33.78 -53.02 11.03
N ILE A 58 -33.03 -53.14 9.93
CA ILE A 58 -32.83 -54.40 9.19
C ILE A 58 -32.17 -55.48 10.08
N VAL A 59 -31.08 -55.12 10.78
CA VAL A 59 -30.32 -56.07 11.62
C VAL A 59 -31.17 -56.60 12.79
N PRO A 60 -31.83 -55.75 13.60
CA PRO A 60 -32.73 -56.22 14.66
C PRO A 60 -33.89 -57.10 14.18
N LEU A 61 -34.36 -56.93 12.94
CA LEU A 61 -35.40 -57.78 12.36
C LEU A 61 -34.86 -59.16 11.97
N LEU A 62 -33.67 -59.21 11.37
CA LEU A 62 -33.03 -60.47 10.98
C LEU A 62 -32.61 -61.30 12.21
N GLU A 63 -32.14 -60.66 13.28
CA GLU A 63 -31.87 -61.32 14.57
C GLU A 63 -33.11 -62.02 15.16
N LYS A 64 -34.33 -61.49 14.90
CA LYS A 64 -35.58 -62.12 15.35
C LYS A 64 -36.02 -63.30 14.49
N ALA A 65 -35.65 -63.30 13.20
CA ALA A 65 -36.02 -64.33 12.24
C ALA A 65 -35.19 -65.63 12.37
N ASP A 66 -34.04 -65.56 13.06
CA ASP A 66 -33.03 -66.62 13.20
C ASP A 66 -33.48 -67.90 13.96
N LYS A 67 -34.76 -68.03 14.33
CA LYS A 67 -35.22 -69.13 15.20
C LYS A 67 -35.44 -70.49 14.52
N ASN A 68 -35.49 -70.57 13.18
CA ASN A 68 -35.96 -71.79 12.49
C ASN A 68 -34.96 -72.46 11.52
N GLY A 69 -33.70 -72.01 11.41
CA GLY A 69 -32.61 -72.73 10.74
C GLY A 69 -32.72 -72.94 9.21
N MET A 70 -33.78 -72.48 8.56
CA MET A 70 -33.95 -72.47 7.10
C MET A 70 -34.04 -71.01 6.63
N CYS A 71 -33.16 -70.62 5.71
CA CYS A 71 -33.15 -69.27 5.15
C CYS A 71 -34.35 -69.12 4.20
N ASP A 72 -35.36 -68.36 4.63
CA ASP A 72 -36.58 -68.07 3.86
C ASP A 72 -36.19 -67.48 2.49
N PRO A 73 -36.74 -67.98 1.36
CA PRO A 73 -36.51 -67.40 0.03
C PRO A 73 -36.73 -65.88 -0.01
N THR A 74 -37.64 -65.37 0.81
CA THR A 74 -37.92 -63.93 0.97
C THR A 74 -36.70 -63.16 1.48
N ILE A 75 -35.99 -63.71 2.47
CA ILE A 75 -34.79 -63.08 3.06
C ILE A 75 -33.66 -63.09 2.02
N GLN A 76 -33.51 -64.18 1.28
CA GLN A 76 -32.51 -64.26 0.20
C GLN A 76 -32.73 -63.18 -0.85
N SER A 77 -33.97 -62.99 -1.32
CA SER A 77 -34.33 -61.90 -2.24
C SER A 77 -34.08 -60.52 -1.63
N CYS A 78 -34.37 -60.32 -0.34
CA CYS A 78 -34.10 -59.04 0.33
C CYS A 78 -32.60 -58.71 0.41
N LEU A 79 -31.74 -59.71 0.69
CA LEU A 79 -30.29 -59.53 0.73
C LEU A 79 -29.72 -59.19 -0.66
N ASP A 80 -30.25 -59.79 -1.73
CA ASP A 80 -29.89 -59.46 -3.11
C ASP A 80 -30.25 -58.02 -3.47
N ILE A 81 -31.45 -57.57 -3.08
CA ILE A 81 -31.88 -56.18 -3.29
C ILE A 81 -31.02 -55.20 -2.47
N LEU A 82 -30.64 -55.55 -1.24
CA LEU A 82 -29.72 -54.73 -0.44
C LEU A 82 -28.33 -54.61 -1.08
N ALA A 83 -27.83 -55.67 -1.71
CA ALA A 83 -26.60 -55.61 -2.51
C ALA A 83 -26.77 -54.65 -3.70
N GLY A 84 -27.88 -54.74 -4.42
CA GLY A 84 -28.23 -53.82 -5.51
C GLY A 84 -28.30 -52.35 -5.06
N ILE A 85 -28.96 -52.06 -3.93
CA ILE A 85 -29.05 -50.71 -3.35
C ILE A 85 -27.66 -50.18 -3.00
N TYR A 86 -26.81 -50.99 -2.34
CA TYR A 86 -25.49 -50.53 -1.95
C TYR A 86 -24.63 -50.11 -3.16
N LEU A 87 -24.69 -50.88 -4.24
CA LEU A 87 -23.95 -50.62 -5.47
C LEU A 87 -24.55 -49.48 -6.32
N SER A 88 -25.83 -49.15 -6.15
CA SER A 88 -26.46 -48.01 -6.85
C SER A 88 -26.16 -46.65 -6.21
N LEU A 89 -25.87 -46.62 -4.90
CA LEU A 89 -25.60 -45.40 -4.16
C LEU A 89 -24.24 -44.79 -4.50
N SER A 90 -24.19 -43.45 -4.63
CA SER A 90 -22.93 -42.73 -4.83
C SER A 90 -22.05 -42.73 -3.58
N LEU A 91 -20.72 -42.63 -3.77
CA LEU A 91 -19.72 -42.58 -2.68
C LEU A 91 -19.97 -41.46 -1.65
N LYS A 92 -20.61 -40.36 -2.07
CA LYS A 92 -20.93 -39.22 -1.21
C LYS A 92 -22.24 -39.38 -0.43
N ASN A 93 -23.07 -40.39 -0.74
CA ASN A 93 -24.33 -40.57 -0.05
C ASN A 93 -24.11 -41.21 1.34
N PRO A 94 -24.49 -40.54 2.45
CA PRO A 94 -24.38 -41.09 3.81
C PRO A 94 -25.04 -42.46 3.98
N LEU A 95 -26.12 -42.75 3.24
CA LEU A 95 -26.82 -44.04 3.25
C LEU A 95 -25.88 -45.21 2.91
N LYS A 96 -24.88 -45.00 2.05
CA LYS A 96 -23.93 -46.06 1.66
C LYS A 96 -23.07 -46.52 2.85
N LYS A 97 -22.58 -45.57 3.66
CA LYS A 97 -21.82 -45.89 4.89
C LYS A 97 -22.69 -46.56 5.94
N VAL A 98 -23.94 -46.10 6.08
CA VAL A 98 -24.91 -46.73 7.00
C VAL A 98 -25.19 -48.17 6.58
N LEU A 99 -25.44 -48.42 5.29
CA LEU A 99 -25.65 -49.77 4.76
C LEU A 99 -24.44 -50.66 5.01
N ALA A 100 -23.22 -50.20 4.70
CA ALA A 100 -22.00 -50.97 4.98
C ALA A 100 -21.89 -51.33 6.48
N SER A 101 -22.16 -50.37 7.37
CA SER A 101 -22.14 -50.59 8.82
C SER A 101 -23.20 -51.60 9.27
N SER A 102 -24.45 -51.47 8.80
CA SER A 102 -25.54 -52.38 9.17
C SER A 102 -25.29 -53.79 8.63
N LEU A 103 -24.82 -53.91 7.39
CA LEU A 103 -24.57 -55.21 6.76
C LEU A 103 -23.36 -55.94 7.37
N ASN A 104 -22.36 -55.21 7.86
CA ASN A 104 -21.26 -55.80 8.63
C ASN A 104 -21.73 -56.42 9.96
N SER A 105 -22.89 -56.03 10.48
CA SER A 105 -23.49 -56.56 11.72
C SER A 105 -24.57 -57.63 11.46
N LEU A 106 -24.61 -58.23 10.27
CA LEU A 106 -25.52 -59.35 10.01
C LEU A 106 -25.17 -60.57 10.89
N PRO A 107 -26.17 -61.31 11.40
CA PRO A 107 -25.93 -62.58 12.10
C PRO A 107 -25.16 -63.58 11.24
N ASP A 108 -24.28 -64.37 11.87
CA ASP A 108 -23.37 -65.30 11.18
C ASP A 108 -24.09 -66.27 10.24
N PHE A 109 -25.33 -66.66 10.57
CA PHE A 109 -26.17 -67.53 9.75
C PHE A 109 -26.46 -66.96 8.35
N PHE A 110 -26.61 -65.63 8.22
CA PHE A 110 -26.93 -64.97 6.95
C PHE A 110 -25.69 -64.52 6.17
N LEU A 111 -24.51 -64.47 6.79
CA LEU A 111 -23.27 -63.98 6.17
C LEU A 111 -22.90 -64.74 4.88
N PRO A 112 -22.95 -66.08 4.79
CA PRO A 112 -22.60 -66.80 3.57
C PRO A 112 -23.53 -66.45 2.40
N GLU A 113 -24.83 -66.35 2.67
CA GLU A 113 -25.84 -66.00 1.67
C GLU A 113 -25.68 -64.53 1.23
N ALA A 114 -25.52 -63.60 2.18
CA ALA A 114 -25.27 -62.19 1.87
C ALA A 114 -24.00 -62.03 1.03
N MET A 115 -22.92 -62.73 1.40
CA MET A 115 -21.66 -62.72 0.63
C MET A 115 -21.88 -63.26 -0.78
N HIS A 116 -22.65 -64.35 -0.95
CA HIS A 116 -22.97 -64.89 -2.27
C HIS A 116 -23.73 -63.87 -3.14
N ARG A 117 -24.74 -63.18 -2.60
CA ARG A 117 -25.51 -62.15 -3.32
C ARG A 117 -24.70 -60.91 -3.67
N PHE A 118 -23.93 -60.37 -2.72
CA PHE A 118 -23.01 -59.26 -2.98
C PHE A 118 -21.98 -59.60 -4.05
N THR A 119 -21.48 -60.84 -4.03
CA THR A 119 -20.56 -61.35 -5.06
C THR A 119 -21.27 -61.40 -6.42
N SER A 120 -22.49 -61.95 -6.50
CA SER A 120 -23.27 -62.01 -7.75
C SER A 120 -23.52 -60.61 -8.35
N ARG A 121 -24.06 -59.67 -7.57
CA ARG A 121 -24.36 -58.31 -8.03
C ARG A 121 -23.12 -57.50 -8.39
N LEU A 122 -22.02 -57.66 -7.65
CA LEU A 122 -20.75 -57.03 -8.02
C LEU A 122 -20.22 -57.60 -9.35
N GLN A 123 -20.37 -58.90 -9.58
CA GLN A 123 -19.97 -59.52 -10.84
C GLN A 123 -20.79 -59.00 -12.03
N GLU A 124 -22.09 -58.72 -11.84
CA GLU A 124 -22.93 -58.09 -12.86
C GLU A 124 -22.42 -56.68 -13.22
N GLU A 125 -22.12 -55.83 -12.23
CA GLU A 125 -21.56 -54.48 -12.48
C GLU A 125 -20.18 -54.55 -13.16
N LEU A 126 -19.33 -55.53 -12.81
CA LEU A 126 -18.02 -55.72 -13.46
C LEU A 126 -18.12 -56.12 -14.94
N ASN A 127 -19.24 -56.72 -15.36
CA ASN A 127 -19.46 -57.12 -16.75
C ASN A 127 -19.94 -55.97 -17.65
N THR A 128 -20.07 -54.74 -17.13
CA THR A 128 -20.50 -53.58 -17.91
C THR A 128 -19.55 -53.27 -19.07
N THR A 129 -20.14 -52.81 -20.19
CA THR A 129 -19.42 -52.31 -21.37
C THR A 129 -19.66 -50.82 -21.60
N ASP A 130 -20.39 -50.14 -20.70
CA ASP A 130 -20.65 -48.71 -20.80
C ASP A 130 -19.53 -47.90 -20.14
N LEU A 131 -18.79 -47.13 -20.95
CA LEU A 131 -17.67 -46.32 -20.51
C LEU A 131 -18.06 -45.27 -19.44
N TYR A 132 -19.29 -44.73 -19.49
CA TYR A 132 -19.78 -43.78 -18.48
C TYR A 132 -20.07 -44.44 -17.13
N SER A 133 -20.34 -45.75 -17.13
CA SER A 133 -20.56 -46.52 -15.91
C SER A 133 -19.25 -46.92 -15.22
N TYR A 134 -18.11 -46.91 -15.91
CA TYR A 134 -16.83 -47.39 -15.35
C TYR A 134 -16.46 -46.65 -14.08
N ARG A 135 -16.64 -45.33 -14.06
CA ARG A 135 -16.36 -44.54 -12.87
C ARG A 135 -17.18 -45.00 -11.66
N LYS A 136 -18.48 -45.25 -11.85
CA LYS A 136 -19.37 -45.77 -10.80
C LYS A 136 -18.88 -47.13 -10.29
N VAL A 137 -18.50 -48.04 -11.19
CA VAL A 137 -17.99 -49.37 -10.82
C VAL A 137 -16.66 -49.28 -10.07
N THR A 138 -15.71 -48.45 -10.52
CA THR A 138 -14.44 -48.20 -9.84
C THR A 138 -14.66 -47.62 -8.44
N ASP A 139 -15.56 -46.66 -8.30
CA ASP A 139 -15.97 -46.08 -7.02
C ASP A 139 -16.64 -47.13 -6.10
N ASN A 140 -17.42 -48.05 -6.67
CA ASN A 140 -18.01 -49.19 -5.95
C ASN A 140 -16.94 -50.17 -5.43
N ILE A 141 -15.97 -50.54 -6.27
CA ILE A 141 -14.82 -51.37 -5.87
C ILE A 141 -14.09 -50.68 -4.71
N SER A 142 -13.86 -49.36 -4.83
CA SER A 142 -13.21 -48.60 -3.78
C SER A 142 -13.98 -48.66 -2.46
N SER A 143 -15.29 -48.40 -2.53
CA SER A 143 -16.19 -48.43 -1.38
C SER A 143 -16.26 -49.83 -0.74
N CYS A 144 -16.20 -50.90 -1.53
CA CYS A 144 -16.17 -52.27 -1.03
C CYS A 144 -14.90 -52.57 -0.20
N MET A 145 -13.78 -51.91 -0.52
CA MET A 145 -12.50 -52.10 0.19
C MET A 145 -12.32 -51.19 1.41
N GLU A 146 -13.22 -50.22 1.63
CA GLU A 146 -13.19 -49.29 2.76
C GLU A 146 -14.19 -49.68 3.85
N ASN A 147 -13.70 -50.33 4.91
CA ASN A 147 -14.47 -50.67 6.13
C ASN A 147 -15.76 -51.49 5.88
N PHE A 148 -15.85 -52.24 4.79
CA PHE A 148 -16.97 -53.12 4.47
C PHE A 148 -16.49 -54.56 4.29
N ASN A 149 -16.75 -55.43 5.28
CA ASN A 149 -16.21 -56.79 5.33
C ASN A 149 -16.81 -57.67 4.22
N LEU A 150 -18.14 -57.60 4.01
CA LEU A 150 -18.82 -58.33 2.93
C LEU A 150 -18.31 -57.86 1.56
N GLY A 151 -18.17 -56.54 1.37
CA GLY A 151 -17.61 -55.99 0.13
C GLY A 151 -16.18 -56.47 -0.13
N ARG A 152 -15.32 -56.46 0.89
CA ARG A 152 -13.94 -56.97 0.78
C ARG A 152 -13.94 -58.47 0.43
N ALA A 153 -14.78 -59.27 1.07
CA ALA A 153 -14.91 -60.69 0.77
C ALA A 153 -15.40 -60.94 -0.67
N SER A 154 -16.39 -60.18 -1.14
CA SER A 154 -16.88 -60.25 -2.51
C SER A 154 -15.83 -59.83 -3.54
N VAL A 155 -15.05 -58.78 -3.26
CA VAL A 155 -13.92 -58.38 -4.10
C VAL A 155 -12.84 -59.47 -4.14
N ASN A 156 -12.52 -60.11 -3.01
CA ASN A 156 -11.58 -61.24 -2.98
C ASN A 156 -12.09 -62.43 -3.81
N ASN A 157 -13.38 -62.80 -3.66
CA ASN A 157 -13.99 -63.89 -4.44
C ASN A 157 -13.95 -63.62 -5.96
N LEU A 158 -13.96 -62.34 -6.36
CA LEU A 158 -13.93 -61.89 -7.75
C LEU A 158 -12.60 -61.27 -8.16
N LEU A 159 -11.51 -61.51 -7.43
CA LEU A 159 -10.25 -60.80 -7.61
C LEU A 159 -9.77 -60.83 -9.06
N LYS A 160 -9.88 -62.00 -9.72
CA LYS A 160 -9.58 -62.17 -11.14
C LYS A 160 -10.38 -61.21 -12.02
N ASN A 161 -11.69 -61.10 -11.78
CA ASN A 161 -12.61 -60.31 -12.59
C ASN A 161 -12.44 -58.81 -12.33
N VAL A 162 -12.18 -58.43 -11.06
CA VAL A 162 -11.92 -57.04 -10.67
C VAL A 162 -10.64 -56.53 -11.32
N LEU A 163 -9.55 -57.31 -11.27
CA LEU A 163 -8.30 -56.95 -11.93
C LEU A 163 -8.46 -56.85 -13.44
N HIS A 164 -9.20 -57.78 -14.05
CA HIS A 164 -9.49 -57.74 -15.49
C HIS A 164 -10.30 -56.49 -15.87
N PHE A 165 -11.32 -56.14 -15.07
CA PHE A 165 -12.11 -54.93 -15.28
C PHE A 165 -11.28 -53.65 -15.14
N LEU A 166 -10.41 -53.54 -14.13
CA LEU A 166 -9.53 -52.39 -13.95
C LEU A 166 -8.55 -52.26 -15.14
N GLN A 167 -8.00 -53.37 -15.61
CA GLN A 167 -7.13 -53.37 -16.78
C GLN A 167 -7.89 -52.90 -18.03
N LYS A 168 -9.06 -53.47 -18.30
CA LYS A 168 -9.93 -53.12 -19.43
C LYS A 168 -10.35 -51.65 -19.39
N SER A 169 -10.89 -51.19 -18.26
CA SER A 169 -11.39 -49.83 -18.10
C SER A 169 -10.30 -48.77 -18.26
N LEU A 170 -9.10 -48.99 -17.71
CA LEU A 170 -7.99 -48.05 -17.89
C LEU A 170 -7.51 -47.98 -19.34
N ILE A 171 -7.52 -49.09 -20.08
CA ILE A 171 -7.19 -49.10 -21.52
C ILE A 171 -8.21 -48.27 -22.29
N GLU A 172 -9.50 -48.55 -22.11
CA GLU A 172 -10.57 -47.88 -22.85
C GLU A 172 -10.67 -46.39 -22.50
N ILE A 173 -10.49 -46.01 -21.23
CA ILE A 173 -10.44 -44.59 -20.80
C ILE A 173 -9.25 -43.87 -21.45
N LEU A 174 -8.07 -44.51 -21.49
CA LEU A 174 -6.88 -43.92 -22.11
C LEU A 174 -7.06 -43.75 -23.63
N GLU A 175 -7.65 -44.73 -24.32
CA GLU A 175 -7.98 -44.64 -25.74
C GLU A 175 -9.02 -43.55 -26.01
N GLU A 176 -10.05 -43.44 -25.18
CA GLU A 176 -11.08 -42.42 -25.32
C GLU A 176 -10.54 -41.01 -25.04
N ASN A 177 -9.64 -40.87 -24.07
CA ASN A 177 -8.95 -39.60 -23.79
C ASN A 177 -8.11 -39.12 -24.99
N ARG A 178 -7.48 -40.06 -25.73
CA ARG A 178 -6.75 -39.77 -26.96
C ARG A 178 -7.68 -39.38 -28.11
N LYS A 179 -8.82 -40.06 -28.27
CA LYS A 179 -9.84 -39.69 -29.28
C LYS A 179 -10.44 -38.31 -29.01
N CYS A 180 -10.56 -37.92 -27.74
CA CYS A 180 -11.11 -36.62 -27.32
C CYS A 180 -10.07 -35.49 -27.29
N ALA A 181 -8.89 -35.65 -27.90
CA ALA A 181 -7.86 -34.62 -27.98
C ALA A 181 -8.44 -33.29 -28.53
N GLY A 182 -8.34 -32.22 -27.73
CA GLY A 182 -8.91 -30.90 -28.02
C GLY A 182 -10.17 -30.56 -27.20
N ASN A 183 -10.83 -31.54 -26.58
CA ASN A 183 -11.93 -31.29 -25.65
C ASN A 183 -11.47 -31.37 -24.19
N HIS A 184 -10.86 -30.29 -23.71
CA HIS A 184 -10.22 -30.25 -22.39
C HIS A 184 -11.14 -30.61 -21.21
N ILE A 185 -12.46 -30.38 -21.30
CA ILE A 185 -13.41 -30.76 -20.24
C ILE A 185 -13.51 -32.28 -20.13
N ILE A 186 -13.76 -32.94 -21.26
CA ILE A 186 -13.88 -34.40 -21.32
C ILE A 186 -12.53 -35.04 -20.98
N GLN A 187 -11.43 -34.52 -21.51
CA GLN A 187 -10.09 -35.02 -21.19
C GLN A 187 -9.77 -34.90 -19.70
N THR A 188 -10.08 -33.76 -19.06
CA THR A 188 -9.88 -33.60 -17.62
C THR A 188 -10.71 -34.61 -16.81
N GLN A 189 -11.96 -34.85 -17.22
CA GLN A 189 -12.81 -35.86 -16.58
C GLN A 189 -12.23 -37.27 -16.73
N LEU A 190 -11.87 -37.67 -17.96
CA LEU A 190 -11.29 -38.98 -18.25
C LEU A 190 -9.94 -39.19 -17.56
N MET A 191 -9.08 -38.16 -17.49
CA MET A 191 -7.82 -38.20 -16.73
C MET A 191 -8.05 -38.36 -15.23
N ASN A 192 -9.11 -37.76 -14.68
CA ASN A 192 -9.49 -37.95 -13.28
C ASN A 192 -10.06 -39.35 -13.03
N ASP A 193 -10.79 -39.92 -13.99
CA ASP A 193 -11.26 -41.30 -13.92
C ASP A 193 -10.08 -42.29 -14.01
N LEU A 194 -9.09 -42.00 -14.87
CA LEU A 194 -7.83 -42.73 -14.94
C LEU A 194 -7.08 -42.68 -13.59
N LEU A 195 -6.95 -41.48 -13.01
CA LEU A 195 -6.32 -41.28 -11.69
C LEU A 195 -6.98 -42.16 -10.62
N VAL A 196 -8.31 -42.20 -10.59
CA VAL A 196 -9.03 -43.00 -9.59
C VAL A 196 -8.92 -44.49 -9.87
N GLY A 197 -8.98 -44.93 -11.14
CA GLY A 197 -8.71 -46.33 -11.50
C GLY A 197 -7.33 -46.80 -11.04
N ILE A 198 -6.30 -45.97 -11.20
CA ILE A 198 -4.94 -46.28 -10.71
C ILE A 198 -4.92 -46.37 -9.18
N ARG A 199 -5.52 -45.39 -8.48
CA ARG A 199 -5.59 -45.40 -7.00
C ARG A 199 -6.32 -46.62 -6.45
N VAL A 200 -7.43 -47.01 -7.07
CA VAL A 200 -8.20 -48.19 -6.68
C VAL A 200 -7.39 -49.47 -6.93
N SER A 201 -6.65 -49.54 -8.03
CA SER A 201 -5.71 -50.64 -8.30
C SER A 201 -4.64 -50.76 -7.22
N MET A 202 -4.04 -49.63 -6.80
CA MET A 202 -3.08 -49.60 -5.69
C MET A 202 -3.73 -50.06 -4.37
N MET A 203 -4.93 -49.56 -4.06
CA MET A 203 -5.63 -49.91 -2.83
C MET A 203 -5.98 -51.40 -2.79
N LEU A 204 -6.33 -52.00 -3.92
CA LEU A 204 -6.60 -53.43 -4.04
C LEU A 204 -5.35 -54.24 -3.66
N VAL A 205 -4.20 -53.90 -4.23
CA VAL A 205 -2.91 -54.57 -3.93
C VAL A 205 -2.53 -54.43 -2.45
N GLN A 206 -2.77 -53.27 -1.84
CA GLN A 206 -2.43 -53.02 -0.43
C GLN A 206 -3.35 -53.73 0.57
N LYS A 207 -4.64 -53.94 0.24
CA LYS A 207 -5.65 -54.42 1.19
C LYS A 207 -6.09 -55.87 1.03
N VAL A 208 -5.88 -56.50 -0.13
CA VAL A 208 -6.28 -57.89 -0.39
C VAL A 208 -5.26 -58.86 0.22
N GLN A 209 -5.72 -59.79 1.06
CA GLN A 209 -4.87 -60.78 1.75
C GLN A 209 -4.26 -61.81 0.81
N ASP A 210 -4.91 -62.16 -0.31
CA ASP A 210 -4.45 -63.20 -1.24
C ASP A 210 -3.06 -62.90 -1.83
N PHE A 211 -2.65 -61.63 -1.91
CA PHE A 211 -1.31 -61.26 -2.36
C PHE A 211 -0.20 -61.66 -1.37
N GLN A 212 -0.54 -62.04 -0.14
CA GLN A 212 0.40 -62.60 0.85
C GLN A 212 0.75 -64.07 0.59
N GLY A 213 -0.06 -64.82 -0.18
CA GLY A 213 0.21 -66.22 -0.55
C GLY A 213 1.03 -66.37 -1.83
N ASN A 214 1.80 -67.46 -1.97
CA ASN A 214 2.65 -67.69 -3.16
C ASN A 214 1.91 -68.33 -4.37
N LEU A 215 0.67 -68.79 -4.20
CA LEU A 215 -0.05 -69.59 -5.21
C LEU A 215 -0.42 -68.82 -6.49
N TRP A 216 -0.61 -67.50 -6.42
CA TRP A 216 -0.99 -66.69 -7.58
C TRP A 216 0.19 -66.33 -8.49
N LYS A 217 1.44 -66.56 -8.07
CA LYS A 217 2.68 -66.12 -8.75
C LYS A 217 3.12 -67.02 -9.91
N THR A 218 2.36 -68.06 -10.27
CA THR A 218 2.63 -68.87 -11.47
C THR A 218 2.30 -68.06 -12.73
N SER A 219 3.15 -68.10 -13.76
CA SER A 219 2.96 -67.37 -15.03
C SER A 219 1.60 -67.60 -15.69
N ASP A 220 1.02 -68.78 -15.49
CA ASP A 220 -0.27 -69.19 -16.07
C ASP A 220 -1.48 -68.73 -15.23
N SER A 221 -1.23 -68.11 -14.06
CA SER A 221 -2.28 -67.55 -13.22
C SER A 221 -2.89 -66.33 -13.91
N PRO A 222 -4.23 -66.29 -14.09
CA PRO A 222 -4.87 -65.11 -14.68
C PRO A 222 -4.71 -63.85 -13.81
N ILE A 223 -4.53 -64.00 -12.49
CA ILE A 223 -4.22 -62.87 -11.60
C ILE A 223 -2.85 -62.28 -11.97
N TRP A 224 -1.85 -63.14 -12.18
CA TRP A 224 -0.51 -62.73 -12.58
C TRP A 224 -0.54 -61.96 -13.91
N GLN A 225 -1.24 -62.50 -14.92
CA GLN A 225 -1.38 -61.88 -16.23
C GLN A 225 -2.05 -60.50 -16.15
N ASN A 226 -3.13 -60.36 -15.37
CA ASN A 226 -3.81 -59.08 -15.19
C ASN A 226 -2.93 -58.06 -14.45
N MET A 227 -2.12 -58.49 -13.46
CA MET A 227 -1.17 -57.61 -12.78
C MET A 227 -0.06 -57.13 -13.71
N CYS A 228 0.52 -58.01 -14.53
CA CYS A 228 1.47 -57.60 -15.59
C CYS A 228 0.82 -56.61 -16.55
N GLY A 229 -0.45 -56.85 -16.92
CA GLY A 229 -1.24 -55.94 -17.77
C GLY A 229 -1.42 -54.55 -17.17
N LEU A 230 -1.82 -54.46 -15.90
CA LEU A 230 -1.94 -53.19 -15.17
C LEU A 230 -0.61 -52.46 -15.05
N LEU A 231 0.46 -53.19 -14.72
CA LEU A 231 1.81 -52.63 -14.64
C LEU A 231 2.27 -52.04 -15.98
N SER A 232 1.94 -52.70 -17.09
CA SER A 232 2.19 -52.18 -18.44
C SER A 232 1.39 -50.91 -18.73
N ILE A 233 0.15 -50.81 -18.28
CA ILE A 233 -0.67 -49.60 -18.42
C ILE A 233 -0.08 -48.45 -17.60
N PHE A 234 0.25 -48.67 -16.31
CA PHE A 234 0.84 -47.62 -15.48
C PHE A 234 2.15 -47.11 -16.05
N THR A 235 2.95 -48.01 -16.60
CA THR A 235 4.20 -47.66 -17.30
C THR A 235 3.93 -46.77 -18.52
N LYS A 236 2.93 -47.10 -19.35
CA LYS A 236 2.53 -46.26 -20.49
C LYS A 236 2.04 -44.88 -20.04
N VAL A 237 1.21 -44.84 -19.00
CA VAL A 237 0.67 -43.59 -18.43
C VAL A 237 1.77 -42.71 -17.86
N LEU A 238 2.76 -43.30 -17.19
CA LEU A 238 3.91 -42.58 -16.65
C LEU A 238 4.76 -41.94 -17.77
N SER A 239 4.90 -42.62 -18.92
CA SER A 239 5.67 -42.14 -20.08
C SER A 239 4.87 -41.22 -21.02
N ASP A 240 3.59 -40.97 -20.76
CA ASP A 240 2.71 -40.15 -21.61
C ASP A 240 2.67 -38.72 -21.06
N ASP A 241 3.45 -37.81 -21.66
CA ASP A 241 3.59 -36.41 -21.22
C ASP A 241 2.35 -35.54 -21.52
N ASP A 242 1.37 -36.05 -22.27
CA ASP A 242 0.09 -35.35 -22.53
C ASP A 242 -0.91 -35.49 -21.38
N LEU A 243 -0.61 -36.34 -20.37
CA LEU A 243 -1.47 -36.56 -19.21
C LEU A 243 -1.13 -35.60 -18.07
N LEU A 244 -2.12 -35.31 -17.20
CA LEU A 244 -1.90 -34.53 -16.00
C LEU A 244 -0.78 -35.14 -15.13
N GLN A 245 0.18 -34.33 -14.69
CA GLN A 245 1.30 -34.75 -13.84
C GLN A 245 0.88 -35.48 -12.56
N THR A 246 -0.33 -35.21 -12.03
CA THR A 246 -0.87 -35.93 -10.86
C THR A 246 -1.21 -37.40 -11.18
N VAL A 247 -1.62 -37.68 -12.42
CA VAL A 247 -1.85 -39.03 -12.95
C VAL A 247 -0.52 -39.75 -13.10
N GLN A 248 0.47 -39.11 -13.74
CA GLN A 248 1.83 -39.65 -13.89
C GLN A 248 2.49 -39.94 -12.52
N SER A 249 2.40 -38.99 -11.59
CA SER A 249 2.86 -39.12 -10.20
C SER A 249 2.25 -40.35 -9.52
N THR A 250 0.93 -40.53 -9.64
CA THR A 250 0.24 -41.68 -9.06
C THR A 250 0.61 -42.99 -9.74
N SER A 251 0.83 -42.98 -11.06
CA SER A 251 1.37 -44.13 -11.79
C SER A 251 2.77 -44.52 -11.32
N GLY A 252 3.64 -43.54 -11.05
CA GLY A 252 4.96 -43.77 -10.46
C GLY A 252 4.87 -44.49 -9.10
N LEU A 253 3.93 -44.07 -8.24
CA LEU A 253 3.64 -44.78 -6.99
C LEU A 253 3.14 -46.21 -7.26
N ALA A 254 2.20 -46.38 -8.20
CA ALA A 254 1.61 -47.68 -8.52
C ALA A 254 2.64 -48.68 -9.05
N ILE A 255 3.54 -48.25 -9.94
CA ILE A 255 4.60 -49.09 -10.51
C ILE A 255 5.48 -49.66 -9.39
N ILE A 256 5.97 -48.82 -8.48
CA ILE A 256 6.85 -49.26 -7.39
C ILE A 256 6.11 -50.20 -6.43
N LEU A 257 4.85 -49.91 -6.10
CA LEU A 257 4.02 -50.78 -5.26
C LEU A 257 3.82 -52.16 -5.90
N PHE A 258 3.55 -52.21 -7.20
CA PHE A 258 3.37 -53.46 -7.94
C PHE A 258 4.69 -54.25 -8.02
N ILE A 259 5.81 -53.60 -8.30
CA ILE A 259 7.14 -54.22 -8.27
C ILE A 259 7.43 -54.80 -6.89
N LYS A 260 7.20 -54.04 -5.82
CA LYS A 260 7.37 -54.48 -4.42
C LYS A 260 6.57 -55.74 -4.11
N THR A 261 5.37 -55.86 -4.68
CA THR A 261 4.46 -56.99 -4.42
C THR A 261 4.77 -58.22 -5.28
N MET A 262 5.19 -58.02 -6.53
CA MET A 262 5.38 -59.10 -7.52
C MET A 262 6.80 -59.69 -7.51
N PHE A 263 7.82 -58.91 -7.15
CA PHE A 263 9.22 -59.29 -7.31
C PHE A 263 9.75 -60.11 -6.11
N HIS A 264 10.43 -61.24 -6.38
CA HIS A 264 11.05 -62.09 -5.36
C HIS A 264 12.44 -62.61 -5.79
N PRO A 265 13.40 -62.74 -4.86
CA PRO A 265 13.33 -62.37 -3.44
C PRO A 265 13.29 -60.84 -3.22
N SER A 266 12.60 -60.39 -2.16
CA SER A 266 12.42 -58.96 -1.85
C SER A 266 13.73 -58.20 -1.61
N GLU A 267 14.76 -58.90 -1.15
CA GLU A 267 16.13 -58.37 -0.96
C GLU A 267 16.76 -57.80 -2.24
N LYS A 268 16.33 -58.25 -3.42
CA LYS A 268 16.85 -57.76 -4.72
C LYS A 268 16.07 -56.56 -5.27
N ILE A 269 14.96 -56.17 -4.66
CA ILE A 269 14.13 -55.04 -5.10
C ILE A 269 14.96 -53.73 -5.18
N PRO A 270 15.79 -53.39 -4.18
CA PRO A 270 16.52 -52.12 -4.24
C PRO A 270 17.50 -52.04 -5.41
N HIS A 271 18.16 -53.15 -5.74
CA HIS A 271 19.09 -53.20 -6.86
C HIS A 271 18.38 -53.05 -8.21
N LEU A 272 17.23 -53.69 -8.37
CA LEU A 272 16.41 -53.53 -9.58
C LEU A 272 15.95 -52.07 -9.75
N ILE A 273 15.39 -51.46 -8.70
CA ILE A 273 14.91 -50.07 -8.77
C ILE A 273 16.06 -49.11 -9.03
N SER A 274 17.20 -49.28 -8.36
CA SER A 274 18.41 -48.50 -8.61
C SER A 274 18.83 -48.57 -10.08
N SER A 275 18.87 -49.77 -10.67
CA SER A 275 19.23 -49.94 -12.09
C SER A 275 18.26 -49.23 -13.05
N VAL A 276 16.96 -49.17 -12.70
CA VAL A 276 15.94 -48.45 -13.48
C VAL A 276 16.14 -46.93 -13.37
N LEU A 277 16.33 -46.42 -12.15
CA LEU A 277 16.52 -44.99 -11.91
C LEU A 277 17.83 -44.47 -12.56
N LEU A 278 18.90 -45.27 -12.51
CA LEU A 278 20.19 -44.97 -13.11
C LEU A 278 20.27 -45.29 -14.62
N ARG A 279 19.20 -45.83 -15.22
CA ARG A 279 19.16 -46.25 -16.63
C ARG A 279 20.26 -47.25 -17.01
N SER A 280 20.59 -48.15 -16.08
CA SER A 280 21.69 -49.12 -16.17
C SER A 280 21.19 -50.57 -16.10
N VAL A 281 19.92 -50.79 -16.41
CA VAL A 281 19.27 -52.10 -16.36
C VAL A 281 19.98 -53.09 -17.31
N ASP A 282 20.59 -54.14 -16.76
CA ASP A 282 21.07 -55.26 -17.55
C ASP A 282 19.89 -56.15 -17.93
N CYS A 283 19.42 -56.01 -19.17
CA CYS A 283 18.31 -56.76 -19.75
C CYS A 283 18.45 -58.29 -19.62
N THR A 284 19.66 -58.83 -19.41
CA THR A 284 19.89 -60.27 -19.23
C THR A 284 19.66 -60.75 -17.80
N SER A 285 19.76 -59.84 -16.82
CA SER A 285 19.65 -60.13 -15.39
C SER A 285 18.22 -60.00 -14.84
N VAL A 286 17.33 -59.36 -15.60
CA VAL A 286 15.99 -58.98 -15.17
C VAL A 286 14.96 -60.05 -15.59
N PRO A 287 13.97 -60.39 -14.74
CA PRO A 287 12.93 -61.34 -15.09
C PRO A 287 12.16 -60.95 -16.36
N GLU A 288 11.86 -61.94 -17.20
CA GLU A 288 11.18 -61.75 -18.48
C GLU A 288 9.83 -61.02 -18.34
N TRP A 289 9.08 -61.29 -17.27
CA TRP A 289 7.81 -60.63 -17.00
C TRP A 289 7.96 -59.12 -16.75
N PHE A 290 9.06 -58.71 -16.13
CA PHE A 290 9.35 -57.30 -15.86
C PHE A 290 9.73 -56.60 -17.16
N MET A 291 10.57 -57.22 -17.98
CA MET A 291 10.90 -56.70 -19.32
C MET A 291 9.68 -56.60 -20.24
N SER A 292 8.72 -57.53 -20.11
CA SER A 292 7.46 -57.48 -20.86
C SER A 292 6.58 -56.29 -20.43
N SER A 293 6.47 -56.04 -19.12
CA SER A 293 5.55 -55.04 -18.57
C SER A 293 6.15 -53.62 -18.54
N CYS A 294 7.43 -53.50 -18.23
CA CYS A 294 8.14 -52.25 -17.97
C CYS A 294 9.21 -51.93 -19.00
N ARG A 295 9.09 -52.46 -20.23
CA ARG A 295 10.11 -52.32 -21.29
C ARG A 295 10.55 -50.88 -21.53
N SER A 296 9.61 -49.93 -21.55
CA SER A 296 9.91 -48.51 -21.79
C SER A 296 10.71 -47.87 -20.66
N LEU A 297 10.69 -48.44 -19.45
CA LEU A 297 11.51 -47.98 -18.31
C LEU A 297 12.91 -48.62 -18.30
N CYS A 298 13.17 -49.62 -19.14
CA CYS A 298 14.46 -50.30 -19.21
C CYS A 298 15.32 -49.78 -20.38
N CYS A 299 14.71 -49.06 -21.33
CA CYS A 299 15.39 -48.46 -22.49
C CYS A 299 15.81 -47.00 -22.19
N GLY A 300 16.85 -46.50 -22.86
CA GLY A 300 17.51 -45.22 -22.53
C GLY A 300 16.66 -43.93 -22.62
N ASP A 301 15.48 -43.97 -23.24
CA ASP A 301 14.65 -42.79 -23.54
C ASP A 301 13.50 -42.57 -22.53
N ILE A 302 13.79 -42.61 -21.23
CA ILE A 302 12.79 -42.30 -20.18
C ILE A 302 12.67 -40.77 -20.03
N SER A 303 11.44 -40.23 -20.07
CA SER A 303 11.17 -38.81 -19.84
C SER A 303 11.59 -38.39 -18.42
N GLN A 304 11.94 -37.11 -18.25
CA GLN A 304 12.38 -36.56 -16.95
C GLN A 304 11.27 -36.64 -15.89
N SER A 305 10.03 -36.37 -16.30
CA SER A 305 8.81 -36.52 -15.50
C SER A 305 8.66 -37.96 -14.99
N ALA A 306 8.83 -38.95 -15.86
CA ALA A 306 8.73 -40.36 -15.51
C ALA A 306 9.77 -40.78 -14.46
N VAL A 307 11.04 -40.39 -14.63
CA VAL A 307 12.10 -40.68 -13.64
C VAL A 307 11.82 -40.00 -12.30
N LEU A 308 11.36 -38.75 -12.33
CA LEU A 308 11.00 -38.00 -11.12
C LEU A 308 9.92 -38.72 -10.31
N PHE A 309 8.85 -39.15 -10.97
CA PHE A 309 7.74 -39.81 -10.30
C PHE A 309 8.03 -41.26 -9.89
N LEU A 310 9.00 -41.93 -10.54
CA LEU A 310 9.56 -43.19 -10.03
C LEU A 310 10.37 -42.97 -8.75
N CYS A 311 11.14 -41.87 -8.65
CA CYS A 311 11.81 -41.51 -7.39
C CYS A 311 10.78 -41.26 -6.28
N GLN A 312 9.68 -40.56 -6.59
CA GLN A 312 8.57 -40.37 -5.65
C GLN A 312 7.97 -41.71 -5.19
N GLY A 313 7.68 -42.62 -6.13
CA GLY A 313 7.20 -43.97 -5.84
C GLY A 313 8.15 -44.75 -4.95
N THR A 314 9.45 -44.66 -5.24
CA THR A 314 10.53 -45.34 -4.51
C THR A 314 10.56 -44.89 -3.05
N LEU A 315 10.49 -43.58 -2.81
CA LEU A 315 10.52 -43.02 -1.45
C LEU A 315 9.22 -43.29 -0.68
N ALA A 316 8.07 -43.31 -1.35
CA ALA A 316 6.78 -43.43 -0.66
C ALA A 316 6.32 -44.88 -0.43
N MET A 317 6.62 -45.81 -1.34
CA MET A 317 6.04 -47.17 -1.32
C MET A 317 6.97 -48.24 -0.74
N LEU A 318 8.28 -48.01 -0.72
CA LEU A 318 9.24 -48.87 -0.04
C LEU A 318 9.26 -48.59 1.47
N ASP A 319 9.67 -49.58 2.25
CA ASP A 319 9.72 -49.46 3.71
C ASP A 319 11.12 -49.06 4.16
N TRP A 320 11.28 -47.80 4.55
CA TRP A 320 12.55 -47.22 4.97
C TRP A 320 12.80 -47.34 6.47
N GLN A 321 11.81 -47.79 7.25
CA GLN A 321 11.90 -47.83 8.70
C GLN A 321 12.85 -48.93 9.19
N ASN A 322 13.60 -48.64 10.26
CA ASN A 322 14.46 -49.58 10.98
C ASN A 322 15.47 -50.35 10.11
N GLY A 323 15.89 -49.78 8.97
CA GLY A 323 16.89 -50.39 8.11
C GLY A 323 16.43 -51.70 7.46
N SER A 324 15.12 -51.92 7.30
CA SER A 324 14.54 -53.19 6.82
C SER A 324 15.10 -53.69 5.48
N MET A 325 15.61 -52.80 4.62
CA MET A 325 16.19 -53.11 3.30
C MET A 325 17.72 -53.35 3.32
N GLY A 326 18.38 -53.23 4.48
CA GLY A 326 19.83 -53.40 4.64
C GLY A 326 20.68 -52.50 3.74
N ARG A 327 21.93 -52.90 3.49
CA ARG A 327 22.90 -52.13 2.67
C ARG A 327 22.42 -51.85 1.24
N SER A 328 21.61 -52.74 0.66
CA SER A 328 20.99 -52.53 -0.65
C SER A 328 19.99 -51.37 -0.63
N GLY A 329 19.25 -51.18 0.47
CA GLY A 329 18.39 -50.03 0.67
C GLY A 329 19.17 -48.73 0.82
N GLU A 330 20.28 -48.76 1.57
CA GLU A 330 21.17 -47.60 1.70
C GLU A 330 21.75 -47.17 0.34
N ALA A 331 22.21 -48.11 -0.48
CA ALA A 331 22.67 -47.83 -1.84
C ALA A 331 21.58 -47.18 -2.69
N LEU A 332 20.35 -47.72 -2.67
CA LEU A 332 19.21 -47.14 -3.39
C LEU A 332 18.88 -45.72 -2.93
N LEU A 333 18.99 -45.43 -1.63
CA LEU A 333 18.75 -44.09 -1.09
C LEU A 333 19.74 -43.08 -1.70
N LEU A 334 21.03 -43.45 -1.75
CA LEU A 334 22.09 -42.63 -2.33
C LEU A 334 21.92 -42.45 -3.85
N ASP A 335 21.58 -43.53 -4.57
CA ASP A 335 21.31 -43.47 -6.01
C ASP A 335 20.12 -42.56 -6.33
N THR A 336 19.07 -42.62 -5.51
CA THR A 336 17.89 -41.75 -5.64
C THR A 336 18.28 -40.28 -5.49
N ALA A 337 19.15 -39.95 -4.52
CA ALA A 337 19.66 -38.58 -4.35
C ALA A 337 20.42 -38.11 -5.59
N HIS A 338 21.32 -38.95 -6.11
CA HIS A 338 22.09 -38.65 -7.31
C HIS A 338 21.19 -38.34 -8.53
N VAL A 339 20.14 -39.14 -8.71
CA VAL A 339 19.17 -38.95 -9.79
C VAL A 339 18.38 -37.65 -9.59
N LEU A 340 17.92 -37.36 -8.37
CA LEU A 340 17.21 -36.11 -8.07
C LEU A 340 18.07 -34.88 -8.32
N PHE A 341 19.37 -34.89 -7.97
CA PHE A 341 20.27 -33.78 -8.31
C PHE A 341 20.45 -33.63 -9.82
N THR A 342 20.58 -34.75 -10.54
CA THR A 342 20.66 -34.72 -12.01
C THR A 342 19.39 -34.09 -12.60
N LEU A 343 18.21 -34.49 -12.13
CA LEU A 343 16.92 -33.92 -12.55
C LEU A 343 16.80 -32.44 -12.17
N SER A 344 17.31 -32.02 -11.00
CA SER A 344 17.26 -30.62 -10.56
C SER A 344 17.96 -29.66 -11.52
N SER A 345 19.01 -30.12 -12.21
CA SER A 345 19.71 -29.34 -13.22
C SER A 345 18.97 -29.27 -14.57
N GLN A 346 18.04 -30.19 -14.81
CA GLN A 346 17.36 -30.37 -16.09
C GLN A 346 15.93 -29.83 -16.11
N ILE A 347 15.19 -29.98 -15.02
CA ILE A 347 13.80 -29.57 -14.88
C ILE A 347 13.72 -28.05 -14.68
N LYS A 348 13.02 -27.35 -15.58
CA LYS A 348 12.76 -25.90 -15.48
C LYS A 348 11.27 -25.53 -15.40
N GLU A 349 10.39 -26.51 -15.53
CA GLU A 349 8.94 -26.28 -15.44
C GLU A 349 8.53 -26.10 -13.97
N PRO A 350 7.86 -24.98 -13.59
CA PRO A 350 7.58 -24.66 -12.19
C PRO A 350 6.78 -25.74 -11.42
N THR A 351 5.89 -26.44 -12.12
CA THR A 351 5.06 -27.53 -11.57
C THR A 351 5.91 -28.76 -11.23
N LEU A 352 6.77 -29.20 -12.15
CA LEU A 352 7.71 -30.30 -11.92
C LEU A 352 8.77 -29.93 -10.87
N GLU A 353 9.22 -28.67 -10.85
CA GLU A 353 10.16 -28.17 -9.84
C GLU A 353 9.54 -28.21 -8.43
N MET A 354 8.26 -27.88 -8.30
CA MET A 354 7.52 -28.07 -7.04
C MET A 354 7.44 -29.54 -6.63
N PHE A 355 7.18 -30.46 -7.58
CA PHE A 355 7.22 -31.90 -7.30
C PHE A 355 8.61 -32.35 -6.88
N LEU A 356 9.66 -31.94 -7.58
CA LEU A 356 11.05 -32.23 -7.26
C LEU A 356 11.42 -31.77 -5.85
N SER A 357 11.09 -30.53 -5.49
CA SER A 357 11.35 -29.99 -4.16
C SER A 357 10.65 -30.79 -3.07
N ARG A 358 9.39 -31.18 -3.30
CA ARG A 358 8.63 -32.04 -2.39
C ARG A 358 9.23 -33.45 -2.29
N ILE A 359 9.76 -33.99 -3.39
CA ILE A 359 10.40 -35.30 -3.42
C ILE A 359 11.75 -35.26 -2.70
N LEU A 360 12.55 -34.20 -2.87
CA LEU A 360 13.77 -33.97 -2.09
C LEU A 360 13.47 -33.84 -0.59
N ALA A 361 12.41 -33.12 -0.21
CA ALA A 361 11.96 -33.07 1.18
C ALA A 361 11.55 -34.46 1.69
N SER A 362 10.82 -35.25 0.90
CA SER A 362 10.50 -36.64 1.24
C SER A 362 11.75 -37.50 1.38
N TRP A 363 12.75 -37.32 0.50
CA TRP A 363 14.02 -38.03 0.55
C TRP A 363 14.75 -37.74 1.86
N THR A 364 14.83 -36.48 2.27
CA THR A 364 15.47 -36.11 3.55
C THR A 364 14.76 -36.74 4.76
N ASN A 365 13.43 -36.85 4.73
CA ASN A 365 12.67 -37.57 5.78
C ASN A 365 12.99 -39.08 5.79
N SER A 366 13.04 -39.72 4.63
CA SER A 366 13.44 -41.13 4.51
C SER A 366 14.87 -41.34 4.99
N ALA A 367 15.79 -40.42 4.69
CA ALA A 367 17.18 -40.48 5.14
C ALA A 367 17.29 -40.42 6.68
N ILE A 368 16.51 -39.57 7.34
CA ILE A 368 16.43 -39.51 8.81
C ILE A 368 15.97 -40.86 9.39
N GLN A 369 14.94 -41.48 8.81
CA GLN A 369 14.42 -42.77 9.29
C GLN A 369 15.44 -43.91 9.15
N VAL A 370 16.25 -43.89 8.10
CA VAL A 370 17.29 -44.92 7.88
C VAL A 370 18.48 -44.70 8.81
N LEU A 371 18.89 -43.44 9.04
CA LEU A 371 20.06 -43.08 9.85
C LEU A 371 20.01 -43.65 11.28
N GLU A 372 18.82 -43.79 11.88
CA GLU A 372 18.64 -44.36 13.23
C GLU A 372 19.16 -45.80 13.38
N SER A 373 19.36 -46.53 12.28
CA SER A 373 19.78 -47.94 12.26
C SER A 373 20.85 -48.24 11.19
N SER A 374 21.52 -47.20 10.71
CA SER A 374 22.35 -47.27 9.49
C SER A 374 23.77 -47.80 9.68
N SER A 375 24.40 -48.18 8.57
CA SER A 375 25.82 -48.52 8.51
C SER A 375 26.74 -47.29 8.62
N PRO A 376 27.99 -47.46 9.08
CA PRO A 376 28.98 -46.37 9.13
C PRO A 376 29.22 -45.69 7.77
N SER A 377 29.11 -46.45 6.67
CA SER A 377 29.26 -45.89 5.32
C SER A 377 28.15 -44.91 4.96
N LEU A 378 26.91 -45.16 5.43
CA LEU A 378 25.81 -44.24 5.17
C LEU A 378 25.92 -43.00 6.05
N THR A 379 26.32 -43.15 7.32
CA THR A 379 26.55 -42.00 8.22
C THR A 379 27.62 -41.08 7.66
N ASP A 380 28.72 -41.62 7.13
CA ASP A 380 29.78 -40.82 6.47
C ASP A 380 29.28 -40.10 5.22
N SER A 381 28.38 -40.73 4.47
CA SER A 381 27.80 -40.16 3.25
C SER A 381 26.75 -39.08 3.52
N LEU A 382 26.20 -39.02 4.73
CA LEU A 382 25.11 -38.11 5.12
C LEU A 382 25.49 -37.14 6.25
N ASN A 383 26.74 -37.14 6.70
CA ASN A 383 27.25 -36.14 7.63
C ASN A 383 27.29 -34.74 6.98
N GLY A 384 27.42 -33.69 7.81
CA GLY A 384 27.37 -32.30 7.35
C GLY A 384 28.42 -31.93 6.30
N ASN A 385 29.57 -32.60 6.31
CA ASN A 385 30.68 -32.37 5.39
C ASN A 385 30.59 -33.23 4.12
N SER A 386 29.50 -33.99 3.94
CA SER A 386 29.33 -34.83 2.77
C SER A 386 28.94 -34.02 1.53
N SER A 387 29.31 -34.54 0.36
CA SER A 387 28.95 -33.91 -0.92
C SER A 387 27.43 -33.83 -1.15
N ILE A 388 26.67 -34.76 -0.56
CA ILE A 388 25.21 -34.79 -0.67
C ILE A 388 24.59 -33.66 0.14
N VAL A 389 25.02 -33.48 1.40
CA VAL A 389 24.55 -32.38 2.25
C VAL A 389 24.95 -31.04 1.63
N GLY A 390 26.17 -30.92 1.10
CA GLY A 390 26.60 -29.73 0.36
C GLY A 390 25.67 -29.37 -0.81
N ARG A 391 25.29 -30.36 -1.65
CA ARG A 391 24.35 -30.14 -2.77
C ARG A 391 22.93 -29.84 -2.31
N LEU A 392 22.47 -30.39 -1.18
CA LEU A 392 21.16 -30.05 -0.63
C LEU A 392 21.14 -28.64 -0.04
N LEU A 393 22.21 -28.21 0.63
CA LEU A 393 22.36 -26.84 1.09
C LEU A 393 22.37 -25.86 -0.10
N GLU A 394 23.11 -26.18 -1.17
CA GLU A 394 23.06 -25.42 -2.43
C GLU A 394 21.63 -25.36 -2.98
N TYR A 395 20.90 -26.47 -3.00
CA TYR A 395 19.49 -26.47 -3.42
C TYR A 395 18.60 -25.60 -2.52
N VAL A 396 18.77 -25.65 -1.20
CA VAL A 396 18.01 -24.80 -0.25
C VAL A 396 18.29 -23.32 -0.51
N TYR A 397 19.56 -22.92 -0.55
CA TYR A 397 19.96 -21.53 -0.75
C TYR A 397 19.54 -20.95 -2.09
N THR A 398 19.30 -21.81 -3.07
CA THR A 398 18.87 -21.38 -4.39
C THR A 398 17.35 -21.20 -4.51
N HIS A 399 16.55 -21.85 -3.65
CA HIS A 399 15.08 -21.84 -3.74
C HIS A 399 14.38 -21.30 -2.48
N TRP A 400 15.10 -20.92 -1.43
CA TRP A 400 14.52 -20.35 -0.20
C TRP A 400 13.80 -19.00 -0.37
N GLU A 401 14.08 -18.27 -1.46
CA GLU A 401 13.41 -17.02 -1.82
C GLU A 401 12.52 -17.18 -3.07
N HIS A 402 12.23 -18.42 -3.47
CA HIS A 402 11.42 -18.70 -4.65
C HIS A 402 10.02 -18.05 -4.55
N PRO A 403 9.46 -17.48 -5.63
CA PRO A 403 8.15 -16.80 -5.59
C PRO A 403 6.98 -17.72 -5.20
N LEU A 404 7.09 -19.02 -5.49
CA LEU A 404 6.11 -20.02 -5.03
C LEU A 404 6.32 -20.37 -3.56
N ASP A 405 5.33 -20.04 -2.73
CA ASP A 405 5.37 -20.26 -1.29
C ASP A 405 5.57 -21.74 -0.89
N ALA A 406 4.99 -22.65 -1.68
CA ALA A 406 5.15 -24.09 -1.48
C ALA A 406 6.62 -24.55 -1.53
N LEU A 407 7.42 -24.00 -2.44
CA LEU A 407 8.85 -24.30 -2.57
C LEU A 407 9.65 -23.78 -1.37
N ARG A 408 9.35 -22.56 -0.89
CA ARG A 408 9.98 -22.01 0.34
C ARG A 408 9.68 -22.87 1.57
N HIS A 409 8.46 -23.41 1.65
CA HIS A 409 8.12 -24.32 2.74
C HIS A 409 8.89 -25.65 2.63
N GLN A 410 9.06 -26.20 1.41
CA GLN A 410 9.87 -27.40 1.22
C GLN A 410 11.35 -27.15 1.56
N THR A 411 11.93 -26.01 1.17
CA THR A 411 13.33 -25.68 1.51
C THR A 411 13.55 -25.50 3.00
N LYS A 412 12.60 -24.91 3.74
CA LYS A 412 12.62 -24.90 5.21
C LYS A 412 12.65 -26.31 5.80
N ILE A 413 11.79 -27.21 5.31
CA ILE A 413 11.73 -28.60 5.76
C ILE A 413 13.06 -29.30 5.47
N MET A 414 13.58 -29.17 4.24
CA MET A 414 14.87 -29.75 3.87
C MET A 414 16.00 -29.24 4.76
N PHE A 415 16.11 -27.93 4.98
CA PHE A 415 17.14 -27.36 5.85
C PHE A 415 17.04 -27.90 7.28
N LYS A 416 15.83 -27.94 7.86
CA LYS A 416 15.61 -28.53 9.19
C LYS A 416 16.02 -30.00 9.24
N ASN A 417 15.68 -30.75 8.20
CA ASN A 417 16.02 -32.16 8.09
C ASN A 417 17.52 -32.38 7.93
N LEU A 418 18.25 -31.52 7.21
CA LEU A 418 19.71 -31.58 7.11
C LEU A 418 20.39 -31.42 8.47
N LEU A 419 19.93 -30.47 9.30
CA LEU A 419 20.42 -30.30 10.66
C LEU A 419 20.20 -31.58 11.49
N GLN A 420 19.01 -32.18 11.37
CA GLN A 420 18.68 -33.42 12.07
C GLN A 420 19.48 -34.62 11.56
N MET A 421 19.70 -34.74 10.25
CA MET A 421 20.55 -35.77 9.64
C MET A 421 21.95 -35.70 10.21
N HIS A 422 22.57 -34.51 10.21
CA HIS A 422 23.92 -34.36 10.75
C HIS A 422 23.96 -34.66 12.25
N ARG A 423 22.96 -34.22 13.02
CA ARG A 423 22.86 -34.53 14.45
C ARG A 423 22.81 -36.04 14.73
N LEU A 424 22.20 -36.83 13.85
CA LEU A 424 22.18 -38.30 13.96
C LEU A 424 23.52 -38.95 13.57
N THR A 425 24.41 -38.24 12.87
CA THR A 425 25.73 -38.73 12.47
C THR A 425 26.85 -38.45 13.48
N VAL A 426 26.64 -37.54 14.43
CA VAL A 426 27.64 -37.14 15.43
C VAL A 426 27.50 -37.99 16.70
N GLU A 427 28.58 -38.64 17.15
CA GLU A 427 28.63 -39.37 18.42
C GLU A 427 29.01 -38.44 19.59
N GLY A 428 28.09 -38.20 20.55
CA GLY A 428 28.38 -37.45 21.78
C GLY A 428 27.20 -36.65 22.34
N ALA A 429 27.22 -36.34 23.64
CA ALA A 429 26.15 -35.58 24.31
C ALA A 429 26.28 -34.05 24.15
N ASP A 430 27.50 -33.54 23.93
CA ASP A 430 27.78 -32.10 23.76
C ASP A 430 27.99 -31.76 22.27
N PHE A 431 26.91 -31.45 21.56
CA PHE A 431 26.90 -31.07 20.13
C PHE A 431 27.59 -29.71 19.82
N VAL A 432 28.13 -29.04 20.85
CA VAL A 432 28.32 -27.59 20.87
C VAL A 432 29.58 -27.09 20.15
N PRO A 433 30.75 -27.77 20.20
CA PRO A 433 31.88 -27.37 19.38
C PRO A 433 31.91 -28.14 18.05
N ASP A 434 30.77 -28.67 17.57
CA ASP A 434 30.75 -29.34 16.28
C ASP A 434 31.10 -28.35 15.14
N PRO A 435 32.17 -28.62 14.36
CA PRO A 435 32.65 -27.69 13.35
C PRO A 435 31.60 -27.33 12.30
N PHE A 436 30.74 -28.28 11.92
CA PHE A 436 29.73 -28.03 10.89
C PHE A 436 28.67 -27.05 11.37
N PHE A 437 28.16 -27.19 12.60
CA PHE A 437 27.19 -26.23 13.13
C PHE A 437 27.80 -24.84 13.32
N VAL A 438 29.05 -24.74 13.77
CA VAL A 438 29.76 -23.46 13.93
C VAL A 438 29.94 -22.79 12.56
N GLU A 439 30.51 -23.49 11.58
CA GLU A 439 30.74 -22.95 10.24
C GLU A 439 29.42 -22.56 9.55
N LEU A 440 28.37 -23.36 9.69
CA LEU A 440 27.05 -23.07 9.13
C LEU A 440 26.41 -21.84 9.79
N THR A 441 26.54 -21.71 11.11
CA THR A 441 26.02 -20.56 11.86
C THR A 441 26.77 -19.29 11.47
N GLU A 442 28.11 -19.32 11.42
CA GLU A 442 28.91 -18.19 10.97
C GLU A 442 28.60 -17.82 9.52
N SER A 443 28.49 -18.80 8.62
CA SER A 443 28.13 -18.57 7.22
C SER A 443 26.79 -17.86 7.08
N LEU A 444 25.75 -18.30 7.81
CA LEU A 444 24.44 -17.66 7.80
C LEU A 444 24.46 -16.28 8.45
N LEU A 445 25.23 -16.07 9.52
CA LEU A 445 25.34 -14.76 10.16
C LEU A 445 26.08 -13.75 9.27
N ARG A 446 27.06 -14.21 8.47
CA ARG A 446 27.78 -13.39 7.47
C ARG A 446 26.87 -12.91 6.34
N LEU A 447 25.77 -13.61 6.03
CA LEU A 447 24.80 -13.14 5.04
C LEU A 447 24.13 -11.84 5.49
N GLU A 448 23.79 -10.96 4.56
CA GLU A 448 23.07 -9.73 4.91
C GLU A 448 21.64 -10.01 5.43
N TRP A 449 21.16 -9.18 6.36
CA TRP A 449 19.83 -9.32 6.96
C TRP A 449 18.66 -9.09 6.01
N HIS A 450 18.86 -8.60 4.79
CA HIS A 450 17.75 -8.43 3.82
C HIS A 450 17.31 -9.75 3.15
N ILE A 451 18.09 -10.83 3.33
CA ILE A 451 17.79 -12.14 2.75
C ILE A 451 16.76 -12.84 3.63
N LYS A 452 15.54 -13.05 3.10
CA LYS A 452 14.40 -13.63 3.82
C LYS A 452 14.67 -15.06 4.27
N GLY A 453 15.39 -15.80 3.44
CA GLY A 453 15.80 -17.17 3.75
C GLY A 453 16.68 -17.30 4.98
N LYS A 454 17.53 -16.29 5.27
CA LYS A 454 18.42 -16.24 6.45
C LYS A 454 17.64 -16.45 7.75
N TYR A 455 16.52 -15.73 7.92
CA TYR A 455 15.70 -15.79 9.13
C TYR A 455 15.14 -17.19 9.38
N THR A 456 14.69 -17.84 8.31
CA THR A 456 14.10 -19.17 8.40
C THR A 456 15.16 -20.21 8.78
N CYS A 457 16.34 -20.13 8.17
CA CYS A 457 17.45 -21.03 8.49
C CYS A 457 18.00 -20.81 9.90
N LEU A 458 18.17 -19.56 10.34
CA LEU A 458 18.55 -19.24 11.71
C LEU A 458 17.49 -19.74 12.71
N GLY A 459 16.20 -19.63 12.40
CA GLY A 459 15.13 -20.19 13.23
C GLY A 459 15.25 -21.71 13.38
N CYS A 460 15.55 -22.43 12.29
CA CYS A 460 15.81 -23.87 12.33
C CYS A 460 17.07 -24.21 13.16
N LEU A 461 18.13 -23.39 13.09
CA LEU A 461 19.33 -23.56 13.93
C LEU A 461 19.02 -23.34 15.41
N VAL A 462 18.29 -22.28 15.77
CA VAL A 462 17.86 -22.02 17.15
C VAL A 462 17.08 -23.21 17.71
N GLU A 463 16.18 -23.81 16.93
CA GLU A 463 15.45 -25.02 17.34
C GLU A 463 16.35 -26.26 17.49
N CYS A 464 17.47 -26.32 16.77
CA CYS A 464 18.35 -27.49 16.72
C CYS A 464 19.46 -27.45 17.77
N ILE A 465 20.24 -26.37 17.83
CA ILE A 465 21.40 -26.21 18.72
C ILE A 465 21.09 -25.35 19.96
N GLY A 466 20.04 -24.52 19.93
CA GLY A 466 19.71 -23.59 21.01
C GLY A 466 20.27 -22.18 20.78
N VAL A 467 19.64 -21.20 21.42
CA VAL A 467 19.90 -19.77 21.19
C VAL A 467 21.20 -19.24 21.79
N GLU A 468 21.67 -19.82 22.91
CA GLU A 468 22.90 -19.37 23.60
C GLU A 468 24.13 -19.40 22.70
N HIS A 469 24.25 -20.41 21.85
CA HIS A 469 25.40 -20.52 20.93
C HIS A 469 25.40 -19.41 19.88
N ILE A 470 24.21 -19.06 19.38
CA ILE A 470 24.06 -17.97 18.42
C ILE A 470 24.37 -16.63 19.11
N LEU A 471 23.89 -16.41 20.33
CA LEU A 471 24.18 -15.20 21.12
C LEU A 471 25.63 -15.12 21.62
N ALA A 472 26.30 -16.27 21.81
CA ALA A 472 27.71 -16.32 22.19
C ALA A 472 28.63 -15.86 21.05
N ILE A 473 28.25 -16.13 19.80
CA ILE A 473 28.94 -15.60 18.61
C ILE A 473 28.74 -14.08 18.54
N ASP A 474 27.49 -13.61 18.70
CA ASP A 474 27.19 -12.17 18.69
C ASP A 474 25.95 -11.84 19.55
N LYS A 475 26.19 -11.17 20.69
CA LYS A 475 25.14 -10.75 21.62
C LYS A 475 24.25 -9.63 21.07
N THR A 476 24.69 -8.95 20.01
CA THR A 476 23.97 -7.80 19.41
C THR A 476 22.94 -8.20 18.36
N ILE A 477 22.82 -9.50 18.04
CA ILE A 477 21.85 -10.02 17.06
C ILE A 477 20.41 -9.52 17.28
N PRO A 478 19.84 -9.49 18.51
CA PRO A 478 18.50 -8.96 18.73
C PRO A 478 18.36 -7.50 18.28
N SER A 479 19.34 -6.65 18.62
CA SER A 479 19.39 -5.26 18.20
C SER A 479 19.50 -5.13 16.67
N GLN A 480 20.36 -5.94 16.04
CA GLN A 480 20.51 -5.95 14.58
C GLN A 480 19.22 -6.36 13.85
N ILE A 481 18.49 -7.36 14.35
CA ILE A 481 17.23 -7.78 13.75
C ILE A 481 16.18 -6.67 13.90
N LEU A 482 16.09 -6.06 15.08
CA LEU A 482 15.17 -4.95 15.33
C LEU A 482 15.53 -3.71 14.49
N GLU A 483 16.81 -3.43 14.22
CA GLU A 483 17.27 -2.39 13.29
C GLU A 483 16.70 -2.57 11.86
N VAL A 484 16.58 -3.81 11.42
CA VAL A 484 16.12 -4.15 10.06
C VAL A 484 14.60 -4.10 9.94
N MET A 485 13.86 -4.12 11.07
CA MET A 485 12.40 -4.01 11.11
C MET A 485 11.86 -2.64 10.64
N GLY A 486 12.68 -1.74 10.09
CA GLY A 486 12.22 -0.59 9.30
C GLY A 486 11.70 -0.96 7.89
N ASP A 487 12.04 -2.15 7.37
CA ASP A 487 11.57 -2.64 6.06
C ASP A 487 10.36 -3.58 6.22
N GLN A 488 9.18 -3.12 5.78
CA GLN A 488 7.91 -3.86 5.83
C GLN A 488 8.01 -5.30 5.28
N SER A 489 8.86 -5.54 4.29
CA SER A 489 8.98 -6.84 3.63
C SER A 489 9.73 -7.89 4.45
N LEU A 490 10.49 -7.46 5.45
CA LEU A 490 11.30 -8.30 6.34
C LEU A 490 10.65 -8.50 7.72
N VAL A 491 9.76 -7.59 8.11
CA VAL A 491 9.09 -7.56 9.42
C VAL A 491 8.49 -8.91 9.87
N PRO A 492 7.76 -9.67 9.02
CA PRO A 492 7.24 -10.98 9.43
C PRO A 492 8.36 -11.99 9.75
N TYR A 493 9.40 -12.04 8.91
CA TYR A 493 10.53 -12.96 9.08
C TYR A 493 11.39 -12.61 10.31
N ALA A 494 11.65 -11.32 10.51
CA ALA A 494 12.36 -10.80 11.67
C ALA A 494 11.60 -11.10 12.97
N SER A 495 10.29 -10.83 12.99
CA SER A 495 9.42 -11.11 14.14
C SER A 495 9.35 -12.61 14.47
N ASP A 496 9.23 -13.47 13.47
CA ASP A 496 9.20 -14.94 13.66
C ASP A 496 10.53 -15.48 14.20
N LEU A 497 11.66 -14.97 13.72
CA LEU A 497 12.98 -15.34 14.25
C LEU A 497 13.16 -14.86 15.70
N LEU A 498 12.85 -13.60 15.99
CA LEU A 498 12.93 -13.05 17.35
C LEU A 498 12.06 -13.85 18.32
N GLU A 499 10.83 -14.20 17.92
CA GLU A 499 9.94 -15.06 18.70
C GLU A 499 10.55 -16.43 18.98
N THR A 500 11.12 -17.07 17.96
CA THR A 500 11.78 -18.36 18.12
C THR A 500 12.95 -18.26 19.10
N MET A 501 13.75 -17.19 18.99
CA MET A 501 14.92 -16.95 19.84
C MET A 501 14.56 -16.63 21.30
N PHE A 502 13.68 -15.64 21.56
CA PHE A 502 13.37 -15.26 22.95
C PHE A 502 12.60 -16.35 23.70
N ARG A 503 11.81 -17.19 22.99
CA ARG A 503 11.14 -18.36 23.57
C ARG A 503 12.14 -19.42 23.99
N ASN A 504 13.08 -19.74 23.11
CA ASN A 504 14.16 -20.67 23.42
C ASN A 504 15.02 -20.15 24.59
N HIS A 505 15.37 -18.85 24.58
CA HIS A 505 16.21 -18.22 25.60
C HIS A 505 15.54 -18.24 26.99
N LYS A 506 14.26 -17.87 27.09
CA LYS A 506 13.51 -17.93 28.35
C LYS A 506 13.46 -19.35 28.92
N SER A 507 13.23 -20.34 28.06
CA SER A 507 13.19 -21.74 28.49
C SER A 507 14.54 -22.22 29.02
N HIS A 508 15.63 -21.77 28.39
CA HIS A 508 16.99 -22.08 28.80
C HIS A 508 17.36 -21.42 30.13
N LEU A 509 17.17 -20.10 30.26
CA LEU A 509 17.47 -19.36 31.48
C LEU A 509 16.71 -19.91 32.70
N LYS A 510 15.41 -20.20 32.54
CA LYS A 510 14.61 -20.84 33.61
C LYS A 510 15.14 -22.20 34.06
N SER A 511 15.84 -22.92 33.18
CA SER A 511 16.44 -24.22 33.53
C SER A 511 17.77 -24.09 34.27
N GLN A 512 18.51 -22.99 34.09
CA GLN A 512 19.80 -22.76 34.72
C GLN A 512 19.70 -22.08 36.09
N THR A 513 18.80 -21.11 36.25
CA THR A 513 18.72 -20.25 37.44
C THR A 513 17.50 -20.61 38.29
N ALA A 514 17.73 -21.06 39.53
CA ALA A 514 16.66 -21.35 40.50
C ALA A 514 15.99 -20.08 41.07
N GLU A 515 16.71 -18.95 41.03
CA GLU A 515 16.27 -17.65 41.56
C GLU A 515 15.67 -16.74 40.48
N SER A 516 14.85 -15.76 40.87
CA SER A 516 14.13 -14.85 39.97
C SER A 516 15.01 -13.91 39.13
N SER A 517 16.34 -13.90 39.33
CA SER A 517 17.29 -13.04 38.62
C SER A 517 17.45 -13.34 37.13
N TRP A 518 16.99 -14.50 36.65
CA TRP A 518 17.01 -14.86 35.22
C TRP A 518 16.23 -13.86 34.36
N ILE A 519 15.21 -13.20 34.92
CA ILE A 519 14.37 -12.27 34.17
C ILE A 519 15.13 -10.99 33.80
N ASP A 520 16.08 -10.56 34.63
CA ASP A 520 16.86 -9.34 34.40
C ASP A 520 17.79 -9.52 33.18
N GLN A 521 18.46 -10.67 33.08
CA GLN A 521 19.27 -11.01 31.89
C GLN A 521 18.42 -11.10 30.61
N TRP A 522 17.21 -11.64 30.73
CA TRP A 522 16.27 -11.72 29.62
C TRP A 522 15.75 -10.33 29.21
N HIS A 523 15.49 -9.44 30.18
CA HIS A 523 15.12 -8.04 29.94
C HIS A 523 16.23 -7.25 29.26
N GLU A 524 17.48 -7.38 29.71
CA GLU A 524 18.64 -6.76 29.07
C GLU A 524 18.79 -7.21 27.60
N THR A 525 18.55 -8.49 27.31
CA THR A 525 18.74 -9.04 25.96
C THR A 525 17.60 -8.65 24.99
N TRP A 526 16.34 -8.68 25.43
CA TRP A 526 15.17 -8.60 24.54
C TRP A 526 14.29 -7.37 24.73
N VAL A 527 14.29 -6.77 25.93
CA VAL A 527 13.42 -5.64 26.28
C VAL A 527 14.18 -4.32 26.22
N SER A 528 15.44 -4.27 26.66
CA SER A 528 16.25 -3.03 26.60
C SER A 528 16.43 -2.53 25.15
N PRO A 529 16.83 -3.36 24.16
CA PRO A 529 16.89 -2.94 22.75
C PRO A 529 15.53 -2.50 22.18
N LEU A 530 14.45 -3.18 22.62
CA LEU A 530 13.08 -2.83 22.26
C LEU A 530 12.71 -1.44 22.77
N LEU A 531 12.96 -1.15 24.05
CA LEU A 531 12.64 0.16 24.66
C LEU A 531 13.45 1.28 24.02
N PHE A 532 14.72 1.04 23.70
CA PHE A 532 15.56 2.00 22.97
C PHE A 532 14.92 2.35 21.60
N ILE A 533 14.51 1.35 20.82
CA ILE A 533 13.86 1.57 19.52
C ILE A 533 12.49 2.24 19.66
N LEU A 534 11.69 1.87 20.67
CA LEU A 534 10.39 2.51 20.91
C LEU A 534 10.53 3.99 21.31
N CYS A 535 11.63 4.38 21.95
CA CYS A 535 11.91 5.77 22.30
C CYS A 535 12.57 6.54 21.15
N GLU A 536 13.64 6.00 20.56
CA GLU A 536 14.56 6.74 19.68
C GLU A 536 14.55 6.28 18.20
N GLY A 537 13.98 5.11 17.91
CA GLY A 537 13.92 4.55 16.55
C GLY A 537 13.16 5.43 15.53
N ASN A 538 13.31 5.12 14.24
CA ASN A 538 12.56 5.82 13.20
C ASN A 538 11.05 5.46 13.24
N LEU A 539 10.19 6.27 12.61
CA LEU A 539 8.74 6.13 12.72
C LEU A 539 8.20 4.80 12.18
N ASP A 540 8.73 4.33 11.06
CA ASP A 540 8.30 3.09 10.42
C ASP A 540 8.68 1.87 11.26
N GLN A 541 9.95 1.81 11.69
CA GLN A 541 10.49 0.78 12.57
C GLN A 541 9.71 0.70 13.89
N LYS A 542 9.41 1.83 14.52
CA LYS A 542 8.56 1.89 15.72
C LYS A 542 7.20 1.24 15.47
N SER A 543 6.52 1.60 14.38
CA SER A 543 5.21 1.04 14.04
C SER A 543 5.27 -0.48 13.86
N TYR A 544 6.23 -0.97 13.08
CA TYR A 544 6.35 -2.39 12.81
C TYR A 544 6.73 -3.21 14.05
N VAL A 545 7.57 -2.66 14.93
CA VAL A 545 7.91 -3.27 16.22
C VAL A 545 6.69 -3.35 17.14
N ILE A 546 5.87 -2.29 17.21
CA ILE A 546 4.62 -2.24 18.00
C ILE A 546 3.59 -3.26 17.48
N ASP A 547 3.49 -3.43 16.15
CA ASP A 547 2.46 -4.27 15.53
C ASP A 547 2.85 -5.76 15.48
N TYR A 548 4.13 -6.09 15.27
CA TYR A 548 4.57 -7.47 14.99
C TYR A 548 5.40 -8.10 16.09
N TYR A 549 6.17 -7.34 16.89
CA TYR A 549 7.09 -7.91 17.89
C TYR A 549 6.55 -7.75 19.32
N LEU A 550 6.12 -6.55 19.69
CA LEU A 550 5.60 -6.24 21.02
C LEU A 550 4.43 -7.15 21.46
N PRO A 551 3.43 -7.49 20.60
CA PRO A 551 2.34 -8.38 20.99
C PRO A 551 2.83 -9.79 21.29
N LYS A 552 3.77 -10.31 20.49
CA LYS A 552 4.37 -11.62 20.69
C LYS A 552 5.18 -11.66 21.99
N LEU A 553 5.97 -10.63 22.27
CA LEU A 553 6.76 -10.51 23.49
C LEU A 553 5.86 -10.50 24.74
N LEU A 554 4.83 -9.65 24.75
CA LEU A 554 3.89 -9.54 25.88
C LEU A 554 3.05 -10.81 26.06
N SER A 555 2.69 -11.51 24.96
CA SER A 555 1.97 -12.78 25.03
C SER A 555 2.75 -13.87 25.76
N TYR A 556 4.08 -13.86 25.63
CA TYR A 556 4.96 -14.87 26.20
C TYR A 556 5.58 -14.45 27.55
N SER A 557 5.65 -13.16 27.84
CA SER A 557 6.15 -12.60 29.09
C SER A 557 5.34 -11.39 29.58
N PRO A 558 4.11 -11.61 30.09
CA PRO A 558 3.26 -10.52 30.59
C PRO A 558 3.89 -9.74 31.75
N GLU A 559 4.75 -10.38 32.56
CA GLU A 559 5.42 -9.77 33.71
C GLU A 559 6.38 -8.64 33.31
N SER A 560 6.88 -8.70 32.07
CA SER A 560 7.78 -7.68 31.51
C SER A 560 7.09 -6.32 31.33
N LEU A 561 5.75 -6.27 31.28
CA LEU A 561 5.02 -5.02 31.16
C LEU A 561 5.29 -4.07 32.34
N GLN A 562 5.33 -4.58 33.57
CA GLN A 562 5.60 -3.75 34.75
C GLN A 562 7.01 -3.15 34.71
N TYR A 563 8.00 -3.94 34.27
CA TYR A 563 9.37 -3.49 34.07
C TYR A 563 9.44 -2.37 33.01
N MET A 564 8.79 -2.58 31.86
CA MET A 564 8.73 -1.59 30.78
C MET A 564 8.08 -0.28 31.25
N VAL A 565 6.94 -0.35 31.95
CA VAL A 565 6.24 0.83 32.48
C VAL A 565 7.14 1.59 33.44
N LYS A 566 7.81 0.91 34.37
CA LYS A 566 8.72 1.55 35.34
C LYS A 566 9.87 2.30 34.65
N ILE A 567 10.53 1.68 33.67
CA ILE A 567 11.63 2.32 32.93
C ILE A 567 11.15 3.53 32.15
N LEU A 568 10.03 3.38 31.43
CA LEU A 568 9.49 4.45 30.61
C LEU A 568 9.03 5.62 31.46
N GLN A 569 8.36 5.39 32.59
CA GLN A 569 8.03 6.45 33.55
C GLN A 569 9.27 7.17 34.07
N THR A 570 10.28 6.41 34.52
CA THR A 570 11.53 7.00 35.04
C THR A 570 12.22 7.85 33.96
N SER A 571 12.19 7.42 32.70
CA SER A 571 12.75 8.16 31.56
C SER A 571 11.96 9.43 31.24
N ILE A 572 10.63 9.42 31.40
CA ILE A 572 9.78 10.62 31.26
C ILE A 572 10.11 11.61 32.38
N ASP A 573 10.21 11.14 33.63
CA ASP A 573 10.43 11.98 34.80
C ASP A 573 11.84 12.59 34.82
N ALA A 574 12.86 11.84 34.36
CA ALA A 574 14.23 12.34 34.22
C ALA A 574 14.33 13.52 33.25
N LYS A 575 13.51 13.54 32.18
CA LYS A 575 13.45 14.68 31.25
C LYS A 575 12.78 15.92 31.84
N THR A 576 11.93 15.77 32.85
CA THR A 576 11.26 16.90 33.51
C THR A 576 12.04 17.53 34.67
N GLY A 577 13.10 16.87 35.17
CA GLY A 577 13.63 17.14 36.51
C GLY A 577 15.04 17.74 36.64
N GLN A 578 15.71 18.26 35.60
CA GLN A 578 17.08 18.77 35.75
C GLN A 578 17.33 20.19 35.26
N GLU A 579 17.89 20.95 36.20
CA GLU A 579 18.54 22.26 36.14
C GLU A 579 19.35 22.52 34.85
N GLN A 580 18.93 23.54 34.11
CA GLN A 580 19.66 24.51 33.22
C GLN A 580 21.03 24.20 32.56
N SER A 581 21.57 22.98 32.48
CA SER A 581 22.90 22.77 31.86
C SER A 581 23.04 21.60 30.89
N PHE A 582 21.96 21.12 30.28
CA PHE A 582 22.04 20.28 29.08
C PHE A 582 21.22 20.90 27.94
N PRO A 583 21.80 21.75 27.10
CA PRO A 583 21.15 22.17 25.87
C PRO A 583 21.33 21.03 24.86
N SER A 584 20.37 20.11 24.78
CA SER A 584 20.35 19.15 23.69
C SER A 584 18.97 19.17 23.03
N LEU A 585 18.91 19.82 21.87
CA LEU A 585 17.93 19.62 20.82
C LEU A 585 17.89 18.12 20.46
N GLY A 586 17.24 17.30 21.28
CA GLY A 586 16.80 15.99 20.86
C GLY A 586 15.76 16.22 19.77
N SER A 587 16.09 15.84 18.53
CA SER A 587 15.25 16.02 17.34
C SER A 587 13.76 15.94 17.68
N CYS A 588 13.05 17.05 17.46
CA CYS A 588 11.63 17.28 17.77
C CYS A 588 10.70 16.24 17.12
N ASN A 589 11.24 15.34 16.29
CA ASN A 589 10.53 14.28 15.58
C ASN A 589 10.38 12.96 16.39
N SER A 590 10.84 12.89 17.64
CA SER A 590 10.77 11.64 18.43
C SER A 590 9.49 11.56 19.28
N ARG A 591 8.76 10.44 19.22
CA ARG A 591 7.63 10.11 20.13
C ARG A 591 8.02 10.05 21.62
N GLY A 592 9.32 9.89 21.90
CA GLY A 592 9.88 9.79 23.24
C GLY A 592 9.35 8.61 24.07
N ALA A 593 9.71 8.61 25.35
CA ALA A 593 9.30 7.58 26.31
C ALA A 593 7.78 7.59 26.59
N LEU A 594 7.11 8.75 26.51
CA LEU A 594 5.66 8.85 26.64
C LEU A 594 4.94 8.11 25.50
N GLY A 595 5.38 8.30 24.26
CA GLY A 595 4.83 7.56 23.12
C GLY A 595 5.07 6.06 23.21
N ALA A 596 6.26 5.64 23.63
CA ALA A 596 6.56 4.23 23.89
C ALA A 596 5.66 3.63 24.97
N LEU A 597 5.39 4.38 26.05
CA LEU A 597 4.53 3.96 27.15
C LEU A 597 3.09 3.74 26.68
N MET A 598 2.53 4.69 25.94
CA MET A 598 1.16 4.60 25.43
C MET A 598 0.98 3.43 24.46
N ALA A 599 1.96 3.20 23.58
CA ALA A 599 1.95 2.05 22.68
C ALA A 599 2.00 0.71 23.45
N CYS A 600 2.87 0.60 24.46
CA CYS A 600 2.97 -0.61 25.30
C CYS A 600 1.66 -0.93 26.01
N LEU A 601 1.06 0.09 26.63
CA LEU A 601 -0.21 -0.06 27.35
C LEU A 601 -1.36 -0.41 26.42
N ARG A 602 -1.46 0.26 25.27
CA ARG A 602 -2.49 -0.03 24.26
C ARG A 602 -2.43 -1.49 23.81
N ILE A 603 -1.24 -1.96 23.40
CA ILE A 603 -1.06 -3.34 22.93
C ILE A 603 -1.35 -4.34 24.05
N ALA A 604 -0.89 -4.07 25.28
CA ALA A 604 -1.20 -4.89 26.44
C ALA A 604 -2.71 -5.00 26.71
N ARG A 605 -3.46 -3.89 26.59
CA ARG A 605 -4.91 -3.87 26.79
C ARG A 605 -5.65 -4.61 25.67
N ALA A 606 -5.28 -4.36 24.42
CA ALA A 606 -5.88 -5.01 23.26
C ALA A 606 -5.73 -6.55 23.29
N HIS A 607 -4.61 -7.06 23.81
CA HIS A 607 -4.33 -8.49 23.94
C HIS A 607 -4.75 -9.10 25.29
N GLY A 608 -5.33 -8.30 26.20
CA GLY A 608 -5.87 -8.78 27.48
C GLY A 608 -4.84 -9.04 28.59
N HIS A 609 -3.65 -8.44 28.48
CA HIS A 609 -2.62 -8.48 29.53
C HIS A 609 -2.91 -7.48 30.68
N LEU A 610 -3.80 -6.51 30.46
CA LEU A 610 -4.37 -5.63 31.49
C LEU A 610 -5.78 -6.12 31.86
N GLN A 611 -5.98 -6.55 33.11
CA GLN A 611 -7.19 -7.29 33.53
C GLN A 611 -8.40 -6.41 33.91
N SER A 612 -8.20 -5.16 34.35
CA SER A 612 -9.30 -4.23 34.71
C SER A 612 -8.85 -2.77 34.73
N ALA A 613 -9.56 -1.90 34.00
CA ALA A 613 -9.30 -0.47 33.88
C ALA A 613 -9.16 0.27 35.24
N THR A 614 -10.08 0.04 36.18
CA THR A 614 -10.15 0.79 37.46
C THR A 614 -8.90 0.58 38.34
N ASP A 615 -8.48 -0.67 38.53
CA ASP A 615 -7.28 -0.98 39.34
C ASP A 615 -5.98 -0.61 38.60
N THR A 616 -6.03 -0.51 37.26
CA THR A 616 -4.86 -0.15 36.44
C THR A 616 -4.55 1.33 36.43
N TRP A 617 -5.54 2.24 36.45
CA TRP A 617 -5.27 3.68 36.37
C TRP A 617 -4.58 4.22 37.63
N GLU A 618 -5.01 3.78 38.83
CA GLU A 618 -4.40 4.24 40.08
C GLU A 618 -2.94 3.80 40.23
N ASN A 619 -2.54 2.67 39.62
CA ASN A 619 -1.22 2.07 39.82
C ASN A 619 -0.24 2.23 38.65
N LEU A 620 -0.72 2.36 37.39
CA LEU A 620 0.16 2.32 36.21
C LEU A 620 0.38 3.67 35.54
N VAL A 621 -0.59 4.58 35.50
CA VAL A 621 -0.44 5.86 34.79
C VAL A 621 -1.34 6.93 35.43
N SER A 622 -0.78 8.05 35.86
CA SER A 622 -1.55 9.18 36.39
C SER A 622 -2.44 9.85 35.33
N ASP A 623 -3.57 10.43 35.76
CA ASP A 623 -4.48 11.26 34.94
C ASP A 623 -3.73 12.24 34.01
N ALA A 624 -2.78 12.99 34.55
CA ALA A 624 -1.97 13.95 33.81
C ALA A 624 -1.23 13.33 32.61
N ARG A 625 -0.68 12.12 32.75
CA ARG A 625 0.08 11.43 31.70
C ARG A 625 -0.83 10.92 30.58
N ILE A 626 -2.06 10.50 30.90
CA ILE A 626 -3.06 10.13 29.89
C ILE A 626 -3.46 11.37 29.08
N LYS A 627 -3.77 12.49 29.74
CA LYS A 627 -4.10 13.73 29.04
C LYS A 627 -2.95 14.20 28.16
N GLN A 628 -1.72 14.23 28.67
CA GLN A 628 -0.52 14.53 27.87
C GLN A 628 -0.43 13.66 26.60
N GLY A 629 -0.74 12.36 26.70
CA GLY A 629 -0.79 11.47 25.54
C GLY A 629 -1.89 11.83 24.53
N LEU A 630 -3.08 12.21 24.98
CA LEU A 630 -4.25 12.53 24.13
C LEU A 630 -4.12 13.83 23.34
N ILE A 631 -3.27 14.74 23.78
CA ILE A 631 -2.99 16.04 23.14
C ILE A 631 -1.54 16.18 22.69
N HIS A 632 -0.78 15.08 22.65
CA HIS A 632 0.62 15.11 22.26
C HIS A 632 0.81 15.60 20.82
N GLN A 633 1.87 16.37 20.56
CA GLN A 633 2.19 16.90 19.23
C GLN A 633 2.15 15.80 18.15
N HIS A 634 2.88 14.70 18.38
CA HIS A 634 2.91 13.56 17.46
C HIS A 634 1.57 12.78 17.44
N CYS A 635 0.90 12.76 16.28
CA CYS A 635 -0.41 12.12 16.08
C CYS A 635 -0.49 10.64 16.51
N GLN A 636 0.54 9.82 16.22
CA GLN A 636 0.52 8.42 16.65
C GLN A 636 0.45 8.24 18.17
N VAL A 637 1.06 9.12 18.98
CA VAL A 637 0.97 9.05 20.45
C VAL A 637 -0.47 9.29 20.90
N ARG A 638 -1.15 10.25 20.26
CA ARG A 638 -2.58 10.52 20.49
C ARG A 638 -3.46 9.33 20.10
N ILE A 639 -3.17 8.69 18.96
CA ILE A 639 -3.88 7.47 18.52
C ILE A 639 -3.62 6.29 19.44
N ASP A 640 -2.40 6.11 19.93
CA ASP A 640 -2.06 5.04 20.86
C ASP A 640 -2.75 5.27 22.21
N THR A 641 -2.82 6.51 22.67
CA THR A 641 -3.54 6.87 23.89
C THR A 641 -5.05 6.71 23.73
N LEU A 642 -5.64 7.19 22.62
CA LEU A 642 -7.06 6.97 22.31
C LEU A 642 -7.37 5.48 22.18
N GLY A 643 -6.49 4.72 21.51
CA GLY A 643 -6.62 3.28 21.32
C GLY A 643 -6.56 2.54 22.64
N LEU A 644 -5.69 2.96 23.57
CA LEU A 644 -5.67 2.47 24.93
C LEU A 644 -7.02 2.70 25.65
N LEU A 645 -7.75 3.77 25.39
CA LEU A 645 -9.07 4.02 25.99
C LEU A 645 -10.20 3.24 25.30
N CYS A 646 -10.15 3.14 23.97
CA CYS A 646 -11.22 2.57 23.13
C CYS A 646 -11.14 1.05 22.95
N GLU A 647 -9.94 0.47 22.88
CA GLU A 647 -9.73 -0.95 22.60
C GLU A 647 -9.71 -1.77 23.89
N SER A 648 -10.40 -2.91 23.88
CA SER A 648 -10.40 -3.89 24.96
C SER A 648 -10.49 -5.29 24.37
N ASN A 649 -9.85 -6.26 25.04
CA ASN A 649 -10.02 -7.68 24.71
C ASN A 649 -11.46 -8.17 24.95
N ARG A 650 -12.24 -7.50 25.81
CA ARG A 650 -13.65 -7.84 26.09
C ARG A 650 -14.55 -6.72 25.59
N SER A 651 -15.34 -7.01 24.56
CA SER A 651 -16.32 -6.06 24.01
C SER A 651 -17.46 -5.69 24.99
N THR A 652 -17.58 -6.42 26.11
CA THR A 652 -18.55 -6.16 27.19
C THR A 652 -17.94 -5.47 28.42
N GLU A 653 -16.66 -5.07 28.36
CA GLU A 653 -16.03 -4.30 29.45
C GLU A 653 -16.71 -2.94 29.62
N ILE A 654 -17.05 -2.59 30.86
CA ILE A 654 -17.73 -1.33 31.20
C ILE A 654 -16.75 -0.17 31.03
N VAL A 655 -17.15 0.86 30.28
CA VAL A 655 -16.44 2.15 30.21
C VAL A 655 -16.60 2.90 31.53
N SER A 656 -15.49 3.28 32.16
CA SER A 656 -15.43 4.07 33.39
C SER A 656 -15.73 5.56 33.14
N MET A 657 -16.02 6.32 34.20
CA MET A 657 -16.34 7.75 34.09
C MET A 657 -15.12 8.57 33.66
N GLU A 658 -13.94 8.19 34.16
CA GLU A 658 -12.65 8.79 33.84
C GLU A 658 -12.34 8.63 32.34
N GLU A 659 -12.53 7.42 31.79
CA GLU A 659 -12.37 7.16 30.36
C GLU A 659 -13.30 8.03 29.51
N MET A 660 -14.57 8.19 29.92
CA MET A 660 -15.52 9.06 29.23
C MET A 660 -15.05 10.52 29.20
N GLN A 661 -14.59 11.04 30.33
CA GLN A 661 -14.05 12.40 30.42
C GLN A 661 -12.80 12.59 29.54
N TRP A 662 -11.90 11.60 29.53
CA TRP A 662 -10.72 11.62 28.66
C TRP A 662 -11.06 11.55 27.17
N ILE A 663 -12.08 10.79 26.79
CA ILE A 663 -12.55 10.73 25.40
C ILE A 663 -13.18 12.06 24.97
N GLN A 664 -13.94 12.72 25.85
CA GLN A 664 -14.45 14.08 25.60
C GLN A 664 -13.31 15.10 25.45
N PHE A 665 -12.32 15.03 26.34
CA PHE A 665 -11.11 15.84 26.26
C PHE A 665 -10.40 15.64 24.92
N PHE A 666 -10.24 14.39 24.47
CA PHE A 666 -9.66 14.08 23.16
C PHE A 666 -10.45 14.69 22.00
N ILE A 667 -11.77 14.51 21.96
CA ILE A 667 -12.62 14.99 20.86
C ILE A 667 -12.56 16.52 20.74
N THR A 668 -12.42 17.23 21.85
CA THR A 668 -12.35 18.69 21.87
C THR A 668 -11.19 19.26 21.04
N TYR A 669 -10.05 18.55 20.96
CA TYR A 669 -8.82 19.08 20.35
C TYR A 669 -8.37 18.36 19.08
N ASN A 670 -8.99 17.25 18.68
CA ASN A 670 -8.42 16.34 17.67
C ASN A 670 -9.26 16.12 16.41
N LEU A 671 -10.44 16.75 16.27
CA LEU A 671 -11.29 16.56 15.08
C LEU A 671 -10.70 17.16 13.79
N ASN A 672 -9.87 18.20 13.91
CA ASN A 672 -9.29 18.97 12.80
C ASN A 672 -8.00 18.35 12.19
N SER A 673 -7.69 17.08 12.46
CA SER A 673 -6.49 16.41 11.95
C SER A 673 -6.45 16.36 10.40
N GLN A 674 -5.42 16.96 9.77
CA GLN A 674 -5.25 16.99 8.31
C GLN A 674 -4.90 15.63 7.68
N SER A 675 -4.24 14.73 8.41
CA SER A 675 -3.85 13.41 7.90
C SER A 675 -5.08 12.50 7.71
N PRO A 676 -5.39 12.05 6.47
CA PRO A 676 -6.52 11.15 6.23
C PRO A 676 -6.39 9.81 6.97
N GLY A 677 -5.17 9.28 7.10
CA GLY A 677 -4.90 8.03 7.83
C GLY A 677 -5.20 8.15 9.32
N VAL A 678 -4.82 9.27 9.94
CA VAL A 678 -5.11 9.56 11.35
C VAL A 678 -6.61 9.73 11.57
N ARG A 679 -7.31 10.49 10.71
CA ARG A 679 -8.79 10.61 10.80
C ARG A 679 -9.48 9.25 10.75
N GLN A 680 -9.07 8.38 9.82
CA GLN A 680 -9.63 7.04 9.70
C GLN A 680 -9.40 6.19 10.98
N GLN A 681 -8.23 6.29 11.60
CA GLN A 681 -7.92 5.62 12.86
C GLN A 681 -8.75 6.15 14.03
N ILE A 682 -8.90 7.48 14.16
CA ILE A 682 -9.76 8.11 15.19
C ILE A 682 -11.19 7.59 15.06
N CYS A 683 -11.77 7.67 13.86
CA CYS A 683 -13.13 7.20 13.60
C CYS A 683 -13.30 5.70 13.88
N SER A 684 -12.30 4.88 13.51
CA SER A 684 -12.32 3.43 13.78
C SER A 684 -12.27 3.11 15.28
N LEU A 685 -11.41 3.79 16.04
CA LEU A 685 -11.27 3.60 17.48
C LEU A 685 -12.54 4.04 18.23
N LEU A 686 -13.10 5.21 17.88
CA LEU A 686 -14.37 5.67 18.46
C LEU A 686 -15.53 4.73 18.11
N LYS A 687 -15.58 4.17 16.88
CA LYS A 687 -16.57 3.14 16.53
C LYS A 687 -16.42 1.88 17.40
N LYS A 688 -15.20 1.46 17.73
CA LYS A 688 -14.96 0.33 18.66
C LYS A 688 -15.47 0.66 20.07
N LEU A 689 -15.22 1.87 20.57
CA LEU A 689 -15.78 2.35 21.85
C LEU A 689 -17.31 2.31 21.83
N PHE A 690 -17.95 2.81 20.78
CA PHE A 690 -19.41 2.79 20.68
C PHE A 690 -19.96 1.37 20.68
N CYS A 691 -19.33 0.44 19.96
CA CYS A 691 -19.70 -0.98 20.02
C CYS A 691 -19.57 -1.53 21.45
N ARG A 692 -18.47 -1.18 22.15
CA ARG A 692 -18.25 -1.57 23.55
C ARG A 692 -19.32 -1.04 24.49
N ILE A 693 -19.73 0.23 24.33
CA ILE A 693 -20.84 0.85 25.09
C ILE A 693 -22.14 0.12 24.81
N GLN A 694 -22.45 -0.16 23.54
CA GLN A 694 -23.69 -0.84 23.17
C GLN A 694 -23.73 -2.27 23.72
N GLU A 695 -22.66 -3.04 23.60
CA GLU A 695 -22.60 -4.43 24.08
C GLU A 695 -22.60 -4.54 25.62
N SER A 696 -21.81 -3.70 26.31
CA SER A 696 -21.81 -3.65 27.79
C SER A 696 -23.16 -3.17 28.34
N SER A 697 -23.85 -2.23 27.66
CA SER A 697 -25.20 -1.79 28.05
C SER A 697 -26.23 -2.92 28.04
N GLN A 698 -26.12 -3.88 27.11
CA GLN A 698 -27.02 -5.04 27.07
C GLN A 698 -26.80 -5.97 28.27
N VAL A 699 -25.54 -6.12 28.72
CA VAL A 699 -25.20 -6.90 29.91
C VAL A 699 -25.73 -6.20 31.16
N LEU A 700 -25.50 -4.89 31.28
CA LEU A 700 -26.00 -4.06 32.38
C LEU A 700 -27.52 -4.09 32.47
N TYR A 701 -28.22 -3.97 31.34
CA TYR A 701 -29.68 -4.02 31.27
C TYR A 701 -30.24 -5.39 31.68
N LYS A 702 -29.62 -6.49 31.25
CA LYS A 702 -30.00 -7.84 31.71
C LYS A 702 -29.77 -8.02 33.21
N LEU A 703 -28.69 -7.46 33.74
CA LEU A 703 -28.37 -7.51 35.17
C LEU A 703 -29.41 -6.72 35.98
N GLU A 704 -29.80 -5.53 35.52
CA GLU A 704 -30.88 -4.72 36.09
C GLU A 704 -32.21 -5.48 36.10
N GLN A 705 -32.60 -6.09 34.96
CA GLN A 705 -33.80 -6.92 34.89
C GLN A 705 -33.77 -8.12 35.84
N SER A 706 -32.60 -8.75 36.01
CA SER A 706 -32.45 -9.90 36.91
C SER A 706 -32.57 -9.52 38.40
N LYS A 707 -32.07 -8.34 38.78
CA LYS A 707 -32.16 -7.83 40.17
C LYS A 707 -33.57 -7.44 40.55
N SER A 708 -34.40 -6.97 39.61
CA SER A 708 -35.83 -6.73 39.87
C SER A 708 -36.60 -7.97 40.35
N LYS A 709 -36.01 -9.18 40.25
CA LYS A 709 -36.59 -10.45 40.71
C LYS A 709 -35.97 -11.03 41.99
N ARG A 710 -34.93 -10.43 42.59
CA ARG A 710 -34.30 -10.95 43.82
C ARG A 710 -34.10 -9.85 44.85
N GLU A 711 -34.59 -10.09 46.07
CA GLU A 711 -34.42 -9.21 47.23
C GLU A 711 -32.94 -8.97 47.56
N PRO A 712 -32.59 -7.78 48.12
CA PRO A 712 -31.22 -7.31 48.17
C PRO A 712 -30.50 -7.83 49.43
N GLU A 713 -29.68 -8.87 49.26
CA GLU A 713 -28.67 -9.23 50.27
C GLU A 713 -27.32 -8.58 49.93
N ASN A 714 -26.88 -7.72 50.85
CA ASN A 714 -25.52 -7.20 51.08
C ASN A 714 -24.41 -7.60 50.08
N GLU A 715 -24.30 -6.86 48.98
CA GLU A 715 -23.00 -6.64 48.31
C GLU A 715 -22.71 -5.14 48.28
N LEU A 716 -22.01 -4.68 49.32
CA LEU A 716 -21.31 -3.39 49.31
C LEU A 716 -20.23 -3.45 48.20
N THR A 717 -20.10 -2.36 47.43
CA THR A 717 -18.98 -1.96 46.51
C THR A 717 -19.10 -2.11 44.98
N LYS A 718 -20.26 -2.42 44.37
CA LYS A 718 -20.42 -2.25 42.90
C LYS A 718 -21.55 -1.28 42.56
N GLN A 719 -21.24 -0.25 41.78
CA GLN A 719 -22.20 0.75 41.27
C GLN A 719 -23.47 0.08 40.73
N HIS A 720 -24.62 0.71 40.98
CA HIS A 720 -25.90 0.18 40.55
C HIS A 720 -25.98 0.19 39.00
N PRO A 721 -26.41 -0.90 38.32
CA PRO A 721 -26.39 -0.96 36.84
C PRO A 721 -27.16 0.16 36.15
N SER A 722 -28.21 0.67 36.80
CA SER A 722 -29.01 1.80 36.34
C SER A 722 -28.21 3.11 36.24
N VAL A 723 -27.25 3.33 37.14
CA VAL A 723 -26.39 4.52 37.12
C VAL A 723 -25.46 4.48 35.91
N SER A 724 -24.83 3.34 35.62
CA SER A 724 -23.94 3.19 34.47
C SER A 724 -24.68 3.33 33.14
N LEU A 725 -25.92 2.81 33.05
CA LEU A 725 -26.76 3.00 31.87
C LEU A 725 -27.12 4.49 31.64
N GLN A 726 -27.42 5.23 32.71
CA GLN A 726 -27.69 6.67 32.61
C GLN A 726 -26.43 7.46 32.24
N GLN A 727 -25.27 7.09 32.79
CA GLN A 727 -23.98 7.69 32.42
C GLN A 727 -23.68 7.50 30.93
N TYR A 728 -23.91 6.30 30.39
CA TYR A 728 -23.75 6.05 28.94
C TYR A 728 -24.66 6.94 28.11
N LYS A 729 -25.93 7.10 28.51
CA LYS A 729 -26.86 7.99 27.80
C LYS A 729 -26.39 9.45 27.82
N ASN A 730 -26.01 9.96 28.98
CA ASN A 730 -25.52 11.34 29.13
C ASN A 730 -24.23 11.58 28.35
N PHE A 731 -23.29 10.63 28.43
CA PHE A 731 -22.04 10.68 27.68
C PHE A 731 -22.27 10.73 26.17
N MET A 732 -23.11 9.82 25.64
CA MET A 732 -23.41 9.79 24.20
C MET A 732 -24.07 11.10 23.72
N SER A 733 -24.98 11.67 24.51
CA SER A 733 -25.61 12.96 24.19
C SER A 733 -24.59 14.10 24.18
N SER A 734 -23.69 14.15 25.18
CA SER A 734 -22.60 15.14 25.24
C SER A 734 -21.63 15.01 24.06
N ILE A 735 -21.27 13.78 23.66
CA ILE A 735 -20.47 13.54 22.45
C ILE A 735 -21.20 14.06 21.21
N CYS A 736 -22.48 13.75 21.04
CA CYS A 736 -23.25 14.22 19.91
C CYS A 736 -23.34 15.76 19.86
N ASN A 737 -23.57 16.42 20.99
CA ASN A 737 -23.55 17.87 21.08
C ASN A 737 -22.20 18.44 20.63
N SER A 738 -21.09 17.88 21.13
CA SER A 738 -19.73 18.32 20.75
C SER A 738 -19.47 18.15 19.25
N LEU A 739 -19.97 17.08 18.63
CA LEU A 739 -19.81 16.83 17.20
C LEU A 739 -20.64 17.78 16.34
N PHE A 740 -21.86 18.14 16.76
CA PHE A 740 -22.66 19.16 16.08
C PHE A 740 -22.08 20.57 16.26
N GLU A 741 -21.57 20.89 17.46
CA GLU A 741 -20.84 22.15 17.69
C GLU A 741 -19.62 22.27 16.78
N ALA A 742 -18.99 21.17 16.37
CA ALA A 742 -17.86 21.16 15.45
C ALA A 742 -18.26 21.39 13.97
N LEU A 743 -19.55 21.35 13.63
CA LEU A 743 -20.07 21.59 12.28
C LEU A 743 -20.45 23.08 12.06
N PHE A 744 -19.69 24.00 12.65
CA PHE A 744 -19.94 25.44 12.57
C PHE A 744 -19.64 26.03 11.16
N PRO A 745 -20.16 27.23 10.83
CA PRO A 745 -19.84 27.92 9.58
C PRO A 745 -18.33 28.19 9.46
N GLY A 746 -17.71 27.76 8.37
CA GLY A 746 -16.26 27.89 8.17
C GLY A 746 -15.39 26.82 8.84
N SER A 747 -15.98 25.77 9.46
CA SER A 747 -15.20 24.63 9.96
C SER A 747 -14.42 23.94 8.83
N SER A 748 -13.20 23.47 9.12
CA SER A 748 -12.34 22.82 8.12
C SER A 748 -12.94 21.54 7.53
N TYR A 749 -12.45 21.12 6.36
CA TYR A 749 -12.80 19.81 5.78
C TYR A 749 -12.52 18.67 6.76
N SER A 750 -11.37 18.71 7.44
CA SER A 750 -10.95 17.68 8.40
C SER A 750 -11.94 17.54 9.55
N THR A 751 -12.37 18.66 10.14
CA THR A 751 -13.35 18.68 11.23
C THR A 751 -14.71 18.17 10.77
N ARG A 752 -15.24 18.67 9.64
CA ARG A 752 -16.52 18.20 9.08
C ARG A 752 -16.50 16.71 8.79
N PHE A 753 -15.45 16.23 8.12
CA PHE A 753 -15.29 14.82 7.79
C PHE A 753 -15.28 13.95 9.06
N SER A 754 -14.46 14.30 10.05
CA SER A 754 -14.37 13.56 11.31
C SER A 754 -15.71 13.56 12.05
N ALA A 755 -16.33 14.74 12.22
CA ALA A 755 -17.59 14.89 12.94
C ALA A 755 -18.73 14.08 12.28
N LEU A 756 -18.91 14.22 10.96
CA LEU A 756 -19.95 13.48 10.22
C LEU A 756 -19.70 11.98 10.21
N THR A 757 -18.44 11.53 10.08
CA THR A 757 -18.10 10.09 10.12
C THR A 757 -18.39 9.48 11.49
N ILE A 758 -18.08 10.21 12.57
CA ILE A 758 -18.34 9.77 13.94
C ILE A 758 -19.86 9.75 14.20
N LEU A 759 -20.60 10.80 13.83
CA LEU A 759 -22.07 10.83 13.91
C LEU A 759 -22.71 9.68 13.11
N GLY A 760 -22.21 9.41 11.91
CA GLY A 760 -22.63 8.28 11.07
C GLY A 760 -22.37 6.93 11.73
N SER A 761 -21.25 6.78 12.43
CA SER A 761 -20.91 5.58 13.21
C SER A 761 -21.80 5.42 14.44
N ILE A 762 -22.14 6.52 15.13
CA ILE A 762 -23.10 6.52 16.24
C ILE A 762 -24.48 6.07 15.74
N ALA A 763 -24.94 6.63 14.62
CA ALA A 763 -26.21 6.24 14.00
C ALA A 763 -26.24 4.76 13.57
N GLU A 764 -25.08 4.20 13.18
CA GLU A 764 -24.93 2.78 12.81
C GLU A 764 -24.84 1.84 14.02
N VAL A 765 -24.18 2.23 15.09
CA VAL A 765 -24.04 1.35 16.27
C VAL A 765 -25.32 1.35 17.10
N PHE A 766 -25.98 2.51 17.21
CA PHE A 766 -27.16 2.73 18.05
C PHE A 766 -28.45 2.84 17.21
N HIS A 767 -28.70 1.84 16.35
CA HIS A 767 -29.89 1.81 15.50
C HIS A 767 -31.21 1.72 16.27
N VAL A 768 -32.29 2.20 15.64
CA VAL A 768 -33.67 2.02 16.12
C VAL A 768 -34.05 0.52 16.06
N PRO A 769 -34.40 -0.15 17.18
CA PRO A 769 -34.61 -1.59 17.20
C PRO A 769 -35.80 -2.04 16.34
N GLU A 770 -35.57 -3.01 15.45
CA GLU A 770 -36.61 -3.92 14.97
C GLU A 770 -36.66 -5.15 15.89
N GLY A 771 -37.36 -5.05 17.04
CA GLY A 771 -37.55 -6.16 17.97
C GLY A 771 -37.18 -5.87 19.43
N ARG A 772 -36.92 -6.92 20.24
CA ARG A 772 -36.67 -6.83 21.70
C ARG A 772 -35.20 -6.57 22.08
N ILE A 773 -34.46 -5.79 21.30
CA ILE A 773 -33.06 -5.43 21.62
C ILE A 773 -33.08 -4.07 22.33
N TYR A 774 -32.48 -3.99 23.52
CA TYR A 774 -32.31 -2.74 24.25
C TYR A 774 -31.19 -1.90 23.62
N THR A 775 -31.47 -0.61 23.39
CA THR A 775 -30.48 0.38 22.92
C THR A 775 -30.42 1.51 23.95
N VAL A 776 -29.24 1.75 24.52
CA VAL A 776 -29.05 2.74 25.60
C VAL A 776 -29.20 4.19 25.15
N TYR A 777 -28.93 4.46 23.86
CA TYR A 777 -28.93 5.78 23.25
C TYR A 777 -29.51 5.71 21.84
N GLN A 778 -30.10 6.80 21.33
CA GLN A 778 -30.55 6.92 19.95
C GLN A 778 -30.30 8.34 19.48
N LEU A 779 -29.55 8.49 18.38
CA LEU A 779 -29.19 9.80 17.84
C LEU A 779 -30.42 10.64 17.48
N SER A 780 -31.51 10.02 17.04
CA SER A 780 -32.76 10.71 16.67
C SER A 780 -33.39 11.52 17.79
N HIS A 781 -33.12 11.21 19.06
CA HIS A 781 -33.66 11.99 20.19
C HIS A 781 -32.95 13.34 20.37
N ASP A 782 -31.73 13.48 19.86
CA ASP A 782 -30.90 14.67 20.02
C ASP A 782 -30.90 15.55 18.75
N ILE A 783 -31.71 15.21 17.73
CA ILE A 783 -31.83 16.00 16.50
C ILE A 783 -32.95 17.02 16.66
N ASP A 784 -32.58 18.29 16.79
CA ASP A 784 -33.49 19.44 16.71
C ASP A 784 -33.50 20.04 15.28
N VAL A 785 -34.34 21.07 15.08
CA VAL A 785 -34.47 21.76 13.79
C VAL A 785 -33.16 22.43 13.36
N GLY A 786 -32.40 22.98 14.31
CA GLY A 786 -31.13 23.65 14.02
C GLY A 786 -30.06 22.67 13.53
N ARG A 787 -29.90 21.53 14.20
CA ARG A 787 -28.94 20.48 13.85
C ARG A 787 -29.23 19.83 12.52
N PHE A 788 -30.51 19.63 12.19
CA PHE A 788 -30.91 19.14 10.87
C PHE A 788 -30.54 20.15 9.76
N GLN A 789 -30.75 21.45 10.01
CA GLN A 789 -30.32 22.51 9.09
C GLN A 789 -28.79 22.53 8.93
N THR A 790 -28.03 22.36 10.02
CA THR A 790 -26.55 22.24 9.95
C THR A 790 -26.09 21.09 9.05
N LEU A 791 -26.79 19.95 9.07
CA LEU A 791 -26.49 18.84 8.15
C LEU A 791 -26.82 19.18 6.69
N MET A 792 -27.89 19.92 6.43
CA MET A 792 -28.23 20.40 5.08
C MET A 792 -27.19 21.41 4.57
N GLU A 793 -26.75 22.35 5.41
CA GLU A 793 -25.69 23.32 5.10
C GLU A 793 -24.36 22.63 4.75
N CYS A 794 -24.10 21.41 5.24
CA CYS A 794 -22.91 20.65 4.86
C CYS A 794 -22.85 20.30 3.36
N PHE A 795 -23.98 20.33 2.63
CA PHE A 795 -23.98 20.12 1.17
C PHE A 795 -23.26 21.22 0.39
N THR A 796 -23.09 22.40 0.99
CA THR A 796 -22.39 23.55 0.39
C THR A 796 -20.87 23.35 0.29
N SER A 797 -20.33 22.35 0.98
CA SER A 797 -18.90 22.01 0.96
C SER A 797 -18.42 21.79 -0.48
N THR A 798 -17.23 22.29 -0.85
CA THR A 798 -16.62 21.98 -2.16
C THR A 798 -16.20 20.51 -2.28
N PHE A 799 -15.98 19.83 -1.15
CA PHE A 799 -15.60 18.41 -1.07
C PHE A 799 -16.83 17.49 -1.11
N GLU A 800 -16.88 16.54 -2.04
CA GLU A 800 -17.99 15.60 -2.21
C GLU A 800 -18.14 14.61 -1.04
N ASP A 801 -17.04 14.17 -0.40
CA ASP A 801 -17.09 13.24 0.74
C ASP A 801 -17.95 13.78 1.89
N VAL A 802 -17.88 15.09 2.15
CA VAL A 802 -18.69 15.76 3.17
C VAL A 802 -20.18 15.70 2.79
N LYS A 803 -20.50 15.90 1.50
CA LYS A 803 -21.87 15.79 0.99
C LYS A 803 -22.40 14.37 1.14
N ILE A 804 -21.61 13.35 0.80
CA ILE A 804 -21.96 11.93 0.95
C ILE A 804 -22.29 11.63 2.42
N LEU A 805 -21.39 11.98 3.34
CA LEU A 805 -21.56 11.70 4.76
C LEU A 805 -22.78 12.42 5.36
N ALA A 806 -22.96 13.70 5.02
CA ALA A 806 -24.12 14.47 5.45
C ALA A 806 -25.43 13.89 4.89
N PHE A 807 -25.43 13.50 3.61
CA PHE A 807 -26.59 12.93 2.93
C PHE A 807 -26.98 11.59 3.55
N ASP A 808 -26.01 10.69 3.73
CA ASP A 808 -26.25 9.37 4.33
C ASP A 808 -26.75 9.49 5.77
N LEU A 809 -26.24 10.46 6.54
CA LEU A 809 -26.70 10.73 7.90
C LEU A 809 -28.14 11.28 7.90
N LEU A 810 -28.46 12.24 7.04
CA LEU A 810 -29.82 12.77 6.85
C LEU A 810 -30.82 11.66 6.48
N MET A 811 -30.44 10.78 5.54
CA MET A 811 -31.31 9.67 5.13
C MET A 811 -31.59 8.69 6.28
N LYS A 812 -30.60 8.42 7.15
CA LYS A 812 -30.77 7.59 8.36
C LYS A 812 -31.66 8.27 9.42
N LEU A 813 -31.69 9.59 9.46
CA LEU A 813 -32.47 10.40 10.42
C LEU A 813 -33.88 10.77 9.92
N SER A 814 -34.25 10.37 8.70
CA SER A 814 -35.49 10.74 8.01
C SER A 814 -36.79 10.48 8.79
N LYS A 815 -36.84 9.51 9.71
CA LYS A 815 -38.02 9.29 10.59
C LYS A 815 -38.35 10.52 11.46
N THR A 816 -37.35 11.33 11.79
CA THR A 816 -37.48 12.60 12.52
C THR A 816 -37.76 13.78 11.61
N ALA A 817 -37.56 13.63 10.29
CA ALA A 817 -37.68 14.69 9.28
C ALA A 817 -39.14 15.04 8.93
N VAL A 818 -40.15 14.41 9.55
CA VAL A 818 -41.57 14.78 9.38
C VAL A 818 -41.81 16.27 9.67
N HIS A 819 -40.96 16.89 10.50
CA HIS A 819 -40.99 18.33 10.79
C HIS A 819 -40.47 19.24 9.66
N PHE A 820 -39.92 18.69 8.56
CA PHE A 820 -39.30 19.44 7.46
C PHE A 820 -40.09 19.43 6.15
N GLN A 821 -41.42 19.23 6.20
CA GLN A 821 -42.31 19.27 5.03
C GLN A 821 -42.89 20.67 4.70
N ASP A 822 -42.22 21.75 5.10
CA ASP A 822 -42.64 23.11 4.73
C ASP A 822 -42.47 23.33 3.20
N SER A 823 -43.59 23.39 2.48
CA SER A 823 -43.62 23.54 1.03
C SER A 823 -42.86 24.78 0.55
N GLY A 824 -42.85 25.88 1.32
CA GLY A 824 -42.15 27.10 0.95
C GLY A 824 -40.63 26.91 0.95
N LYS A 825 -40.09 26.24 1.97
CA LYS A 825 -38.66 25.89 2.03
C LYS A 825 -38.27 24.87 0.97
N LEU A 826 -39.10 23.85 0.74
CA LEU A 826 -38.84 22.84 -0.29
C LEU A 826 -38.81 23.46 -1.70
N GLN A 827 -39.71 24.42 -1.98
CA GLN A 827 -39.69 25.17 -3.23
C GLN A 827 -38.39 25.99 -3.39
N GLY A 828 -37.95 26.68 -2.33
CA GLY A 828 -36.68 27.40 -2.33
C GLY A 828 -35.46 26.51 -2.59
N LEU A 829 -35.40 25.33 -1.95
CA LEU A 829 -34.33 24.34 -2.16
C LEU A 829 -34.34 23.77 -3.58
N PHE A 830 -35.52 23.52 -4.14
CA PHE A 830 -35.64 23.04 -5.52
C PHE A 830 -35.15 24.09 -6.52
N GLN A 831 -35.53 25.37 -6.32
CA GLN A 831 -35.05 26.47 -7.15
C GLN A 831 -33.53 26.62 -7.07
N ALA A 832 -32.95 26.58 -5.86
CA ALA A 832 -31.50 26.61 -5.68
C ALA A 832 -30.82 25.43 -6.41
N ALA A 833 -31.39 24.22 -6.35
CA ALA A 833 -30.86 23.08 -7.06
C ALA A 833 -30.93 23.24 -8.60
N LEU A 834 -31.99 23.86 -9.13
CA LEU A 834 -32.08 24.16 -10.56
C LEU A 834 -30.99 25.16 -11.00
N GLU A 835 -30.76 26.23 -10.23
CA GLU A 835 -29.73 27.23 -10.51
C GLU A 835 -28.32 26.65 -10.44
N LEU A 836 -28.03 25.89 -9.38
CA LEU A 836 -26.73 25.23 -9.20
C LEU A 836 -26.43 24.19 -10.29
N SER A 837 -27.46 23.55 -10.85
CA SER A 837 -27.27 22.56 -11.93
C SER A 837 -26.87 23.19 -13.28
N THR A 838 -26.91 24.51 -13.40
CA THR A 838 -26.40 25.30 -14.54
C THR A 838 -25.16 26.11 -14.17
N SER A 839 -24.49 25.81 -13.05
CA SER A 839 -23.25 26.49 -12.66
C SER A 839 -22.09 26.09 -13.56
N THR A 840 -21.20 27.05 -13.86
CA THR A 840 -19.92 26.79 -14.52
C THR A 840 -18.94 26.07 -13.58
N LYS A 841 -19.17 26.14 -12.26
CA LYS A 841 -18.37 25.53 -11.20
C LYS A 841 -18.86 24.09 -10.94
N PRO A 842 -18.06 23.06 -11.21
CA PRO A 842 -18.59 21.70 -11.23
C PRO A 842 -19.06 21.13 -9.89
N TYR A 843 -18.58 21.66 -8.76
CA TYR A 843 -19.00 21.20 -7.43
C TYR A 843 -20.42 21.65 -7.08
N ASP A 844 -20.90 22.74 -7.66
CA ASP A 844 -22.28 23.23 -7.53
C ASP A 844 -23.26 22.26 -8.16
N CYS A 845 -22.93 21.74 -9.36
CA CYS A 845 -23.73 20.71 -10.02
C CYS A 845 -23.83 19.42 -9.18
N VAL A 846 -22.78 19.11 -8.42
CA VAL A 846 -22.81 17.99 -7.46
C VAL A 846 -23.73 18.34 -6.28
N THR A 847 -23.63 19.54 -5.72
CA THR A 847 -24.55 20.04 -4.66
C THR A 847 -26.01 19.97 -5.11
N ALA A 848 -26.31 20.42 -6.34
CA ALA A 848 -27.64 20.31 -6.95
C ALA A 848 -28.14 18.87 -6.97
N SER A 849 -27.30 17.92 -7.38
CA SER A 849 -27.62 16.49 -7.40
C SER A 849 -27.98 15.96 -6.00
N TYR A 850 -27.24 16.34 -4.95
CA TYR A 850 -27.56 15.95 -3.57
C TYR A 850 -28.84 16.60 -3.04
N LEU A 851 -29.09 17.87 -3.36
CA LEU A 851 -30.34 18.56 -3.00
C LEU A 851 -31.56 17.89 -3.66
N LEU A 852 -31.49 17.62 -4.97
CA LEU A 852 -32.56 16.92 -5.68
C LEU A 852 -32.77 15.51 -5.13
N ASN A 853 -31.68 14.79 -4.86
CA ASN A 853 -31.75 13.46 -4.24
C ASN A 853 -32.37 13.51 -2.85
N PHE A 854 -32.20 14.58 -2.07
CA PHE A 854 -32.84 14.75 -0.77
C PHE A 854 -34.34 15.05 -0.94
N LEU A 855 -34.67 15.95 -1.87
CA LEU A 855 -36.04 16.36 -2.17
C LEU A 855 -36.92 15.21 -2.68
N ILE A 856 -36.35 14.27 -3.44
CA ILE A 856 -37.05 13.09 -3.98
C ILE A 856 -37.71 12.26 -2.86
N TRP A 857 -37.20 12.27 -1.63
CA TRP A 857 -37.77 11.52 -0.51
C TRP A 857 -38.87 12.26 0.25
N GLN A 858 -39.20 13.51 -0.12
CA GLN A 858 -40.18 14.33 0.58
C GLN A 858 -41.58 14.20 -0.05
N ASP A 859 -42.59 13.87 0.76
CA ASP A 859 -43.98 13.69 0.29
C ASP A 859 -44.58 14.99 -0.28
N ALA A 860 -44.19 16.14 0.27
CA ALA A 860 -44.66 17.49 -0.09
C ALA A 860 -43.97 18.08 -1.35
N LEU A 861 -43.07 17.33 -2.01
CA LEU A 861 -42.40 17.79 -3.22
C LEU A 861 -43.39 18.11 -4.38
N PRO A 862 -44.39 17.27 -4.71
CA PRO A 862 -45.29 17.56 -5.83
C PRO A 862 -46.09 18.86 -5.65
N SER A 863 -46.52 19.17 -4.42
CA SER A 863 -47.17 20.46 -4.11
C SER A 863 -46.23 21.64 -4.29
N SER A 864 -44.94 21.46 -4.06
CA SER A 864 -43.92 22.49 -4.25
C SER A 864 -43.55 22.67 -5.74
N LEU A 865 -43.74 21.62 -6.56
CA LEU A 865 -43.42 21.58 -7.98
C LEU A 865 -44.56 21.97 -8.92
N SER A 866 -45.78 22.24 -8.42
CA SER A 866 -46.93 22.54 -9.27
C SER A 866 -46.74 23.77 -10.18
N ALA A 867 -45.75 24.61 -9.87
CA ALA A 867 -45.36 25.75 -10.71
C ALA A 867 -44.53 25.35 -11.95
N TYR A 868 -43.83 24.21 -11.92
CA TYR A 868 -42.87 23.81 -12.96
C TYR A 868 -43.40 22.71 -13.89
N LEU A 869 -44.44 21.96 -13.50
CA LEU A 869 -44.96 20.81 -14.26
C LEU A 869 -46.47 20.91 -14.51
N THR A 870 -46.92 20.71 -15.75
CA THR A 870 -48.34 20.80 -16.14
C THR A 870 -49.13 19.49 -15.92
N GLN A 871 -48.45 18.35 -15.72
CA GLN A 871 -49.08 17.02 -15.61
C GLN A 871 -48.86 16.40 -14.22
N GLN A 872 -49.96 16.05 -13.54
CA GLN A 872 -49.93 15.27 -12.30
C GLN A 872 -49.95 13.77 -12.62
N VAL A 873 -48.94 13.04 -12.14
CA VAL A 873 -48.91 11.57 -12.17
C VAL A 873 -49.72 11.06 -10.98
N ALA A 874 -50.90 10.49 -11.24
CA ALA A 874 -51.73 9.87 -10.21
C ALA A 874 -51.15 8.50 -9.82
N CYS A 875 -50.96 8.26 -8.53
CA CYS A 875 -50.60 6.96 -7.99
C CYS A 875 -51.68 6.54 -6.98
N ASP A 876 -52.11 5.28 -7.05
CA ASP A 876 -53.06 4.70 -6.09
C ASP A 876 -52.49 4.73 -4.67
N ASN A 877 -53.37 5.00 -3.69
CA ASN A 877 -53.09 5.18 -2.25
C ASN A 877 -52.47 3.93 -1.59
N GLY A 878 -51.22 3.60 -1.91
CA GLY A 878 -50.42 2.61 -1.21
C GLY A 878 -49.28 3.26 -0.45
N ASP A 879 -49.28 3.14 0.88
CA ASP A 879 -48.28 3.64 1.84
C ASP A 879 -46.88 2.99 1.71
N ARG A 880 -46.29 2.93 0.50
CA ARG A 880 -44.94 2.40 0.30
C ARG A 880 -43.95 3.52 -0.07
N PRO A 881 -42.88 3.77 0.72
CA PRO A 881 -41.88 4.80 0.42
C PRO A 881 -41.23 4.63 -0.97
N ALA A 882 -41.15 3.41 -1.49
CA ALA A 882 -40.63 3.16 -2.84
C ALA A 882 -41.49 3.79 -3.97
N ALA A 883 -42.81 3.83 -3.82
CA ALA A 883 -43.70 4.41 -4.83
C ALA A 883 -43.61 5.95 -4.84
N VAL A 884 -43.48 6.56 -3.66
CA VAL A 884 -43.24 8.01 -3.52
C VAL A 884 -41.93 8.40 -4.19
N VAL A 885 -40.84 7.67 -3.87
CA VAL A 885 -39.52 7.91 -4.47
C VAL A 885 -39.58 7.74 -5.99
N GLU A 886 -40.21 6.68 -6.51
CA GLU A 886 -40.34 6.49 -7.95
C GLU A 886 -41.08 7.64 -8.64
N ARG A 887 -42.24 8.04 -8.11
CA ARG A 887 -43.04 9.16 -8.63
C ARG A 887 -42.25 10.48 -8.60
N ASN A 888 -41.62 10.79 -7.47
CA ASN A 888 -40.88 12.02 -7.28
C ASN A 888 -39.64 12.08 -8.18
N THR A 889 -38.91 10.98 -8.33
CA THR A 889 -37.77 10.90 -9.26
C THR A 889 -38.21 11.11 -10.71
N LEU A 890 -39.33 10.50 -11.12
CA LEU A 890 -39.88 10.69 -12.47
C LEU A 890 -40.21 12.17 -12.73
N MET A 891 -40.83 12.86 -11.77
CA MET A 891 -41.15 14.29 -11.87
C MET A 891 -39.90 15.16 -12.00
N VAL A 892 -38.90 14.94 -11.14
CA VAL A 892 -37.64 15.69 -11.16
C VAL A 892 -36.90 15.48 -12.49
N ILE A 893 -36.81 14.23 -12.97
CA ILE A 893 -36.15 13.93 -14.24
C ILE A 893 -36.88 14.58 -15.42
N LYS A 894 -38.22 14.53 -15.48
CA LYS A 894 -38.98 15.21 -16.54
C LYS A 894 -38.69 16.71 -16.58
N CYS A 895 -38.70 17.38 -15.43
CA CYS A 895 -38.35 18.81 -15.33
C CYS A 895 -36.91 19.11 -15.79
N LEU A 896 -35.92 18.34 -15.32
CA LEU A 896 -34.53 18.50 -15.73
C LEU A 896 -34.33 18.23 -17.23
N MET A 897 -35.08 17.29 -17.80
CA MET A 897 -35.02 16.97 -19.22
C MET A 897 -35.64 18.05 -20.10
N GLU A 898 -36.73 18.67 -19.67
CA GLU A 898 -37.32 19.82 -20.37
C GLU A 898 -36.34 21.00 -20.42
N ASN A 899 -35.72 21.33 -19.29
CA ASN A 899 -34.67 22.36 -19.25
C ASN A 899 -33.46 21.99 -20.12
N LEU A 900 -32.95 20.76 -19.99
CA LEU A 900 -31.80 20.30 -20.77
C LEU A 900 -32.09 20.31 -22.28
N GLU A 901 -33.31 20.04 -22.70
CA GLU A 901 -33.69 20.09 -24.12
C GLU A 901 -33.63 21.52 -24.68
N GLU A 902 -34.11 22.51 -23.92
CA GLU A 902 -33.97 23.92 -24.28
C GLU A 902 -32.50 24.35 -24.31
N GLU A 903 -31.72 23.97 -23.29
CA GLU A 903 -30.29 24.27 -23.17
C GLU A 903 -29.47 23.66 -24.32
N VAL A 904 -29.76 22.41 -24.72
CA VAL A 904 -29.15 21.76 -25.89
C VAL A 904 -29.51 22.50 -27.17
N SER A 905 -30.77 22.91 -27.35
CA SER A 905 -31.18 23.69 -28.52
C SER A 905 -30.55 25.09 -28.57
N GLN A 906 -30.25 25.69 -27.42
CA GLN A 906 -29.48 26.92 -27.38
C GLN A 906 -27.98 26.68 -27.68
N ALA A 907 -27.42 25.55 -27.24
CA ALA A 907 -26.04 25.17 -27.56
C ALA A 907 -25.86 24.80 -29.04
N GLU A 908 -26.89 24.25 -29.69
CA GLU A 908 -26.98 24.06 -31.14
C GLU A 908 -26.90 25.43 -31.88
N ASN A 909 -27.37 26.52 -31.28
CA ASN A 909 -27.26 27.88 -31.83
C ASN A 909 -25.91 28.55 -31.53
N SER A 910 -25.47 28.52 -30.27
CA SER A 910 -24.16 29.04 -29.83
C SER A 910 -23.66 28.29 -28.60
N LEU A 911 -22.69 27.40 -28.83
CA LEU A 911 -21.99 26.68 -27.77
C LEU A 911 -21.22 27.63 -26.82
N LEU A 912 -20.80 28.78 -27.31
CA LEU A 912 -20.11 29.79 -26.51
C LEU A 912 -21.05 30.42 -25.47
N GLN A 913 -22.24 30.87 -25.90
CA GLN A 913 -23.26 31.37 -24.98
C GLN A 913 -23.72 30.28 -24.00
N ALA A 914 -23.86 29.05 -24.50
CA ALA A 914 -24.22 27.90 -23.68
C ALA A 914 -23.22 27.59 -22.58
N ALA A 915 -21.93 27.58 -22.89
CA ALA A 915 -20.90 27.29 -21.91
C ALA A 915 -20.86 28.30 -20.76
N ALA A 916 -21.26 29.55 -21.01
CA ALA A 916 -21.24 30.61 -20.00
C ALA A 916 -22.54 30.69 -19.19
N ALA A 917 -23.70 30.58 -19.84
CA ALA A 917 -24.99 30.81 -19.18
C ALA A 917 -25.72 29.52 -18.78
N PHE A 918 -25.49 28.40 -19.47
CA PHE A 918 -26.22 27.15 -19.26
C PHE A 918 -25.36 25.91 -19.61
N PRO A 919 -24.25 25.66 -18.88
CA PRO A 919 -23.46 24.46 -19.04
C PRO A 919 -24.29 23.18 -18.80
N MET A 920 -24.52 22.42 -19.87
CA MET A 920 -25.44 21.29 -19.92
C MET A 920 -25.04 20.09 -19.02
N TYR A 921 -23.75 19.96 -18.70
CA TYR A 921 -23.25 18.80 -17.96
C TYR A 921 -23.85 18.66 -16.55
N GLY A 922 -24.22 19.77 -15.91
CA GLY A 922 -24.77 19.74 -14.56
C GLY A 922 -26.17 19.11 -14.50
N ARG A 923 -27.00 19.36 -15.52
CA ARG A 923 -28.31 18.68 -15.67
C ARG A 923 -28.16 17.18 -15.87
N VAL A 924 -27.26 16.76 -16.77
CA VAL A 924 -27.00 15.33 -17.02
C VAL A 924 -26.49 14.63 -15.76
N HIS A 925 -25.63 15.30 -15.00
CA HIS A 925 -25.14 14.82 -13.72
C HIS A 925 -26.28 14.63 -12.71
N CYS A 926 -27.18 15.61 -12.59
CA CYS A 926 -28.35 15.53 -11.71
C CYS A 926 -29.31 14.40 -12.11
N ILE A 927 -29.59 14.24 -13.41
CA ILE A 927 -30.41 13.13 -13.94
C ILE A 927 -29.76 11.79 -13.58
N THR A 928 -28.45 11.66 -13.79
CA THR A 928 -27.70 10.46 -13.46
C THR A 928 -27.77 10.15 -11.96
N GLY A 929 -27.57 11.16 -11.11
CA GLY A 929 -27.67 11.03 -9.65
C GLY A 929 -29.06 10.59 -9.18
N ALA A 930 -30.11 11.17 -9.76
CA ALA A 930 -31.50 10.82 -9.46
C ALA A 930 -31.84 9.37 -9.85
N LEU A 931 -31.39 8.93 -11.05
CA LEU A 931 -31.57 7.55 -11.52
C LEU A 931 -30.87 6.53 -10.62
N GLN A 932 -29.69 6.85 -10.07
CA GLN A 932 -28.94 5.94 -9.18
C GLN A 932 -29.67 5.64 -7.86
N LYS A 933 -30.60 6.49 -7.42
CA LYS A 933 -31.40 6.26 -6.21
C LYS A 933 -32.59 5.34 -6.44
N LEU A 934 -32.95 5.02 -7.69
CA LEU A 934 -34.05 4.10 -8.01
C LEU A 934 -33.59 2.64 -8.01
N SER A 935 -34.40 1.76 -7.43
CA SER A 935 -34.29 0.32 -7.65
C SER A 935 -34.91 -0.04 -8.99
N LEU A 936 -34.14 0.17 -10.07
CA LEU A 936 -34.60 0.04 -11.46
C LEU A 936 -35.17 -1.36 -11.83
N ASN A 937 -34.87 -2.38 -11.03
CA ASN A 937 -35.42 -3.74 -11.19
C ASN A 937 -36.85 -3.91 -10.61
N SER A 938 -37.40 -2.92 -9.92
CA SER A 938 -38.68 -3.00 -9.21
C SER A 938 -39.61 -1.81 -9.49
N LEU A 939 -39.46 -1.19 -10.66
CA LEU A 939 -40.27 -0.03 -11.07
C LEU A 939 -41.74 -0.42 -11.25
N GLN A 940 -42.66 0.40 -10.73
CA GLN A 940 -44.10 0.22 -10.87
C GLN A 940 -44.66 1.03 -12.06
N LEU A 941 -44.01 2.15 -12.42
CA LEU A 941 -44.43 3.09 -13.45
C LEU A 941 -43.71 2.82 -14.79
N VAL A 942 -43.49 1.56 -15.15
CA VAL A 942 -42.69 1.15 -16.34
C VAL A 942 -43.20 1.81 -17.64
N SER A 943 -44.52 1.99 -17.79
CA SER A 943 -45.13 2.67 -18.95
C SER A 943 -44.75 4.15 -19.07
N GLU A 944 -44.53 4.82 -17.95
CA GLU A 944 -44.09 6.22 -17.89
C GLU A 944 -42.57 6.34 -18.07
N TRP A 945 -41.80 5.37 -17.56
CA TRP A 945 -40.34 5.35 -17.70
C TRP A 945 -39.87 5.10 -19.13
N ARG A 946 -40.59 4.30 -19.91
CA ARG A 946 -40.22 3.96 -21.28
C ARG A 946 -40.00 5.19 -22.20
N PRO A 947 -40.96 6.12 -22.35
CA PRO A 947 -40.75 7.32 -23.18
C PRO A 947 -39.68 8.26 -22.60
N VAL A 948 -39.50 8.28 -21.27
CA VAL A 948 -38.47 9.06 -20.61
C VAL A 948 -37.07 8.53 -20.95
N VAL A 949 -36.86 7.22 -20.89
CA VAL A 949 -35.59 6.58 -21.27
C VAL A 949 -35.28 6.80 -22.75
N GLU A 950 -36.27 6.63 -23.63
CA GLU A 950 -36.10 6.87 -25.07
C GLU A 950 -35.70 8.32 -25.38
N LYS A 951 -36.41 9.29 -24.79
CA LYS A 951 -36.11 10.72 -24.93
C LYS A 951 -34.73 11.06 -24.35
N LEU A 952 -34.34 10.44 -23.23
CA LEU A 952 -33.04 10.66 -22.59
C LEU A 952 -31.88 10.16 -23.45
N LEU A 953 -32.02 9.00 -24.11
CA LEU A 953 -31.04 8.48 -25.06
C LEU A 953 -30.87 9.43 -26.26
N LEU A 954 -31.98 9.86 -26.86
CA LEU A 954 -31.95 10.79 -27.99
C LEU A 954 -31.27 12.12 -27.62
N MET A 955 -31.61 12.68 -26.46
CA MET A 955 -31.02 13.91 -25.97
C MET A 955 -29.52 13.75 -25.64
N SER A 956 -29.12 12.60 -25.10
CA SER A 956 -27.72 12.25 -24.87
C SER A 956 -26.90 12.26 -26.16
N TYR A 957 -27.46 11.71 -27.25
CA TYR A 957 -26.81 11.74 -28.56
C TYR A 957 -26.74 13.16 -29.13
N ARG A 958 -27.83 13.94 -29.06
CA ARG A 958 -27.84 15.35 -29.50
C ARG A 958 -26.79 16.18 -28.78
N LEU A 959 -26.76 16.10 -27.45
CA LEU A 959 -25.78 16.79 -26.61
C LEU A 959 -24.35 16.41 -27.02
N SER A 960 -24.09 15.11 -27.19
CA SER A 960 -22.78 14.62 -27.65
C SER A 960 -22.39 15.18 -29.01
N THR A 961 -23.32 15.25 -29.96
CA THR A 961 -23.09 15.83 -31.29
C THR A 961 -22.70 17.30 -31.21
N VAL A 962 -23.36 18.09 -30.36
CA VAL A 962 -23.09 19.53 -30.20
C VAL A 962 -21.68 19.79 -29.67
N VAL A 963 -21.20 18.99 -28.71
CA VAL A 963 -19.89 19.20 -28.07
C VAL A 963 -18.73 18.48 -28.77
N SER A 964 -19.04 17.51 -29.63
CA SER A 964 -18.05 16.68 -30.33
C SER A 964 -16.99 17.47 -31.13
N PRO A 965 -17.32 18.55 -31.87
CA PRO A 965 -16.31 19.31 -32.63
C PRO A 965 -15.14 19.81 -31.79
N VAL A 966 -15.41 20.29 -30.57
CA VAL A 966 -14.37 20.76 -29.64
C VAL A 966 -13.51 19.59 -29.16
N ILE A 967 -14.14 18.48 -28.79
CA ILE A 967 -13.48 17.31 -28.18
C ILE A 967 -12.70 16.45 -29.19
N GLN A 968 -13.16 16.41 -30.43
CA GLN A 968 -12.54 15.66 -31.54
C GLN A 968 -11.50 16.48 -32.30
N SER A 969 -11.36 17.78 -32.00
CA SER A 969 -10.27 18.61 -32.50
C SER A 969 -8.90 17.94 -32.29
N SER A 970 -7.97 18.17 -33.21
CA SER A 970 -6.58 17.72 -33.07
C SER A 970 -5.86 18.39 -31.91
N SER A 971 -6.33 19.58 -31.51
CA SER A 971 -5.78 20.37 -30.40
C SER A 971 -6.90 21.04 -29.60
N PRO A 972 -7.71 20.28 -28.84
CA PRO A 972 -8.83 20.80 -28.06
C PRO A 972 -8.41 21.86 -27.03
N GLU A 973 -7.14 21.87 -26.64
CA GLU A 973 -6.56 22.80 -25.66
C GLU A 973 -5.78 23.97 -26.32
N GLY A 974 -5.57 23.99 -27.65
CA GLY A 974 -4.56 24.86 -28.29
C GLY A 974 -5.09 26.01 -29.15
N LEU A 975 -4.27 27.08 -29.26
CA LEU A 975 -4.41 28.28 -30.12
C LEU A 975 -5.79 28.96 -30.10
N ILE A 976 -6.33 29.16 -28.90
CA ILE A 976 -7.44 30.09 -28.69
C ILE A 976 -6.89 31.30 -27.94
N PRO A 977 -6.92 32.51 -28.52
CA PRO A 977 -6.53 33.73 -27.81
C PRO A 977 -7.29 33.85 -26.49
N MET A 978 -6.57 34.10 -25.40
CA MET A 978 -7.13 34.33 -24.07
C MET A 978 -7.74 35.73 -23.92
N ASP A 979 -7.63 36.58 -24.95
CA ASP A 979 -8.04 37.98 -24.89
C ASP A 979 -9.57 38.07 -24.80
N THR A 980 -10.04 38.88 -23.86
CA THR A 980 -11.45 39.00 -23.42
C THR A 980 -12.24 40.03 -24.22
N ASP A 981 -11.68 40.61 -25.29
CA ASP A 981 -12.39 41.61 -26.08
C ASP A 981 -13.49 40.99 -26.97
N SER A 982 -14.50 41.80 -27.31
CA SER A 982 -15.64 41.35 -28.14
C SER A 982 -15.20 40.79 -29.49
N GLU A 983 -14.06 41.26 -30.00
CA GLU A 983 -13.46 40.77 -31.23
C GLU A 983 -12.95 39.33 -31.05
N SER A 984 -12.32 39.01 -29.93
CA SER A 984 -11.87 37.68 -29.57
C SER A 984 -13.01 36.70 -29.35
N ALA A 985 -14.14 37.12 -28.77
CA ALA A 985 -15.33 36.28 -28.68
C ALA A 985 -15.93 35.96 -30.07
N SER A 986 -15.97 36.95 -30.97
CA SER A 986 -16.42 36.74 -32.36
C SER A 986 -15.47 35.85 -33.15
N ARG A 987 -14.15 36.02 -32.96
CA ARG A 987 -13.11 35.13 -33.48
C ARG A 987 -13.21 33.73 -32.90
N LEU A 988 -13.51 33.58 -31.61
CA LEU A 988 -13.69 32.28 -30.98
C LEU A 988 -14.91 31.56 -31.55
N GLN A 989 -16.04 32.25 -31.76
CA GLN A 989 -17.20 31.66 -32.44
C GLN A 989 -16.86 31.27 -33.89
N MET A 990 -16.09 32.10 -34.61
CA MET A 990 -15.59 31.77 -35.95
C MET A 990 -14.66 30.55 -35.93
N ILE A 991 -13.72 30.48 -34.99
CA ILE A 991 -12.81 29.35 -34.76
C ILE A 991 -13.62 28.10 -34.40
N LEU A 992 -14.60 28.18 -33.51
CA LEU A 992 -15.46 27.05 -33.14
C LEU A 992 -16.24 26.52 -34.35
N ASN A 993 -16.70 27.41 -35.24
CA ASN A 993 -17.35 27.02 -36.51
C ASN A 993 -16.33 26.45 -37.53
N GLU A 994 -15.08 26.90 -37.51
CA GLU A 994 -13.99 26.45 -38.38
C GLU A 994 -13.28 25.18 -37.91
N ILE A 995 -13.36 24.83 -36.60
CA ILE A 995 -12.91 23.56 -36.03
C ILE A 995 -13.86 22.47 -36.53
N GLN A 996 -13.83 22.21 -37.83
CA GLN A 996 -14.19 20.91 -38.35
C GLN A 996 -13.04 19.95 -38.06
N PRO A 997 -13.32 18.68 -37.71
CA PRO A 997 -12.29 17.67 -37.56
C PRO A 997 -11.46 17.61 -38.84
N ARG A 998 -10.22 18.12 -38.83
CA ARG A 998 -9.27 17.83 -39.91
C ARG A 998 -8.84 16.38 -39.71
N ASP A 999 -9.60 15.49 -40.32
CA ASP A 999 -9.62 14.04 -40.09
C ASP A 999 -8.39 13.28 -40.61
N THR A 1000 -7.42 13.92 -41.27
CA THR A 1000 -6.37 13.17 -41.98
C THR A 1000 -5.05 13.06 -41.21
N ASN A 1001 -4.53 11.82 -41.14
CA ASN A 1001 -3.19 11.50 -40.62
C ASN A 1001 -2.05 11.97 -41.55
N ASP A 1002 -2.32 12.83 -42.54
CA ASP A 1002 -1.33 13.20 -43.57
C ASP A 1002 -0.02 13.72 -42.98
N TYR A 1003 -0.09 14.43 -41.85
CA TYR A 1003 1.10 14.92 -41.15
C TYR A 1003 2.02 13.81 -40.61
N PHE A 1004 1.47 12.62 -40.31
CA PHE A 1004 2.19 11.47 -39.75
C PHE A 1004 2.48 10.36 -40.78
N ASN A 1005 1.86 10.41 -41.96
CA ASN A 1005 2.10 9.44 -43.03
C ASN A 1005 3.52 9.52 -43.63
N GLN A 1006 4.27 10.59 -43.35
CA GLN A 1006 5.69 10.68 -43.73
C GLN A 1006 6.57 10.46 -42.50
N ALA A 1007 7.29 9.34 -42.48
CA ALA A 1007 8.29 9.07 -41.46
C ALA A 1007 9.33 10.20 -41.44
N LYS A 1008 9.38 10.99 -40.37
CA LYS A 1008 10.48 11.92 -40.12
C LYS A 1008 11.72 11.12 -39.76
N ILE A 1009 12.44 10.72 -40.80
CA ILE A 1009 13.75 10.08 -40.72
C ILE A 1009 14.76 11.14 -40.31
N LEU A 1010 15.67 10.78 -39.41
CA LEU A 1010 16.80 11.62 -39.04
C LEU A 1010 17.68 11.84 -40.30
N LYS A 1011 17.57 13.00 -40.96
CA LYS A 1011 18.48 13.36 -42.06
C LYS A 1011 19.90 13.59 -41.52
N GLU A 1012 20.87 13.01 -42.20
CA GLU A 1012 22.30 13.32 -42.05
C GLU A 1012 22.58 14.73 -42.61
N HIS A 1013 23.23 15.57 -41.80
CA HIS A 1013 23.93 16.81 -42.13
C HIS A 1013 23.32 17.88 -43.06
N ASP A 1014 23.19 19.09 -42.46
CA ASP A 1014 23.53 20.42 -42.98
C ASP A 1014 22.95 20.89 -44.33
N SER A 1015 21.78 21.52 -44.25
CA SER A 1015 21.59 22.93 -44.63
C SER A 1015 20.16 23.31 -44.30
N PHE A 1016 20.01 24.13 -43.25
CA PHE A 1016 18.73 24.72 -42.86
C PHE A 1016 18.37 25.77 -43.92
N ASP A 1017 17.70 25.33 -44.99
CA ASP A 1017 17.30 26.19 -46.08
C ASP A 1017 16.12 27.06 -45.61
N MET A 1018 16.43 28.27 -45.14
CA MET A 1018 15.49 29.30 -44.64
C MET A 1018 14.48 29.80 -45.68
N LYS A 1019 14.29 29.10 -46.82
CA LYS A 1019 13.40 29.55 -47.91
C LYS A 1019 11.98 29.04 -47.85
N ASP A 1020 11.66 28.07 -47.00
CA ASP A 1020 10.28 27.56 -46.86
C ASP A 1020 9.40 28.36 -45.89
N LEU A 1021 9.92 29.43 -45.26
CA LEU A 1021 9.12 30.30 -44.38
C LEU A 1021 8.47 31.52 -45.04
N ASN A 1022 8.69 31.78 -46.33
CA ASN A 1022 8.19 33.00 -46.99
C ASN A 1022 7.10 32.80 -48.05
N ALA A 1023 6.47 31.62 -48.13
CA ALA A 1023 5.46 31.31 -49.15
C ALA A 1023 4.12 30.82 -48.55
N SER A 1024 3.52 31.57 -47.63
CA SER A 1024 2.05 31.52 -47.37
C SER A 1024 1.61 32.59 -46.37
N VAL A 1025 1.87 33.87 -46.68
CA VAL A 1025 1.11 34.97 -46.08
C VAL A 1025 0.27 35.57 -47.20
N VAL A 1026 -0.88 34.95 -47.45
CA VAL A 1026 -1.93 35.54 -48.28
C VAL A 1026 -2.62 36.58 -47.40
N ASN A 1027 -2.44 37.85 -47.78
CA ASN A 1027 -3.14 39.00 -47.23
C ASN A 1027 -4.65 38.74 -47.20
N ILE A 1028 -5.21 38.55 -46.01
CA ILE A 1028 -6.64 38.62 -45.79
C ILE A 1028 -6.97 40.09 -45.60
N ASP A 1029 -7.58 40.69 -46.62
CA ASP A 1029 -8.05 42.07 -46.59
C ASP A 1029 -9.10 42.25 -45.47
N THR A 1030 -8.67 42.96 -44.44
CA THR A 1030 -9.53 43.62 -43.43
C THR A 1030 -10.34 44.74 -44.09
N SER A 1031 -11.65 44.59 -44.20
CA SER A 1031 -12.65 45.66 -43.97
C SER A 1031 -14.05 45.22 -44.39
N THR A 1032 -14.90 44.88 -43.42
CA THR A 1032 -16.35 45.13 -43.52
C THR A 1032 -16.88 45.46 -42.13
N GLU A 1033 -17.01 46.77 -41.88
CA GLU A 1033 -17.66 47.32 -40.69
C GLU A 1033 -19.13 46.91 -40.65
N ILE A 1034 -19.54 46.15 -39.64
CA ILE A 1034 -20.95 45.98 -39.28
C ILE A 1034 -21.15 46.56 -37.88
N LYS A 1035 -21.65 47.80 -37.85
CA LYS A 1035 -22.17 48.47 -36.64
C LYS A 1035 -23.51 47.85 -36.26
N GLY A 1036 -23.68 47.38 -35.03
CA GLY A 1036 -25.00 46.93 -34.58
C GLY A 1036 -25.10 46.41 -33.14
N LYS A 1037 -25.31 47.36 -32.21
CA LYS A 1037 -26.02 47.28 -30.91
C LYS A 1037 -25.46 46.39 -29.80
N GLU A 1038 -25.02 47.09 -28.75
CA GLU A 1038 -24.68 46.65 -27.40
C GLU A 1038 -25.70 45.65 -26.82
N VAL A 1039 -25.28 44.41 -26.67
CA VAL A 1039 -25.91 43.40 -25.80
C VAL A 1039 -24.82 42.95 -24.83
N LYS A 1040 -25.14 42.96 -23.53
CA LYS A 1040 -24.25 42.64 -22.39
C LYS A 1040 -23.28 41.50 -22.73
N THR A 1041 -21.99 41.85 -22.87
CA THR A 1041 -20.90 40.92 -23.19
C THR A 1041 -20.64 40.05 -21.97
N CYS A 1042 -20.90 38.75 -22.08
CA CYS A 1042 -20.48 37.75 -21.09
C CYS A 1042 -19.06 37.34 -21.47
N ASP A 1043 -18.09 37.48 -20.56
CA ASP A 1043 -16.67 37.19 -20.81
C ASP A 1043 -16.42 35.67 -20.86
N VAL A 1044 -16.75 35.05 -22.00
CA VAL A 1044 -16.62 33.59 -22.16
C VAL A 1044 -15.21 33.23 -22.59
N THR A 1045 -14.48 32.51 -21.72
CA THR A 1045 -13.14 32.03 -22.05
C THR A 1045 -13.17 30.72 -22.85
N ALA A 1046 -12.11 30.47 -23.62
CA ALA A 1046 -11.87 29.19 -24.30
C ALA A 1046 -11.93 27.98 -23.35
N GLN A 1047 -11.45 28.18 -22.12
CA GLN A 1047 -11.41 27.15 -21.09
C GLN A 1047 -12.81 26.79 -20.58
N MET A 1048 -13.72 27.76 -20.44
CA MET A 1048 -15.12 27.51 -20.09
C MET A 1048 -15.80 26.62 -21.13
N VAL A 1049 -15.61 26.92 -22.42
CA VAL A 1049 -16.13 26.11 -23.53
C VAL A 1049 -15.57 24.69 -23.47
N LEU A 1050 -14.24 24.56 -23.33
CA LEU A 1050 -13.60 23.25 -23.23
C LEU A 1050 -14.15 22.44 -22.06
N VAL A 1051 -14.24 23.04 -20.87
CA VAL A 1051 -14.76 22.39 -19.64
C VAL A 1051 -16.22 21.96 -19.81
N CYS A 1052 -17.07 22.82 -20.36
CA CYS A 1052 -18.46 22.50 -20.67
C CYS A 1052 -18.52 21.27 -21.60
N CYS A 1053 -17.76 21.27 -22.69
CA CYS A 1053 -17.78 20.22 -23.69
C CYS A 1053 -17.31 18.86 -23.16
N TRP A 1054 -16.14 18.79 -22.53
CA TRP A 1054 -15.58 17.50 -22.13
C TRP A 1054 -16.32 16.92 -20.92
N ARG A 1055 -16.84 17.76 -20.01
CA ARG A 1055 -17.70 17.31 -18.91
C ARG A 1055 -19.05 16.84 -19.40
N SER A 1056 -19.66 17.51 -20.39
CA SER A 1056 -20.90 17.04 -21.00
C SER A 1056 -20.72 15.65 -21.62
N MET A 1057 -19.63 15.46 -22.38
CA MET A 1057 -19.25 14.15 -22.91
C MET A 1057 -19.07 13.08 -21.81
N LYS A 1058 -18.39 13.45 -20.72
CA LYS A 1058 -18.20 12.57 -19.56
C LYS A 1058 -19.54 12.12 -18.99
N GLU A 1059 -20.41 13.07 -18.65
CA GLU A 1059 -21.67 12.75 -17.96
C GLU A 1059 -22.59 11.93 -18.88
N VAL A 1060 -22.63 12.20 -20.18
CA VAL A 1060 -23.35 11.37 -21.16
C VAL A 1060 -22.79 9.95 -21.20
N ALA A 1061 -21.48 9.79 -21.31
CA ALA A 1061 -20.88 8.46 -21.39
C ALA A 1061 -21.10 7.64 -20.10
N LEU A 1062 -21.04 8.27 -18.92
CA LEU A 1062 -21.35 7.63 -17.66
C LEU A 1062 -22.83 7.24 -17.54
N LEU A 1063 -23.73 8.11 -17.99
CA LEU A 1063 -25.16 7.87 -18.06
C LEU A 1063 -25.47 6.66 -18.96
N LEU A 1064 -25.00 6.66 -20.21
CA LEU A 1064 -25.25 5.56 -21.15
C LEU A 1064 -24.73 4.21 -20.62
N GLY A 1065 -23.51 4.19 -20.08
CA GLY A 1065 -22.96 2.99 -19.45
C GLY A 1065 -23.77 2.51 -18.24
N MET A 1066 -24.29 3.43 -17.43
CA MET A 1066 -25.16 3.12 -16.29
C MET A 1066 -26.52 2.58 -16.73
N LEU A 1067 -27.14 3.16 -17.77
CA LEU A 1067 -28.41 2.69 -18.30
C LEU A 1067 -28.31 1.24 -18.75
N CYS A 1068 -27.26 0.87 -19.50
CA CYS A 1068 -27.02 -0.52 -19.90
C CYS A 1068 -26.79 -1.46 -18.72
N GLN A 1069 -26.19 -0.98 -17.63
CA GLN A 1069 -25.90 -1.80 -16.45
C GLN A 1069 -27.12 -2.04 -15.56
N LEU A 1070 -28.03 -1.07 -15.46
CA LEU A 1070 -29.11 -1.10 -14.47
C LEU A 1070 -30.50 -1.38 -15.05
N LEU A 1071 -30.76 -1.07 -16.33
CA LEU A 1071 -32.10 -1.24 -16.90
C LEU A 1071 -32.31 -2.66 -17.47
N PRO A 1072 -33.47 -3.28 -17.22
CA PRO A 1072 -33.79 -4.59 -17.78
C PRO A 1072 -33.93 -4.49 -19.30
N MET A 1073 -33.23 -5.36 -20.02
CA MET A 1073 -33.38 -5.44 -21.47
C MET A 1073 -34.66 -6.16 -21.86
N GLN A 1074 -35.25 -5.74 -22.97
CA GLN A 1074 -36.42 -6.35 -23.59
C GLN A 1074 -35.97 -7.54 -24.47
N PRO A 1075 -36.17 -8.81 -24.05
CA PRO A 1075 -35.76 -9.96 -24.86
C PRO A 1075 -36.68 -10.18 -26.07
N VAL A 1076 -37.94 -9.74 -25.99
CA VAL A 1076 -38.98 -9.92 -27.03
C VAL A 1076 -39.78 -8.61 -27.17
N PRO A 1077 -40.12 -8.14 -28.38
CA PRO A 1077 -40.86 -6.89 -28.61
C PRO A 1077 -42.17 -6.75 -27.81
N GLU A 1078 -42.74 -7.86 -27.37
CA GLU A 1078 -44.03 -7.94 -26.67
C GLU A 1078 -43.90 -7.97 -25.13
N SER A 1079 -42.70 -8.10 -24.55
CA SER A 1079 -42.56 -8.14 -23.09
C SER A 1079 -42.73 -6.77 -22.46
N SER A 1080 -43.68 -6.63 -21.52
CA SER A 1080 -44.00 -5.37 -20.81
C SER A 1080 -42.86 -4.81 -19.97
N ASP A 1081 -41.91 -5.66 -19.54
CA ASP A 1081 -41.04 -5.36 -18.40
C ASP A 1081 -39.65 -4.81 -18.80
N GLY A 1082 -39.28 -4.83 -20.08
CA GLY A 1082 -37.97 -4.35 -20.54
C GLY A 1082 -37.99 -2.86 -20.91
N LEU A 1083 -36.99 -2.09 -20.46
CA LEU A 1083 -36.84 -0.65 -20.72
C LEU A 1083 -35.83 -0.31 -21.82
N LEU A 1084 -34.88 -1.22 -22.12
CA LEU A 1084 -33.92 -1.06 -23.21
C LEU A 1084 -34.13 -2.11 -24.32
N THR A 1085 -34.16 -1.66 -25.57
CA THR A 1085 -34.22 -2.54 -26.74
C THR A 1085 -32.82 -3.02 -27.14
N VAL A 1086 -32.75 -4.10 -27.92
CA VAL A 1086 -31.49 -4.64 -28.45
C VAL A 1086 -30.81 -3.63 -29.37
N GLU A 1087 -31.59 -2.88 -30.15
CA GLU A 1087 -31.14 -1.84 -31.06
C GLU A 1087 -30.52 -0.67 -30.30
N GLN A 1088 -31.15 -0.19 -29.23
CA GLN A 1088 -30.60 0.87 -28.38
C GLN A 1088 -29.23 0.48 -27.78
N VAL A 1089 -29.07 -0.77 -27.37
CA VAL A 1089 -27.79 -1.26 -26.82
C VAL A 1089 -26.69 -1.28 -27.88
N LYS A 1090 -27.03 -1.60 -29.15
CA LYS A 1090 -26.09 -1.51 -30.27
C LYS A 1090 -25.70 -0.06 -30.56
N GLU A 1091 -26.67 0.85 -30.59
CA GLU A 1091 -26.42 2.29 -30.77
C GLU A 1091 -25.51 2.86 -29.68
N ILE A 1092 -25.71 2.45 -28.42
CA ILE A 1092 -24.83 2.83 -27.31
C ILE A 1092 -23.41 2.26 -27.52
N GLY A 1093 -23.31 1.03 -28.02
CA GLY A 1093 -22.02 0.44 -28.41
C GLY A 1093 -21.31 1.23 -29.51
N ASP A 1094 -22.04 1.63 -30.55
CA ASP A 1094 -21.54 2.46 -31.64
C ASP A 1094 -21.13 3.86 -31.17
N TYR A 1095 -21.90 4.46 -30.25
CA TYR A 1095 -21.54 5.68 -29.55
C TYR A 1095 -20.16 5.55 -28.87
N PHE A 1096 -19.96 4.53 -28.03
CA PHE A 1096 -18.68 4.34 -27.35
C PHE A 1096 -17.53 4.08 -28.32
N LYS A 1097 -17.76 3.27 -29.37
CA LYS A 1097 -16.78 3.02 -30.44
C LYS A 1097 -16.37 4.32 -31.10
N GLN A 1098 -17.33 5.14 -31.53
CA GLN A 1098 -17.06 6.42 -32.17
C GLN A 1098 -16.25 7.34 -31.25
N HIS A 1099 -16.69 7.50 -30.00
CA HIS A 1099 -16.07 8.45 -29.08
C HIS A 1099 -14.70 8.02 -28.59
N LEU A 1100 -14.47 6.74 -28.28
CA LEU A 1100 -13.14 6.27 -27.88
C LEU A 1100 -12.13 6.31 -29.03
N LEU A 1101 -12.56 6.10 -30.27
CA LEU A 1101 -11.65 6.07 -31.41
C LEU A 1101 -11.40 7.47 -32.02
N GLN A 1102 -12.35 8.41 -31.90
CA GLN A 1102 -12.25 9.74 -32.52
C GLN A 1102 -11.86 10.87 -31.54
N SER A 1103 -12.13 10.73 -30.24
CA SER A 1103 -11.91 11.84 -29.28
C SER A 1103 -10.43 12.21 -29.10
N ARG A 1104 -10.17 13.51 -29.26
CA ARG A 1104 -8.98 14.32 -28.93
C ARG A 1104 -8.68 14.39 -27.45
N HIS A 1105 -9.66 14.90 -26.71
CA HIS A 1105 -9.48 15.34 -25.32
C HIS A 1105 -9.25 14.17 -24.37
N ARG A 1106 -8.17 14.24 -23.57
CA ARG A 1106 -7.78 13.17 -22.65
C ARG A 1106 -8.85 12.84 -21.62
N GLY A 1107 -9.40 13.87 -20.98
CA GLY A 1107 -10.48 13.70 -20.01
C GLY A 1107 -11.75 13.08 -20.62
N ALA A 1108 -12.00 13.26 -21.92
CA ALA A 1108 -13.20 12.73 -22.56
C ALA A 1108 -13.09 11.22 -22.80
N PHE A 1109 -12.00 10.74 -23.41
CA PHE A 1109 -11.86 9.31 -23.68
C PHE A 1109 -11.57 8.48 -22.42
N GLU A 1110 -10.87 9.02 -21.40
CA GLU A 1110 -10.63 8.29 -20.13
C GLU A 1110 -11.95 8.02 -19.39
N LEU A 1111 -12.94 8.91 -19.52
CA LEU A 1111 -14.24 8.77 -18.86
C LEU A 1111 -15.24 8.02 -19.75
N ALA A 1112 -15.18 8.18 -21.07
CA ALA A 1112 -15.90 7.32 -22.01
C ALA A 1112 -15.54 5.85 -21.82
N TYR A 1113 -14.27 5.56 -21.54
CA TYR A 1113 -13.79 4.24 -21.18
C TYR A 1113 -14.50 3.68 -19.94
N THR A 1114 -14.72 4.49 -18.91
CA THR A 1114 -15.42 4.06 -17.70
C THR A 1114 -16.87 3.65 -17.98
N GLY A 1115 -17.57 4.42 -18.83
CA GLY A 1115 -18.91 4.06 -19.32
C GLY A 1115 -18.90 2.79 -20.18
N PHE A 1116 -17.90 2.66 -21.06
CA PHE A 1116 -17.78 1.51 -21.97
C PHE A 1116 -17.50 0.20 -21.25
N VAL A 1117 -16.68 0.22 -20.18
CA VAL A 1117 -16.45 -0.95 -19.33
C VAL A 1117 -17.77 -1.47 -18.72
N LYS A 1118 -18.68 -0.58 -18.30
CA LYS A 1118 -20.00 -0.98 -17.80
C LYS A 1118 -20.81 -1.71 -18.87
N LEU A 1119 -20.76 -1.25 -20.12
CA LEU A 1119 -21.44 -1.92 -21.25
C LEU A 1119 -20.81 -3.29 -21.56
N THR A 1120 -19.49 -3.38 -21.70
CA THR A 1120 -18.83 -4.63 -22.10
C THR A 1120 -19.02 -5.75 -21.06
N GLU A 1121 -19.03 -5.40 -19.77
CA GLU A 1121 -19.35 -6.34 -18.68
C GLU A 1121 -20.77 -6.92 -18.78
N VAL A 1122 -21.74 -6.10 -19.20
CA VAL A 1122 -23.14 -6.52 -19.40
C VAL A 1122 -23.26 -7.43 -20.63
N LEU A 1123 -22.63 -7.05 -21.75
CA LEU A 1123 -22.67 -7.82 -23.01
C LEU A 1123 -22.16 -9.26 -22.82
N ASN A 1124 -21.08 -9.45 -22.05
CA ASN A 1124 -20.52 -10.78 -21.81
C ASN A 1124 -21.43 -11.70 -20.99
N ARG A 1125 -22.32 -11.13 -20.17
CA ARG A 1125 -23.31 -11.86 -19.34
C ARG A 1125 -24.68 -11.98 -20.02
N CYS A 1126 -24.86 -11.32 -21.16
CA CYS A 1126 -26.14 -11.26 -21.83
C CYS A 1126 -26.51 -12.63 -22.45
N PRO A 1127 -27.75 -13.13 -22.24
CA PRO A 1127 -28.21 -14.38 -22.87
C PRO A 1127 -28.41 -14.23 -24.39
N ASN A 1128 -28.52 -13.01 -24.90
CA ASN A 1128 -28.67 -12.77 -26.34
C ASN A 1128 -27.31 -12.94 -27.05
N VAL A 1129 -27.20 -14.02 -27.82
CA VAL A 1129 -25.98 -14.38 -28.58
C VAL A 1129 -25.51 -13.28 -29.53
N SER A 1130 -26.42 -12.49 -30.11
CA SER A 1130 -26.05 -11.41 -31.02
C SER A 1130 -25.31 -10.28 -30.30
N LEU A 1131 -25.71 -9.96 -29.07
CA LEU A 1131 -25.06 -8.95 -28.23
C LEU A 1131 -23.76 -9.48 -27.61
N GLN A 1132 -23.74 -10.76 -27.20
CA GLN A 1132 -22.56 -11.40 -26.63
C GLN A 1132 -21.37 -11.45 -27.62
N LYS A 1133 -21.64 -11.47 -28.94
CA LYS A 1133 -20.60 -11.46 -29.99
C LYS A 1133 -20.07 -10.07 -30.36
N LEU A 1134 -20.70 -8.99 -29.90
CA LEU A 1134 -20.28 -7.62 -30.26
C LEU A 1134 -18.84 -7.30 -29.81
N PRO A 1135 -18.41 -7.61 -28.57
CA PRO A 1135 -17.04 -7.32 -28.13
C PRO A 1135 -15.97 -7.98 -29.02
N GLU A 1136 -16.22 -9.20 -29.47
CA GLU A 1136 -15.34 -9.91 -30.42
C GLU A 1136 -15.30 -9.17 -31.77
N GLN A 1137 -16.47 -8.86 -32.35
CA GLN A 1137 -16.56 -8.18 -33.65
C GLN A 1137 -15.89 -6.79 -33.62
N TRP A 1138 -16.08 -6.07 -32.53
CA TRP A 1138 -15.49 -4.78 -32.27
C TRP A 1138 -13.96 -4.83 -32.16
N LEU A 1139 -13.44 -5.86 -31.48
CA LEU A 1139 -12.00 -6.08 -31.35
C LEU A 1139 -11.36 -6.42 -32.70
N TRP A 1140 -11.96 -7.32 -33.48
CA TRP A 1140 -11.47 -7.63 -34.82
C TRP A 1140 -11.52 -6.43 -35.76
N SER A 1141 -12.63 -5.69 -35.74
CA SER A 1141 -12.80 -4.48 -36.57
C SER A 1141 -11.71 -3.44 -36.30
N VAL A 1142 -11.36 -3.18 -35.03
CA VAL A 1142 -10.33 -2.18 -34.71
C VAL A 1142 -8.91 -2.70 -34.98
N LEU A 1143 -8.64 -3.99 -34.75
CA LEU A 1143 -7.33 -4.59 -35.05
C LEU A 1143 -7.04 -4.57 -36.56
N GLU A 1144 -8.03 -4.88 -37.40
CA GLU A 1144 -7.89 -4.79 -38.86
C GLU A 1144 -7.73 -3.34 -39.32
N GLU A 1145 -8.46 -2.38 -38.74
CA GLU A 1145 -8.29 -0.96 -39.06
C GLU A 1145 -6.87 -0.45 -38.72
N ILE A 1146 -6.31 -0.87 -37.58
CA ILE A 1146 -4.93 -0.55 -37.19
C ILE A 1146 -3.92 -1.13 -38.21
N LYS A 1147 -4.13 -2.38 -38.66
CA LYS A 1147 -3.23 -3.04 -39.63
C LYS A 1147 -3.25 -2.35 -41.00
N CYS A 1148 -4.44 -2.04 -41.52
CA CYS A 1148 -4.58 -1.45 -42.85
C CYS A 1148 -4.03 -0.03 -42.91
N SER A 1149 -4.17 0.76 -41.84
CA SER A 1149 -3.73 2.16 -41.77
C SER A 1149 -4.11 2.98 -43.01
N ASP A 1150 -5.36 2.80 -43.46
CA ASP A 1150 -5.93 3.52 -44.60
C ASP A 1150 -5.81 5.04 -44.36
N PRO A 1151 -5.38 5.86 -45.34
CA PRO A 1151 -5.39 7.32 -45.23
C PRO A 1151 -6.74 7.92 -44.81
N SER A 1152 -7.84 7.21 -45.07
CA SER A 1152 -9.20 7.56 -44.63
C SER A 1152 -9.55 7.14 -43.20
N SER A 1153 -8.67 6.38 -42.52
CA SER A 1153 -8.88 5.96 -41.12
C SER A 1153 -8.86 7.17 -40.18
N LYS A 1154 -9.85 7.21 -39.29
CA LYS A 1154 -10.00 8.26 -38.27
C LYS A 1154 -9.13 8.02 -37.02
N LEU A 1155 -8.45 6.86 -36.96
CA LEU A 1155 -7.57 6.48 -35.86
C LEU A 1155 -6.36 7.40 -35.81
N CYS A 1156 -6.03 7.93 -34.64
CA CYS A 1156 -4.96 8.92 -34.52
C CYS A 1156 -3.73 8.37 -33.83
N ALA A 1157 -2.54 8.59 -34.39
CA ALA A 1157 -1.29 8.32 -33.68
C ALA A 1157 -0.97 9.34 -32.56
N THR A 1158 -1.58 10.54 -32.58
CA THR A 1158 -1.33 11.57 -31.55
C THR A 1158 -1.87 11.18 -30.18
N ARG A 1159 -1.40 11.90 -29.15
CA ARG A 1159 -1.77 11.65 -27.75
C ARG A 1159 -1.56 10.17 -27.34
N ARG A 1160 -0.54 9.53 -27.92
CA ARG A 1160 -0.18 8.11 -27.69
C ARG A 1160 -1.31 7.17 -28.10
N SER A 1161 -1.82 7.38 -29.31
CA SER A 1161 -2.94 6.62 -29.87
C SER A 1161 -4.32 6.94 -29.25
N ALA A 1162 -4.47 8.13 -28.66
CA ALA A 1162 -5.71 8.65 -28.07
C ALA A 1162 -6.49 7.62 -27.23
N GLY A 1163 -7.76 7.36 -27.53
CA GLY A 1163 -8.61 6.42 -26.79
C GLY A 1163 -8.54 4.95 -27.28
N ILE A 1164 -7.76 4.64 -28.33
CA ILE A 1164 -7.63 3.27 -28.87
C ILE A 1164 -7.14 2.27 -27.81
N PRO A 1165 -6.09 2.57 -27.01
CA PRO A 1165 -5.66 1.66 -25.96
C PRO A 1165 -6.76 1.39 -24.93
N PHE A 1166 -7.53 2.42 -24.54
CA PHE A 1166 -8.64 2.29 -23.60
C PHE A 1166 -9.78 1.44 -24.17
N TYR A 1167 -10.10 1.60 -25.46
CA TYR A 1167 -11.11 0.79 -26.15
C TYR A 1167 -10.76 -0.70 -26.11
N ILE A 1168 -9.56 -1.09 -26.55
CA ILE A 1168 -9.10 -2.48 -26.55
C ILE A 1168 -9.00 -3.02 -25.11
N GLN A 1169 -8.51 -2.21 -24.18
CA GLN A 1169 -8.39 -2.57 -22.78
C GLN A 1169 -9.75 -2.86 -22.13
N ALA A 1170 -10.81 -2.12 -22.47
CA ALA A 1170 -12.17 -2.38 -21.98
C ALA A 1170 -12.74 -3.71 -22.52
N LEU A 1171 -12.48 -4.02 -23.79
CA LEU A 1171 -12.89 -5.28 -24.41
C LEU A 1171 -12.20 -6.48 -23.76
N LEU A 1172 -10.86 -6.44 -23.64
CA LEU A 1172 -10.07 -7.54 -23.10
C LEU A 1172 -10.27 -7.75 -21.59
N ALA A 1173 -10.34 -6.69 -20.80
CA ALA A 1173 -10.48 -6.83 -19.35
C ALA A 1173 -11.86 -7.38 -18.93
N SER A 1174 -12.86 -7.27 -19.80
CA SER A 1174 -14.21 -7.82 -19.56
C SER A 1174 -14.31 -9.32 -19.90
N GLU A 1175 -13.30 -9.92 -20.53
CA GLU A 1175 -13.30 -11.32 -20.98
C GLU A 1175 -13.50 -12.29 -19.79
N PRO A 1176 -14.48 -13.22 -19.86
CA PRO A 1176 -14.75 -14.15 -18.76
C PRO A 1176 -13.61 -15.16 -18.60
N LYS A 1177 -13.08 -15.31 -17.37
CA LYS A 1177 -11.95 -16.21 -17.02
C LYS A 1177 -12.11 -17.69 -17.41
N LYS A 1178 -13.31 -18.15 -17.80
CA LYS A 1178 -13.64 -19.52 -18.21
C LYS A 1178 -14.26 -19.59 -19.62
N GLY A 1179 -14.11 -18.54 -20.42
CA GLY A 1179 -14.70 -18.44 -21.77
C GLY A 1179 -14.00 -19.35 -22.78
N ARG A 1180 -14.70 -19.68 -23.88
CA ARG A 1180 -14.13 -20.40 -25.04
C ARG A 1180 -13.23 -19.54 -25.93
N MET A 1181 -13.21 -18.23 -25.69
CA MET A 1181 -12.59 -17.25 -26.57
C MET A 1181 -11.24 -16.87 -25.98
N ASP A 1182 -10.21 -16.89 -26.82
CA ASP A 1182 -8.81 -16.59 -26.47
C ASP A 1182 -8.49 -15.13 -26.90
N LEU A 1183 -9.38 -14.17 -26.63
CA LEU A 1183 -9.30 -12.81 -27.20
C LEU A 1183 -8.00 -12.12 -26.78
N LEU A 1184 -7.61 -12.21 -25.50
CA LEU A 1184 -6.33 -11.67 -25.03
C LEU A 1184 -5.15 -12.28 -25.80
N LYS A 1185 -5.12 -13.61 -25.94
CA LYS A 1185 -4.01 -14.32 -26.59
C LYS A 1185 -3.90 -13.96 -28.08
N ILE A 1186 -5.03 -13.89 -28.78
CA ILE A 1186 -5.09 -13.45 -30.18
C ILE A 1186 -4.58 -12.01 -30.28
N THR A 1187 -5.11 -11.10 -29.45
CA THR A 1187 -4.72 -9.68 -29.46
C THR A 1187 -3.24 -9.50 -29.17
N MET A 1188 -2.70 -10.18 -28.16
CA MET A 1188 -1.28 -10.10 -27.82
C MET A 1188 -0.41 -10.58 -28.98
N LYS A 1189 -0.78 -11.69 -29.63
CA LYS A 1189 -0.06 -12.20 -30.81
C LYS A 1189 -0.04 -11.18 -31.95
N GLU A 1190 -1.18 -10.61 -32.30
CA GLU A 1190 -1.29 -9.61 -33.38
C GLU A 1190 -0.51 -8.33 -33.06
N LEU A 1191 -0.67 -7.79 -31.84
CA LEU A 1191 0.00 -6.57 -31.41
C LEU A 1191 1.52 -6.74 -31.27
N ILE A 1192 2.00 -7.87 -30.76
CA ILE A 1192 3.45 -8.16 -30.67
C ILE A 1192 4.04 -8.27 -32.08
N SER A 1193 3.34 -8.91 -33.01
CA SER A 1193 3.75 -8.97 -34.41
C SER A 1193 3.85 -7.59 -35.04
N LEU A 1194 2.87 -6.71 -34.80
CA LEU A 1194 2.86 -5.33 -35.32
C LEU A 1194 3.89 -4.42 -34.64
N ALA A 1195 4.25 -4.69 -33.39
CA ALA A 1195 5.24 -3.93 -32.65
C ALA A 1195 6.69 -4.27 -33.06
N GLY A 1196 6.88 -5.39 -33.78
CA GLY A 1196 8.19 -5.81 -34.28
C GLY A 1196 8.80 -4.82 -35.30
N PRO A 1197 10.11 -4.94 -35.61
CA PRO A 1197 10.75 -4.14 -36.65
C PRO A 1197 10.14 -4.43 -38.03
N THR A 1198 9.83 -3.38 -38.79
CA THR A 1198 9.32 -3.46 -40.17
C THR A 1198 10.34 -2.90 -41.18
N ASP A 1199 10.45 -3.54 -42.34
CA ASP A 1199 11.31 -3.07 -43.45
C ASP A 1199 10.69 -1.87 -44.19
N ASP A 1200 9.36 -1.71 -44.12
CA ASP A 1200 8.65 -0.60 -44.75
C ASP A 1200 8.63 0.64 -43.86
N ILE A 1201 9.57 1.56 -44.12
CA ILE A 1201 9.69 2.83 -43.39
C ILE A 1201 8.52 3.77 -43.72
N GLN A 1202 7.79 3.57 -44.82
CA GLN A 1202 6.73 4.48 -45.26
C GLN A 1202 5.46 4.38 -44.40
N SER A 1203 5.23 3.28 -43.67
CA SER A 1203 4.05 3.11 -42.80
C SER A 1203 4.39 2.56 -41.42
N THR A 1204 4.82 3.42 -40.51
CA THR A 1204 5.13 3.06 -39.10
C THR A 1204 3.98 3.35 -38.12
N VAL A 1205 2.86 3.89 -38.61
CA VAL A 1205 1.66 4.18 -37.81
C VAL A 1205 1.10 2.94 -37.11
N PRO A 1206 0.92 1.77 -37.77
CA PRO A 1206 0.47 0.54 -37.09
C PRO A 1206 1.37 0.15 -35.92
N GLN A 1207 2.68 0.27 -36.09
CA GLN A 1207 3.68 -0.07 -35.09
C GLN A 1207 3.57 0.85 -33.86
N VAL A 1208 3.36 2.16 -34.07
CA VAL A 1208 3.15 3.13 -32.99
C VAL A 1208 1.87 2.82 -32.20
N HIS A 1209 0.78 2.46 -32.89
CA HIS A 1209 -0.45 2.01 -32.23
C HIS A 1209 -0.21 0.75 -31.40
N ALA A 1210 0.40 -0.27 -31.99
CA ALA A 1210 0.67 -1.53 -31.30
C ALA A 1210 1.49 -1.33 -30.02
N LEU A 1211 2.57 -0.53 -30.07
CA LEU A 1211 3.40 -0.22 -28.90
C LEU A 1211 2.62 0.50 -27.79
N ASN A 1212 1.78 1.48 -28.13
CA ASN A 1212 0.98 2.21 -27.15
C ASN A 1212 -0.17 1.38 -26.57
N ILE A 1213 -0.78 0.48 -27.36
CA ILE A 1213 -1.79 -0.46 -26.87
C ILE A 1213 -1.14 -1.48 -25.93
N LEU A 1214 -0.03 -2.12 -26.34
CA LEU A 1214 0.72 -3.05 -25.48
C LEU A 1214 1.09 -2.38 -24.15
N ARG A 1215 1.54 -1.12 -24.19
CA ARG A 1215 1.83 -0.35 -22.98
C ARG A 1215 0.62 -0.26 -22.05
N ALA A 1216 -0.57 0.03 -22.57
CA ALA A 1216 -1.78 0.09 -21.77
C ALA A 1216 -2.14 -1.29 -21.18
N LEU A 1217 -2.02 -2.37 -21.97
CA LEU A 1217 -2.30 -3.74 -21.53
C LEU A 1217 -1.33 -4.20 -20.44
N PHE A 1218 -0.02 -3.96 -20.59
CA PHE A 1218 0.98 -4.27 -19.55
C PHE A 1218 0.80 -3.42 -18.28
N ARG A 1219 0.14 -2.27 -18.37
CA ARG A 1219 -0.17 -1.40 -17.21
C ARG A 1219 -1.48 -1.77 -16.52
N ASP A 1220 -2.41 -2.46 -17.18
CA ASP A 1220 -3.71 -2.84 -16.60
C ASP A 1220 -3.54 -3.92 -15.52
N THR A 1221 -3.97 -3.63 -14.29
CA THR A 1221 -3.91 -4.56 -13.16
C THR A 1221 -4.97 -5.67 -13.24
N ARG A 1222 -6.08 -5.45 -13.95
CA ARG A 1222 -7.18 -6.42 -14.14
C ARG A 1222 -6.77 -7.62 -14.99
N LEU A 1223 -5.81 -7.43 -15.91
CA LEU A 1223 -5.22 -8.52 -16.70
C LEU A 1223 -4.25 -9.37 -15.87
N GLY A 1224 -3.71 -8.83 -14.76
CA GLY A 1224 -2.97 -9.58 -13.74
C GLY A 1224 -1.86 -10.47 -14.28
N GLU A 1225 -1.86 -11.74 -13.87
CA GLU A 1225 -0.91 -12.78 -14.28
C GLU A 1225 -1.05 -13.20 -15.75
N ASN A 1226 -2.21 -12.96 -16.38
CA ASN A 1226 -2.45 -13.38 -17.76
C ASN A 1226 -1.57 -12.65 -18.78
N ILE A 1227 -0.99 -11.49 -18.39
CA ILE A 1227 -0.07 -10.74 -19.25
C ILE A 1227 1.40 -11.19 -19.11
N ILE A 1228 1.74 -11.89 -18.02
CA ILE A 1228 3.13 -12.27 -17.68
C ILE A 1228 3.80 -13.11 -18.77
N PRO A 1229 3.14 -14.09 -19.42
CA PRO A 1229 3.74 -14.87 -20.50
C PRO A 1229 4.23 -14.02 -21.69
N TYR A 1230 3.67 -12.83 -21.88
CA TYR A 1230 4.00 -11.94 -23.00
C TYR A 1230 5.04 -10.87 -22.65
N VAL A 1231 5.46 -10.77 -21.39
CA VAL A 1231 6.40 -9.73 -20.92
C VAL A 1231 7.75 -9.83 -21.63
N ALA A 1232 8.25 -11.04 -21.85
CA ALA A 1232 9.51 -11.26 -22.56
C ALA A 1232 9.43 -10.71 -24.00
N ASP A 1233 8.37 -11.02 -24.74
CA ASP A 1233 8.20 -10.52 -26.11
C ASP A 1233 7.93 -9.03 -26.16
N GLY A 1234 7.17 -8.49 -25.20
CA GLY A 1234 6.99 -7.05 -25.04
C GLY A 1234 8.31 -6.31 -24.80
N ALA A 1235 9.20 -6.87 -23.97
CA ALA A 1235 10.52 -6.31 -23.71
C ALA A 1235 11.43 -6.36 -24.94
N LYS A 1236 11.41 -7.48 -25.68
CA LYS A 1236 12.11 -7.58 -26.98
C LYS A 1236 11.62 -6.51 -27.96
N ALA A 1237 10.30 -6.37 -28.11
CA ALA A 1237 9.69 -5.39 -29.00
C ALA A 1237 10.06 -3.96 -28.61
N ALA A 1238 10.06 -3.62 -27.32
CA ALA A 1238 10.45 -2.30 -26.83
C ALA A 1238 11.95 -2.00 -27.05
N ILE A 1239 12.84 -2.97 -26.78
CA ILE A 1239 14.28 -2.80 -26.97
C ILE A 1239 14.62 -2.64 -28.46
N LEU A 1240 14.04 -3.48 -29.32
CA LEU A 1240 14.23 -3.39 -30.77
C LEU A 1240 13.61 -2.11 -31.34
N GLY A 1241 12.38 -1.75 -30.95
CA GLY A 1241 11.72 -0.52 -31.40
C GLY A 1241 12.46 0.76 -30.99
N PHE A 1242 13.21 0.74 -29.88
CA PHE A 1242 14.07 1.86 -29.49
C PHE A 1242 15.27 2.09 -30.42
N THR A 1243 15.61 1.10 -31.24
CA THR A 1243 16.65 1.24 -32.29
C THR A 1243 16.10 1.78 -33.62
N SER A 1244 14.78 1.98 -33.74
CA SER A 1244 14.15 2.47 -34.98
C SER A 1244 14.65 3.86 -35.40
N PRO A 1245 14.84 4.12 -36.70
CA PRO A 1245 15.16 5.47 -37.19
C PRO A 1245 14.01 6.47 -36.95
N VAL A 1246 12.77 5.97 -36.78
CA VAL A 1246 11.57 6.80 -36.63
C VAL A 1246 11.37 7.22 -35.18
N TRP A 1247 11.30 8.53 -34.93
CA TRP A 1247 11.18 9.08 -33.57
C TRP A 1247 9.91 8.61 -32.83
N ALA A 1248 8.77 8.54 -33.51
CA ALA A 1248 7.49 8.13 -32.90
C ALA A 1248 7.54 6.69 -32.37
N VAL A 1249 8.24 5.80 -33.08
CA VAL A 1249 8.46 4.40 -32.68
C VAL A 1249 9.38 4.35 -31.46
N ARG A 1250 10.49 5.11 -31.46
CA ARG A 1250 11.40 5.19 -30.30
C ARG A 1250 10.70 5.71 -29.05
N ASN A 1251 9.91 6.78 -29.17
CA ASN A 1251 9.16 7.35 -28.06
C ASN A 1251 8.15 6.33 -27.50
N SER A 1252 7.36 5.70 -28.36
CA SER A 1252 6.37 4.69 -27.94
C SER A 1252 7.02 3.46 -27.32
N SER A 1253 8.17 3.02 -27.85
CA SER A 1253 8.96 1.91 -27.32
C SER A 1253 9.53 2.20 -25.93
N THR A 1254 10.01 3.43 -25.71
CA THR A 1254 10.51 3.88 -24.39
C THR A 1254 9.38 3.86 -23.35
N LEU A 1255 8.18 4.30 -23.75
CA LEU A 1255 7.00 4.32 -22.90
C LEU A 1255 6.49 2.91 -22.58
N LEU A 1256 6.53 1.98 -23.55
CA LEU A 1256 6.25 0.56 -23.35
C LEU A 1256 7.27 -0.06 -22.39
N PHE A 1257 8.57 0.20 -22.61
CA PHE A 1257 9.64 -0.28 -21.76
C PHE A 1257 9.48 0.17 -20.30
N SER A 1258 9.11 1.43 -20.05
CA SER A 1258 8.82 1.93 -18.71
C SER A 1258 7.68 1.18 -18.01
N ALA A 1259 6.61 0.83 -18.74
CA ALA A 1259 5.51 0.02 -18.21
C ALA A 1259 5.96 -1.41 -17.90
N LEU A 1260 6.79 -2.01 -18.76
CA LEU A 1260 7.36 -3.35 -18.55
C LEU A 1260 8.33 -3.39 -17.37
N ILE A 1261 9.21 -2.41 -17.22
CA ILE A 1261 10.11 -2.27 -16.06
C ILE A 1261 9.31 -2.23 -14.76
N THR A 1262 8.21 -1.46 -14.73
CA THR A 1262 7.31 -1.42 -13.57
C THR A 1262 6.61 -2.76 -13.34
N ARG A 1263 6.27 -3.50 -14.40
CA ARG A 1263 5.65 -4.83 -14.29
C ARG A 1263 6.63 -5.92 -13.84
N ILE A 1264 7.90 -5.83 -14.22
CA ILE A 1264 8.95 -6.81 -13.88
C ILE A 1264 9.50 -6.56 -12.46
N PHE A 1265 9.91 -5.33 -12.16
CA PHE A 1265 10.58 -4.97 -10.90
C PHE A 1265 9.64 -4.38 -9.85
N GLY A 1266 8.41 -4.00 -10.24
CA GLY A 1266 7.46 -3.31 -9.36
C GLY A 1266 7.56 -1.79 -9.41
N VAL A 1267 6.69 -1.12 -8.65
CA VAL A 1267 6.73 0.34 -8.44
C VAL A 1267 7.90 0.72 -7.54
N LYS A 1268 8.55 1.86 -7.83
CA LYS A 1268 9.66 2.42 -7.05
C LYS A 1268 9.22 2.66 -5.60
N ARG A 1269 9.81 1.93 -4.64
CA ARG A 1269 9.48 1.99 -3.20
C ARG A 1269 10.35 2.98 -2.43
N ALA A 1270 11.62 3.13 -2.82
CA ALA A 1270 12.57 4.06 -2.20
C ALA A 1270 12.89 5.27 -3.09
N LYS A 1271 13.31 6.38 -2.47
CA LYS A 1271 13.73 7.62 -3.18
C LYS A 1271 14.91 7.35 -4.14
N ASP A 1272 15.84 6.51 -3.71
CA ASP A 1272 16.93 6.00 -4.55
C ASP A 1272 16.47 4.83 -5.45
N GLU A 1273 16.68 4.98 -6.76
CA GLU A 1273 16.35 3.96 -7.76
C GLU A 1273 17.15 2.67 -7.59
N HIS A 1274 18.35 2.78 -7.00
CA HIS A 1274 19.27 1.68 -6.81
C HIS A 1274 19.16 1.06 -5.42
N SER A 1275 18.16 1.47 -4.62
CA SER A 1275 17.85 0.80 -3.37
C SER A 1275 17.63 -0.69 -3.62
N LYS A 1276 18.11 -1.55 -2.73
CA LYS A 1276 18.00 -3.02 -2.86
C LYS A 1276 16.54 -3.47 -3.03
N THR A 1277 15.57 -2.70 -2.51
CA THR A 1277 14.11 -2.98 -2.62
C THR A 1277 13.53 -2.82 -4.03
N ASN A 1278 14.20 -2.10 -4.93
CA ASN A 1278 13.78 -1.89 -6.32
C ASN A 1278 14.49 -2.84 -7.32
N ARG A 1279 15.22 -3.84 -6.80
CA ARG A 1279 16.08 -4.75 -7.55
C ARG A 1279 15.69 -6.22 -7.31
N MET A 1280 16.11 -7.13 -8.18
CA MET A 1280 15.96 -8.58 -8.01
C MET A 1280 17.25 -9.32 -8.38
N THR A 1281 17.41 -10.58 -7.97
CA THR A 1281 18.58 -11.35 -8.38
C THR A 1281 18.56 -11.63 -9.88
N GLY A 1282 19.73 -11.70 -10.51
CA GLY A 1282 19.84 -12.12 -11.91
C GLY A 1282 19.19 -13.47 -12.18
N ARG A 1283 19.40 -14.42 -11.26
CA ARG A 1283 18.79 -15.75 -11.32
C ARG A 1283 17.27 -15.71 -11.29
N GLU A 1284 16.67 -14.93 -10.38
CA GLU A 1284 15.21 -14.76 -10.35
C GLU A 1284 14.70 -14.16 -11.66
N PHE A 1285 15.30 -13.06 -12.13
CA PHE A 1285 14.92 -12.40 -13.37
C PHE A 1285 14.93 -13.36 -14.58
N PHE A 1286 16.02 -14.09 -14.79
CA PHE A 1286 16.15 -15.00 -15.92
C PHE A 1286 15.40 -16.32 -15.75
N SER A 1287 15.12 -16.76 -14.52
CA SER A 1287 14.23 -17.91 -14.28
C SER A 1287 12.78 -17.58 -14.67
N ARG A 1288 12.32 -16.35 -14.41
CA ARG A 1288 10.99 -15.87 -14.79
C ARG A 1288 10.87 -15.59 -16.29
N PHE A 1289 11.93 -15.07 -16.91
CA PHE A 1289 11.95 -14.67 -18.31
C PHE A 1289 13.15 -15.30 -19.06
N PRO A 1290 13.18 -16.63 -19.23
CA PRO A 1290 14.35 -17.35 -19.75
C PRO A 1290 14.75 -16.91 -21.16
N GLU A 1291 13.78 -16.54 -22.00
CA GLU A 1291 14.04 -16.06 -23.36
C GLU A 1291 14.79 -14.72 -23.42
N LEU A 1292 14.77 -13.94 -22.33
CA LEU A 1292 15.51 -12.69 -22.26
C LEU A 1292 17.01 -12.91 -22.03
N TYR A 1293 17.45 -14.05 -21.47
CA TYR A 1293 18.87 -14.31 -21.26
C TYR A 1293 19.67 -14.29 -22.58
N PRO A 1294 19.38 -15.16 -23.58
CA PRO A 1294 20.14 -15.15 -24.84
C PRO A 1294 19.89 -13.86 -25.63
N PHE A 1295 18.70 -13.27 -25.53
CA PHE A 1295 18.37 -12.03 -26.22
C PHE A 1295 19.20 -10.85 -25.69
N LEU A 1296 19.17 -10.60 -24.38
CA LEU A 1296 19.92 -9.49 -23.77
C LEU A 1296 21.42 -9.69 -23.93
N LEU A 1297 21.93 -10.92 -23.81
CA LEU A 1297 23.34 -11.21 -24.02
C LEU A 1297 23.76 -10.90 -25.46
N LYS A 1298 23.00 -11.35 -26.46
CA LYS A 1298 23.27 -11.07 -27.88
C LYS A 1298 23.18 -9.57 -28.20
N GLN A 1299 22.18 -8.88 -27.67
CA GLN A 1299 22.03 -7.44 -27.88
C GLN A 1299 23.17 -6.66 -27.21
N LEU A 1300 23.56 -7.06 -25.99
CA LEU A 1300 24.67 -6.44 -25.27
C LEU A 1300 26.01 -6.70 -25.98
N GLU A 1301 26.26 -7.91 -26.48
CA GLU A 1301 27.42 -8.24 -27.30
C GLU A 1301 27.46 -7.39 -28.57
N THR A 1302 26.33 -7.28 -29.29
CA THR A 1302 26.22 -6.46 -30.50
C THR A 1302 26.60 -5.00 -30.22
N VAL A 1303 26.06 -4.43 -29.14
CA VAL A 1303 26.35 -3.07 -28.69
C VAL A 1303 27.80 -2.93 -28.23
N ALA A 1304 28.31 -3.88 -27.44
CA ALA A 1304 29.67 -3.83 -26.91
C ALA A 1304 30.72 -3.91 -28.03
N ASN A 1305 30.47 -4.71 -29.07
CA ASN A 1305 31.39 -4.88 -30.21
C ASN A 1305 31.55 -3.61 -31.06
N THR A 1306 30.60 -2.67 -31.01
CA THR A 1306 30.69 -1.41 -31.76
C THR A 1306 31.32 -0.27 -30.96
N VAL A 1307 31.43 -0.39 -29.62
CA VAL A 1307 32.03 0.64 -28.76
C VAL A 1307 33.51 0.88 -29.09
N ASP A 1308 34.24 -0.16 -29.51
CA ASP A 1308 35.69 -0.11 -29.79
C ASP A 1308 36.03 0.29 -31.24
N SER A 1309 35.06 0.62 -32.11
CA SER A 1309 35.35 0.91 -33.52
C SER A 1309 36.19 2.19 -33.69
N ASP A 1310 37.34 2.08 -34.35
CA ASP A 1310 38.29 3.19 -34.56
C ASP A 1310 37.72 4.36 -35.40
N MET A 1311 36.60 4.17 -36.09
CA MET A 1311 36.07 5.12 -37.06
C MET A 1311 35.43 6.39 -36.46
N GLY A 1312 35.38 6.54 -35.14
CA GLY A 1312 34.96 7.80 -34.48
C GLY A 1312 33.52 8.26 -34.75
N GLU A 1313 32.79 7.57 -35.63
CA GLU A 1313 31.36 7.74 -35.81
C GLU A 1313 30.69 7.30 -34.52
N PRO A 1314 29.93 8.17 -33.83
CA PRO A 1314 29.18 7.78 -32.65
C PRO A 1314 28.07 6.85 -33.11
N ASN A 1315 28.38 5.57 -33.33
CA ASN A 1315 27.40 4.58 -33.74
C ASN A 1315 26.36 4.46 -32.63
N ARG A 1316 25.20 5.06 -32.93
CA ARG A 1316 24.10 5.31 -32.01
C ARG A 1316 23.43 3.95 -31.78
N HIS A 1317 23.80 3.26 -30.71
CA HIS A 1317 22.97 2.19 -30.14
C HIS A 1317 22.15 2.74 -28.96
N PRO A 1318 21.00 3.42 -29.21
CA PRO A 1318 20.08 3.83 -28.15
C PRO A 1318 19.76 2.66 -27.20
N SER A 1319 19.63 1.44 -27.72
CA SER A 1319 19.31 0.24 -26.93
C SER A 1319 20.29 -0.01 -25.79
N MET A 1320 21.55 0.44 -25.87
CA MET A 1320 22.52 0.36 -24.77
C MET A 1320 21.95 0.88 -23.45
N PHE A 1321 21.25 2.01 -23.51
CA PHE A 1321 20.61 2.62 -22.34
C PHE A 1321 19.59 1.68 -21.72
N LEU A 1322 18.68 1.12 -22.53
CA LEU A 1322 17.64 0.21 -22.03
C LEU A 1322 18.23 -1.10 -21.49
N LEU A 1323 19.24 -1.65 -22.16
CA LEU A 1323 19.94 -2.86 -21.70
C LEU A 1323 20.58 -2.63 -20.33
N LEU A 1324 21.38 -1.57 -20.20
CA LEU A 1324 22.05 -1.26 -18.93
C LEU A 1324 21.05 -0.92 -17.82
N LEU A 1325 19.90 -0.30 -18.15
CA LEU A 1325 18.83 -0.02 -17.17
C LEU A 1325 18.24 -1.32 -16.58
N VAL A 1326 18.10 -2.38 -17.38
CA VAL A 1326 17.69 -3.70 -16.86
C VAL A 1326 18.79 -4.28 -15.96
N LEU A 1327 20.05 -4.26 -16.42
CA LEU A 1327 21.16 -4.93 -15.76
C LEU A 1327 21.56 -4.24 -14.43
N GLU A 1328 21.51 -2.91 -14.35
CA GLU A 1328 21.81 -2.16 -13.10
C GLU A 1328 20.72 -2.34 -12.02
N ARG A 1329 19.53 -2.82 -12.40
CA ARG A 1329 18.44 -3.17 -11.46
C ARG A 1329 18.51 -4.61 -10.96
N LEU A 1330 19.60 -5.32 -11.24
CA LEU A 1330 19.88 -6.63 -10.65
C LEU A 1330 20.73 -6.48 -9.38
N TYR A 1331 20.82 -7.53 -8.57
CA TYR A 1331 21.85 -7.67 -7.53
C TYR A 1331 22.40 -9.09 -7.49
N ALA A 1332 23.62 -9.24 -6.97
CA ALA A 1332 24.30 -10.53 -6.90
C ALA A 1332 23.61 -11.46 -5.90
N SER A 1333 23.35 -12.70 -6.28
CA SER A 1333 22.99 -13.76 -5.32
C SER A 1333 24.27 -14.20 -4.60
N PRO A 1334 24.33 -14.23 -3.25
CA PRO A 1334 25.51 -14.67 -2.52
C PRO A 1334 25.94 -16.11 -2.81
N MET A 1335 25.07 -16.91 -3.45
CA MET A 1335 25.22 -18.36 -3.61
C MET A 1335 25.20 -18.81 -5.08
N ASP A 1336 25.35 -17.91 -6.06
CA ASP A 1336 25.46 -18.28 -7.48
C ASP A 1336 26.81 -18.97 -7.78
N GLY A 1337 26.88 -20.29 -7.53
CA GLY A 1337 27.98 -21.13 -7.99
C GLY A 1337 28.17 -21.10 -9.52
N THR A 1338 29.38 -21.39 -9.97
CA THR A 1338 29.81 -21.35 -11.39
C THR A 1338 29.08 -22.35 -12.32
N SER A 1339 28.22 -23.20 -11.78
CA SER A 1339 27.59 -24.36 -12.42
C SER A 1339 26.19 -24.11 -13.02
N SER A 1340 25.68 -22.87 -13.00
CA SER A 1340 24.33 -22.54 -13.53
C SER A 1340 24.34 -22.25 -15.03
N ALA A 1341 23.39 -22.82 -15.78
CA ALA A 1341 23.12 -22.45 -17.19
C ALA A 1341 22.65 -20.99 -17.37
N LEU A 1342 22.29 -20.32 -16.27
CA LEU A 1342 21.96 -18.89 -16.19
C LEU A 1342 23.09 -18.10 -15.50
N SER A 1343 24.33 -18.58 -15.62
CA SER A 1343 25.51 -17.89 -15.08
C SER A 1343 25.55 -16.43 -15.52
N MET A 1344 25.87 -15.55 -14.58
CA MET A 1344 26.02 -14.11 -14.85
C MET A 1344 27.38 -13.78 -15.50
N GLY A 1345 28.34 -14.71 -15.42
CA GLY A 1345 29.71 -14.53 -15.94
C GLY A 1345 29.82 -14.10 -17.40
N PRO A 1346 29.04 -14.67 -18.36
CA PRO A 1346 29.10 -14.28 -19.77
C PRO A 1346 28.77 -12.82 -20.07
N PHE A 1347 28.02 -12.13 -19.21
CA PHE A 1347 27.70 -10.71 -19.39
C PHE A 1347 28.88 -9.80 -19.01
N VAL A 1348 29.70 -10.21 -18.04
CA VAL A 1348 30.75 -9.38 -17.43
C VAL A 1348 31.69 -8.75 -18.47
N PRO A 1349 32.27 -9.49 -19.44
CA PRO A 1349 33.17 -8.89 -20.43
C PRO A 1349 32.49 -7.82 -21.30
N PHE A 1350 31.21 -8.03 -21.65
CA PHE A 1350 30.47 -7.10 -22.48
C PHE A 1350 30.04 -5.84 -21.70
N ILE A 1351 29.67 -5.98 -20.42
CA ILE A 1351 29.39 -4.83 -19.54
C ILE A 1351 30.67 -4.00 -19.33
N MET A 1352 31.81 -4.65 -19.08
CA MET A 1352 33.09 -3.94 -18.91
C MET A 1352 33.45 -3.14 -20.17
N ARG A 1353 33.28 -3.74 -21.36
CA ARG A 1353 33.49 -3.06 -22.65
C ARG A 1353 32.49 -1.92 -22.89
N CYS A 1354 31.24 -2.04 -22.44
CA CYS A 1354 30.26 -0.95 -22.46
C CYS A 1354 30.74 0.30 -21.68
N GLY A 1355 31.58 0.11 -20.66
CA GLY A 1355 32.26 1.20 -19.95
C GLY A 1355 33.14 2.07 -20.83
N HIS A 1356 33.54 1.62 -22.02
CA HIS A 1356 34.37 2.40 -22.95
C HIS A 1356 33.59 3.39 -23.81
N SER A 1357 32.25 3.44 -23.67
CA SER A 1357 31.34 4.27 -24.46
C SER A 1357 31.76 5.74 -24.50
N PRO A 1358 31.61 6.44 -25.64
CA PRO A 1358 31.81 7.89 -25.70
C PRO A 1358 30.75 8.67 -24.91
N VAL A 1359 29.56 8.10 -24.66
CA VAL A 1359 28.47 8.75 -23.92
C VAL A 1359 28.71 8.65 -22.42
N TYR A 1360 28.78 9.79 -21.74
CA TYR A 1360 29.07 9.88 -20.30
C TYR A 1360 28.13 9.02 -19.45
N HIS A 1361 26.82 9.20 -19.61
CA HIS A 1361 25.83 8.49 -18.81
C HIS A 1361 25.87 6.97 -19.02
N SER A 1362 26.14 6.51 -20.24
CA SER A 1362 26.30 5.08 -20.53
C SER A 1362 27.48 4.46 -19.76
N ARG A 1363 28.57 5.22 -19.55
CA ARG A 1363 29.70 4.75 -18.72
C ARG A 1363 29.31 4.59 -17.26
N GLU A 1364 28.54 5.53 -16.72
CA GLU A 1364 28.03 5.43 -15.34
C GLU A 1364 27.08 4.24 -15.18
N MET A 1365 26.14 4.06 -16.11
CA MET A 1365 25.22 2.92 -16.09
C MET A 1365 25.96 1.59 -16.23
N ALA A 1366 26.98 1.51 -17.10
CA ALA A 1366 27.78 0.30 -17.25
C ALA A 1366 28.55 -0.04 -15.97
N ALA A 1367 29.10 0.97 -15.29
CA ALA A 1367 29.79 0.78 -14.02
C ALA A 1367 28.85 0.29 -12.91
N ARG A 1368 27.63 0.84 -12.82
CA ARG A 1368 26.61 0.35 -11.88
C ARG A 1368 26.09 -1.05 -12.25
N ALA A 1369 25.88 -1.31 -13.55
CA ALA A 1369 25.43 -2.60 -14.07
C ALA A 1369 26.46 -3.73 -13.89
N LEU A 1370 27.75 -3.41 -13.68
CA LEU A 1370 28.78 -4.41 -13.44
C LEU A 1370 28.69 -5.01 -12.02
N VAL A 1371 28.37 -4.19 -11.02
CA VAL A 1371 28.36 -4.58 -9.59
C VAL A 1371 27.53 -5.85 -9.31
N PRO A 1372 26.29 -6.00 -9.84
CA PRO A 1372 25.47 -7.19 -9.64
C PRO A 1372 26.05 -8.49 -10.20
N PHE A 1373 27.01 -8.41 -11.12
CA PHE A 1373 27.54 -9.54 -11.88
C PHE A 1373 28.91 -10.01 -11.36
N VAL A 1374 29.49 -9.30 -10.41
CA VAL A 1374 30.77 -9.64 -9.77
C VAL A 1374 30.47 -10.04 -8.32
N MET A 1375 30.77 -11.28 -7.95
CA MET A 1375 30.63 -11.74 -6.57
C MET A 1375 31.58 -10.99 -5.64
N ILE A 1376 31.17 -10.79 -4.39
CA ILE A 1376 31.92 -10.02 -3.38
C ILE A 1376 33.37 -10.52 -3.28
N ASP A 1377 33.58 -11.83 -3.23
CA ASP A 1377 34.90 -12.47 -3.14
C ASP A 1377 35.77 -12.25 -4.39
N HIS A 1378 35.14 -12.00 -5.54
CA HIS A 1378 35.82 -11.70 -6.79
C HIS A 1378 36.06 -10.20 -7.00
N ILE A 1379 35.38 -9.31 -6.24
CA ILE A 1379 35.53 -7.86 -6.39
C ILE A 1379 37.01 -7.42 -6.29
N PRO A 1380 37.81 -7.84 -5.29
CA PRO A 1380 39.21 -7.43 -5.20
C PRO A 1380 40.02 -7.84 -6.43
N ASN A 1381 39.80 -9.05 -6.93
CA ASN A 1381 40.45 -9.57 -8.14
C ASN A 1381 40.04 -8.77 -9.37
N THR A 1382 38.73 -8.51 -9.55
CA THR A 1382 38.21 -7.72 -10.67
C THR A 1382 38.73 -6.28 -10.64
N ILE A 1383 38.81 -5.65 -9.45
CA ILE A 1383 39.40 -4.32 -9.29
C ILE A 1383 40.88 -4.34 -9.70
N ARG A 1384 41.66 -5.33 -9.25
CA ARG A 1384 43.07 -5.47 -9.65
C ARG A 1384 43.21 -5.64 -11.16
N THR A 1385 42.37 -6.46 -11.79
CA THR A 1385 42.34 -6.62 -13.24
C THR A 1385 42.02 -5.30 -13.94
N LEU A 1386 40.97 -4.59 -13.54
CA LEU A 1386 40.62 -3.28 -14.11
C LEU A 1386 41.77 -2.26 -13.96
N LEU A 1387 42.36 -2.15 -12.77
CA LEU A 1387 43.51 -1.27 -12.53
C LEU A 1387 44.72 -1.65 -13.40
N SER A 1388 44.93 -2.93 -13.69
CA SER A 1388 46.01 -3.39 -14.58
C SER A 1388 45.80 -3.00 -16.04
N THR A 1389 44.55 -2.84 -16.49
CA THR A 1389 44.23 -2.39 -17.86
C THR A 1389 44.45 -0.90 -18.09
N LEU A 1390 44.56 -0.11 -17.01
CA LEU A 1390 44.80 1.33 -17.10
C LEU A 1390 46.23 1.60 -17.63
N PRO A 1391 46.41 2.62 -18.48
CA PRO A 1391 47.71 2.91 -19.08
C PRO A 1391 48.75 3.34 -18.03
N SER A 1392 50.01 3.05 -18.33
CA SER A 1392 51.17 3.54 -17.60
C SER A 1392 51.53 4.94 -18.06
N CYS A 1393 52.23 5.73 -17.23
CA CYS A 1393 52.61 7.10 -17.59
C CYS A 1393 53.54 7.19 -18.81
N THR A 1394 54.13 6.07 -19.23
CA THR A 1394 55.01 5.92 -20.40
C THR A 1394 54.26 5.63 -21.70
N ASP A 1395 52.96 5.33 -21.65
CA ASP A 1395 52.19 4.97 -22.85
C ASP A 1395 51.93 6.20 -23.73
N GLN A 1396 52.03 6.04 -25.05
CA GLN A 1396 52.02 7.18 -25.98
C GLN A 1396 50.61 7.69 -26.34
N CYS A 1397 49.56 6.89 -26.15
CA CYS A 1397 48.20 7.22 -26.56
C CYS A 1397 47.19 6.85 -25.46
N PHE A 1398 46.44 7.84 -24.97
CA PHE A 1398 45.47 7.67 -23.88
C PHE A 1398 44.04 7.86 -24.37
N ARG A 1399 43.22 6.80 -24.32
CA ARG A 1399 41.78 6.88 -24.60
C ARG A 1399 41.02 7.31 -23.33
N GLN A 1400 40.87 8.61 -23.12
CA GLN A 1400 40.30 9.17 -21.88
C GLN A 1400 38.92 8.64 -21.51
N ASN A 1401 38.03 8.39 -22.48
CA ASN A 1401 36.72 7.78 -22.21
C ASN A 1401 36.83 6.37 -21.62
N HIS A 1402 37.79 5.56 -22.11
CA HIS A 1402 38.03 4.21 -21.60
C HIS A 1402 38.60 4.26 -20.18
N ILE A 1403 39.56 5.17 -19.94
CA ILE A 1403 40.14 5.38 -18.61
C ILE A 1403 39.01 5.78 -17.64
N HIS A 1404 38.21 6.78 -17.99
CA HIS A 1404 37.11 7.24 -17.16
C HIS A 1404 36.10 6.12 -16.84
N GLY A 1405 35.65 5.36 -17.84
CA GLY A 1405 34.71 4.27 -17.62
C GLY A 1405 35.29 3.11 -16.80
N THR A 1406 36.58 2.83 -16.94
CA THR A 1406 37.29 1.85 -16.10
C THR A 1406 37.37 2.32 -14.66
N LEU A 1407 37.68 3.60 -14.43
CA LEU A 1407 37.71 4.18 -13.09
C LEU A 1407 36.33 4.20 -12.44
N LEU A 1408 35.26 4.50 -13.18
CA LEU A 1408 33.90 4.41 -12.65
C LEU A 1408 33.55 2.98 -12.20
N GLN A 1409 33.95 1.97 -12.98
CA GLN A 1409 33.77 0.56 -12.60
C GLN A 1409 34.53 0.22 -11.30
N VAL A 1410 35.79 0.66 -11.19
CA VAL A 1410 36.58 0.49 -9.96
C VAL A 1410 35.91 1.19 -8.77
N PHE A 1411 35.45 2.42 -8.96
CA PHE A 1411 34.77 3.20 -7.92
C PHE A 1411 33.53 2.49 -7.39
N HIS A 1412 32.61 2.07 -8.27
CA HIS A 1412 31.37 1.40 -7.87
C HIS A 1412 31.60 0.01 -7.26
N LEU A 1413 32.59 -0.75 -7.77
CA LEU A 1413 32.98 -2.04 -7.17
C LEU A 1413 33.59 -1.86 -5.78
N LEU A 1414 34.49 -0.88 -5.62
CA LEU A 1414 35.11 -0.57 -4.33
C LEU A 1414 34.08 -0.07 -3.31
N GLN A 1415 33.12 0.74 -3.75
CA GLN A 1415 32.03 1.23 -2.92
C GLN A 1415 31.16 0.06 -2.44
N ALA A 1416 30.77 -0.84 -3.34
CA ALA A 1416 30.00 -2.03 -2.99
C ALA A 1416 30.73 -2.95 -2.00
N TYR A 1417 32.05 -3.12 -2.18
CA TYR A 1417 32.89 -3.86 -1.24
C TYR A 1417 32.97 -3.17 0.13
N SER A 1418 33.02 -1.84 0.17
CA SER A 1418 33.08 -1.05 1.42
C SER A 1418 31.76 -0.97 2.21
N ASP A 1419 30.61 -1.05 1.51
CA ASP A 1419 29.28 -1.00 2.11
C ASP A 1419 28.89 -2.34 2.74
N SER A 1420 29.52 -3.43 2.30
CA SER A 1420 29.34 -4.73 2.95
C SER A 1420 29.85 -4.65 4.39
N LYS A 1421 28.97 -4.87 5.39
CA LYS A 1421 29.28 -4.83 6.83
C LYS A 1421 30.22 -5.98 7.28
N HIS A 1422 31.06 -6.53 6.39
CA HIS A 1422 32.01 -7.58 6.70
C HIS A 1422 33.14 -7.03 7.59
N GLY A 1423 32.86 -7.00 8.90
CA GLY A 1423 33.78 -6.60 9.94
C GLY A 1423 34.94 -7.57 10.12
N THR A 1424 36.10 -7.00 10.41
CA THR A 1424 37.19 -7.56 11.24
C THR A 1424 37.97 -8.80 10.76
N ASN A 1425 37.87 -9.24 9.50
CA ASN A 1425 38.82 -10.25 9.00
C ASN A 1425 40.14 -9.61 8.55
N SER A 1426 41.26 -10.23 8.93
CA SER A 1426 42.62 -9.88 8.47
C SER A 1426 42.75 -9.89 6.94
N ASP A 1427 42.00 -10.77 6.28
CA ASP A 1427 42.01 -10.93 4.82
C ASP A 1427 41.48 -9.67 4.11
N PHE A 1428 40.43 -9.04 4.65
CA PHE A 1428 39.87 -7.79 4.11
C PHE A 1428 40.90 -6.65 4.11
N GLN A 1429 41.70 -6.54 5.18
CA GLN A 1429 42.78 -5.55 5.24
C GLN A 1429 43.89 -5.86 4.25
N HIS A 1430 44.25 -7.13 4.06
CA HIS A 1430 45.28 -7.52 3.11
C HIS A 1430 44.85 -7.23 1.67
N GLU A 1431 43.61 -7.55 1.31
CA GLU A 1431 43.02 -7.27 -0.01
C GLU A 1431 42.90 -5.77 -0.29
N LEU A 1432 42.45 -4.98 0.69
CA LEU A 1432 42.45 -3.50 0.56
C LEU A 1432 43.86 -2.94 0.43
N THR A 1433 44.84 -3.54 1.11
CA THR A 1433 46.25 -3.16 0.99
C THR A 1433 46.77 -3.40 -0.43
N ASP A 1434 46.47 -4.57 -1.01
CA ASP A 1434 46.83 -4.89 -2.39
C ASP A 1434 46.16 -3.95 -3.40
N ILE A 1435 44.86 -3.67 -3.24
CA ILE A 1435 44.14 -2.68 -4.07
C ILE A 1435 44.81 -1.31 -3.94
N THR A 1436 45.20 -0.93 -2.73
CA THR A 1436 45.90 0.34 -2.49
C THR A 1436 47.23 0.36 -3.24
N VAL A 1437 48.05 -0.69 -3.17
CA VAL A 1437 49.31 -0.80 -3.92
C VAL A 1437 49.10 -0.71 -5.44
N CYS A 1438 48.10 -1.43 -5.98
CA CYS A 1438 47.76 -1.34 -7.40
C CYS A 1438 47.30 0.07 -7.79
N THR A 1439 46.54 0.73 -6.92
CA THR A 1439 46.09 2.11 -7.12
C THR A 1439 47.31 3.03 -7.16
N LYS A 1440 48.24 2.92 -6.21
CA LYS A 1440 49.48 3.73 -6.16
C LYS A 1440 50.28 3.70 -7.47
N ALA A 1441 50.37 2.55 -8.12
CA ALA A 1441 51.07 2.41 -9.41
C ALA A 1441 50.50 3.31 -10.53
N LYS A 1442 49.26 3.81 -10.37
CA LYS A 1442 48.55 4.65 -11.36
C LYS A 1442 48.33 6.09 -10.90
N LEU A 1443 49.04 6.57 -9.87
CA LEU A 1443 48.90 7.92 -9.28
C LEU A 1443 49.00 9.08 -10.28
N TRP A 1444 49.66 8.89 -11.41
CA TRP A 1444 49.77 9.92 -12.45
C TRP A 1444 48.39 10.36 -12.98
N LEU A 1445 47.37 9.48 -12.90
CA LEU A 1445 45.99 9.77 -13.32
C LEU A 1445 45.31 10.85 -12.47
N ALA A 1446 45.77 11.09 -11.24
CA ALA A 1446 45.30 12.18 -10.37
C ALA A 1446 46.05 13.51 -10.61
N LYS A 1447 47.26 13.43 -11.16
CA LYS A 1447 48.20 14.55 -11.28
C LYS A 1447 48.10 15.22 -12.65
N ARG A 1448 48.80 16.34 -12.81
CA ARG A 1448 48.84 17.15 -14.05
C ARG A 1448 49.29 16.40 -15.31
N GLN A 1449 50.00 15.27 -15.15
CA GLN A 1449 50.33 14.40 -16.27
C GLN A 1449 49.09 13.92 -17.03
N ASN A 1450 47.95 13.79 -16.35
CA ASN A 1450 46.66 13.53 -16.98
C ASN A 1450 45.92 14.85 -17.28
N PRO A 1451 45.73 15.25 -18.55
CA PRO A 1451 45.07 16.51 -18.87
C PRO A 1451 43.54 16.47 -18.66
N CYS A 1452 42.92 15.29 -18.53
CA CYS A 1452 41.47 15.18 -18.42
C CYS A 1452 40.99 15.32 -16.97
N LEU A 1453 40.34 16.45 -16.68
CA LEU A 1453 39.84 16.75 -15.33
C LEU A 1453 38.78 15.76 -14.83
N VAL A 1454 37.91 15.27 -15.72
CA VAL A 1454 36.88 14.29 -15.36
C VAL A 1454 37.51 12.98 -14.88
N THR A 1455 38.51 12.48 -15.61
CA THR A 1455 39.27 11.28 -15.23
C THR A 1455 40.03 11.48 -13.91
N ARG A 1456 40.64 12.66 -13.71
CA ARG A 1456 41.30 13.01 -12.44
C ARG A 1456 40.31 13.01 -11.28
N ALA A 1457 39.10 13.56 -11.48
CA ALA A 1457 38.06 13.64 -10.48
C ALA A 1457 37.68 12.25 -9.95
N VAL A 1458 37.33 11.32 -10.85
CA VAL A 1458 36.95 9.95 -10.46
C VAL A 1458 38.10 9.22 -9.77
N TYR A 1459 39.34 9.40 -10.25
CA TYR A 1459 40.49 8.80 -9.59
C TYR A 1459 40.69 9.35 -8.17
N ILE A 1460 40.48 10.65 -7.97
CA ILE A 1460 40.53 11.29 -6.64
C ILE A 1460 39.39 10.78 -5.75
N ASP A 1461 38.19 10.55 -6.30
CA ASP A 1461 37.08 9.97 -5.55
C ASP A 1461 37.40 8.53 -5.10
N ILE A 1462 38.11 7.74 -5.91
CA ILE A 1462 38.63 6.42 -5.51
C ILE A 1462 39.63 6.56 -4.36
N LEU A 1463 40.56 7.51 -4.42
CA LEU A 1463 41.51 7.76 -3.32
C LEU A 1463 40.79 8.17 -2.04
N PHE A 1464 39.79 9.05 -2.14
CA PHE A 1464 38.96 9.47 -1.01
C PHE A 1464 38.20 8.28 -0.41
N LEU A 1465 37.58 7.44 -1.24
CA LEU A 1465 36.89 6.23 -0.81
C LEU A 1465 37.85 5.27 -0.06
N LEU A 1466 39.06 5.04 -0.59
CA LEU A 1466 40.10 4.25 0.09
C LEU A 1466 40.47 4.83 1.46
N THR A 1467 40.60 6.16 1.59
CA THR A 1467 40.85 6.78 2.91
C THR A 1467 39.73 6.48 3.91
N CYS A 1468 38.47 6.49 3.45
CA CYS A 1468 37.32 6.20 4.29
C CYS A 1468 37.29 4.73 4.73
N CYS A 1469 37.52 3.80 3.80
CA CYS A 1469 37.54 2.36 4.07
C CYS A 1469 38.61 1.99 5.10
N LEU A 1470 39.81 2.52 4.94
CA LEU A 1470 40.96 2.16 5.78
C LEU A 1470 40.92 2.84 7.16
N ASN A 1471 40.24 4.00 7.30
CA ASN A 1471 40.08 4.68 8.59
C ASN A 1471 39.04 4.04 9.53
N ARG A 1472 38.05 3.28 9.03
CA ARG A 1472 36.98 2.68 9.86
C ARG A 1472 37.46 1.67 10.91
N SER A 1473 38.71 1.18 10.86
CA SER A 1473 39.18 0.03 11.66
C SER A 1473 39.95 0.34 12.97
N ALA A 1474 40.08 1.61 13.36
CA ALA A 1474 40.88 1.99 14.52
C ALA A 1474 40.10 1.92 15.84
N LYS A 1475 39.92 0.72 16.41
CA LYS A 1475 39.71 0.62 17.88
C LYS A 1475 40.97 0.27 18.67
N ASP A 1476 41.95 -0.48 18.13
CA ASP A 1476 43.16 -0.80 18.93
C ASP A 1476 44.48 -1.03 18.16
N ASN A 1477 44.52 -0.92 16.82
CA ASN A 1477 45.75 -1.13 16.05
C ASN A 1477 46.18 0.10 15.25
N GLN A 1478 47.50 0.26 15.12
CA GLN A 1478 48.19 1.31 14.39
C GLN A 1478 47.55 1.50 13.00
N PRO A 1479 47.18 2.73 12.59
CA PRO A 1479 46.39 2.95 11.38
C PRO A 1479 47.16 2.47 10.13
N VAL A 1480 46.62 1.45 9.46
CA VAL A 1480 47.17 0.81 8.24
C VAL A 1480 47.63 1.84 7.20
N LEU A 1481 46.93 2.97 7.09
CA LEU A 1481 47.25 4.08 6.18
C LEU A 1481 48.69 4.62 6.34
N GLU A 1482 49.20 4.67 7.57
CA GLU A 1482 50.55 5.17 7.85
C GLU A 1482 51.61 4.18 7.39
N SER A 1483 51.41 2.89 7.66
CA SER A 1483 52.34 1.83 7.26
C SER A 1483 52.54 1.78 5.73
N LEU A 1484 51.53 2.19 4.97
CA LEU A 1484 51.56 2.23 3.51
C LEU A 1484 52.10 3.55 2.94
N GLY A 1485 52.34 4.59 3.74
CA GLY A 1485 52.71 5.92 3.24
C GLY A 1485 51.65 6.57 2.34
N PHE A 1486 50.37 6.17 2.45
CA PHE A 1486 49.30 6.63 1.56
C PHE A 1486 49.01 8.13 1.72
N TRP A 1487 49.03 8.64 2.95
CA TRP A 1487 48.85 10.07 3.22
C TRP A 1487 49.95 10.96 2.61
N GLU A 1488 51.18 10.47 2.47
CA GLU A 1488 52.26 11.24 1.81
C GLU A 1488 51.96 11.48 0.33
N GLU A 1489 51.42 10.47 -0.35
CA GLU A 1489 51.02 10.59 -1.75
C GLU A 1489 49.81 11.49 -1.92
N VAL A 1490 48.80 11.37 -1.04
CA VAL A 1490 47.64 12.27 -1.00
C VAL A 1490 48.09 13.71 -0.80
N ARG A 1491 49.00 13.97 0.15
CA ARG A 1491 49.61 15.29 0.33
C ARG A 1491 50.31 15.76 -0.94
N GLY A 1492 51.09 14.90 -1.59
CA GLY A 1492 51.76 15.23 -2.85
C GLY A 1492 50.81 15.59 -4.00
N ILE A 1493 49.65 14.93 -4.09
CA ILE A 1493 48.60 15.27 -5.07
C ILE A 1493 48.02 16.65 -4.76
N ILE A 1494 47.67 16.90 -3.49
CA ILE A 1494 47.10 18.18 -3.06
C ILE A 1494 48.09 19.31 -3.30
N SER A 1495 49.33 19.19 -2.81
CA SER A 1495 50.43 20.18 -2.99
C SER A 1495 50.75 20.48 -4.45
N GLY A 1496 50.66 19.49 -5.34
CA GLY A 1496 50.89 19.66 -6.78
C GLY A 1496 49.66 20.07 -7.60
N SER A 1497 48.50 20.20 -6.97
CA SER A 1497 47.23 20.47 -7.67
C SER A 1497 47.06 21.95 -8.02
N GLU A 1498 46.16 22.20 -8.96
CA GLU A 1498 45.73 23.54 -9.38
C GLU A 1498 44.98 24.30 -8.26
N LEU A 1499 44.52 23.61 -7.22
CA LEU A 1499 43.92 24.23 -6.03
C LEU A 1499 44.92 25.13 -5.28
N ILE A 1500 46.20 24.73 -5.25
CA ILE A 1500 47.28 25.49 -4.59
C ILE A 1500 48.09 26.30 -5.61
N THR A 1501 48.42 25.68 -6.74
CA THR A 1501 49.30 26.29 -7.75
C THR A 1501 48.57 27.22 -8.73
N GLY A 1502 47.24 27.28 -8.68
CA GLY A 1502 46.39 28.06 -9.58
C GLY A 1502 46.15 27.40 -10.95
N PHE A 1503 45.12 27.87 -11.65
CA PHE A 1503 44.80 27.47 -13.02
C PHE A 1503 45.40 28.45 -14.04
N PRO A 1504 46.08 27.98 -15.09
CA PRO A 1504 46.59 28.84 -16.17
C PRO A 1504 45.49 29.45 -17.06
N TRP A 1505 44.26 28.93 -17.01
CA TRP A 1505 43.20 29.17 -18.01
C TRP A 1505 41.91 29.68 -17.34
N ALA A 1506 41.16 30.53 -18.05
CA ALA A 1506 39.89 31.09 -17.58
C ALA A 1506 38.78 30.02 -17.42
N PHE A 1507 37.83 30.30 -16.51
CA PHE A 1507 36.78 29.47 -15.86
C PHE A 1507 35.92 28.48 -16.69
N LYS A 1508 36.14 28.29 -17.99
CA LYS A 1508 35.25 27.51 -18.88
C LYS A 1508 35.81 26.15 -19.32
N VAL A 1509 36.50 25.42 -18.44
CA VAL A 1509 37.03 24.08 -18.75
C VAL A 1509 36.02 22.99 -18.36
N PRO A 1510 35.56 22.12 -19.30
CA PRO A 1510 34.65 21.02 -18.98
C PRO A 1510 35.22 20.08 -17.90
N GLY A 1511 34.39 19.72 -16.92
CA GLY A 1511 34.79 18.85 -15.80
C GLY A 1511 35.54 19.55 -14.67
N LEU A 1512 35.85 20.85 -14.78
CA LEU A 1512 36.51 21.62 -13.72
C LEU A 1512 35.73 21.61 -12.40
N PRO A 1513 34.40 21.86 -12.36
CA PRO A 1513 33.63 21.79 -11.12
C PRO A 1513 33.71 20.41 -10.46
N GLN A 1514 33.53 19.34 -11.23
CA GLN A 1514 33.60 17.96 -10.73
C GLN A 1514 34.99 17.66 -10.12
N TYR A 1515 36.06 18.02 -10.82
CA TYR A 1515 37.43 17.86 -10.33
C TYR A 1515 37.69 18.64 -9.04
N LEU A 1516 37.28 19.91 -8.99
CA LEU A 1516 37.42 20.75 -7.80
C LEU A 1516 36.65 20.17 -6.62
N GLN A 1517 35.45 19.64 -6.83
CA GLN A 1517 34.67 19.00 -5.79
C GLN A 1517 35.36 17.76 -5.22
N SER A 1518 35.78 16.82 -6.07
CA SER A 1518 36.49 15.60 -5.65
C SER A 1518 37.79 15.94 -4.92
N LEU A 1519 38.58 16.88 -5.46
CA LEU A 1519 39.84 17.32 -4.84
C LEU A 1519 39.61 18.00 -3.49
N THR A 1520 38.56 18.82 -3.37
CA THR A 1520 38.22 19.51 -2.13
C THR A 1520 37.81 18.51 -1.04
N ARG A 1521 37.02 17.48 -1.37
CA ARG A 1521 36.68 16.39 -0.41
C ARG A 1521 37.93 15.69 0.10
N LEU A 1522 38.86 15.34 -0.80
CA LEU A 1522 40.12 14.69 -0.43
C LEU A 1522 41.01 15.62 0.41
N ALA A 1523 41.07 16.91 0.08
CA ALA A 1523 41.82 17.92 0.83
C ALA A 1523 41.25 18.10 2.24
N ILE A 1524 39.92 18.25 2.39
CA ILE A 1524 39.24 18.34 3.68
C ILE A 1524 39.55 17.11 4.54
N ALA A 1525 39.48 15.90 3.98
CA ALA A 1525 39.83 14.67 4.70
C ALA A 1525 41.30 14.66 5.15
N ALA A 1526 42.22 15.13 4.30
CA ALA A 1526 43.64 15.22 4.64
C ALA A 1526 43.92 16.25 5.76
N VAL A 1527 43.22 17.39 5.75
CA VAL A 1527 43.30 18.41 6.80
C VAL A 1527 42.79 17.84 8.12
N TRP A 1528 41.63 17.17 8.12
CA TRP A 1528 41.11 16.53 9.33
C TRP A 1528 42.03 15.43 9.88
N ALA A 1529 42.59 14.60 9.01
CA ALA A 1529 43.53 13.56 9.40
C ALA A 1529 44.84 14.14 9.98
N ALA A 1530 45.31 15.28 9.48
CA ALA A 1530 46.46 15.99 10.04
C ALA A 1530 46.13 16.60 11.41
N ALA A 1531 44.96 17.26 11.53
CA ALA A 1531 44.49 17.86 12.77
C ALA A 1531 44.32 16.83 13.90
N ALA A 1532 43.90 15.59 13.57
CA ALA A 1532 43.80 14.51 14.54
C ALA A 1532 45.16 14.04 15.12
N LYS A 1533 46.29 14.32 14.43
CA LYS A 1533 47.65 13.95 14.89
C LYS A 1533 48.34 15.04 15.70
N SER A 1534 48.07 16.31 15.40
CA SER A 1534 48.76 17.44 16.02
C SER A 1534 48.16 17.73 17.39
N GLY A 1535 48.68 17.06 18.43
CA GLY A 1535 48.39 17.42 19.82
C GLY A 1535 49.09 18.69 20.31
N GLU A 1536 49.90 19.38 19.48
CA GLU A 1536 50.49 20.73 19.71
C GLU A 1536 51.66 21.09 18.76
N ARG A 1537 52.13 20.19 17.86
CA ARG A 1537 53.22 20.50 16.92
C ARG A 1537 52.72 20.73 15.50
N GLU A 1538 53.13 21.86 14.91
CA GLU A 1538 52.93 22.23 13.49
C GLU A 1538 53.48 21.13 12.57
N THR A 1539 52.61 20.22 12.13
CA THR A 1539 52.91 19.34 11.01
C THR A 1539 52.60 20.05 9.69
N ASN A 1540 53.42 19.81 8.66
CA ASN A 1540 53.21 20.27 7.28
C ASN A 1540 51.85 19.80 6.72
N VAL A 1541 50.79 20.59 6.92
CA VAL A 1541 49.51 20.41 6.23
C VAL A 1541 49.64 21.00 4.82
N PRO A 1542 49.27 20.29 3.75
CA PRO A 1542 49.46 20.78 2.38
C PRO A 1542 48.61 22.01 2.05
N ILE A 1543 47.45 22.18 2.72
CA ILE A 1543 46.52 23.29 2.55
C ILE A 1543 45.74 23.51 3.85
N SER A 1544 45.38 24.75 4.17
CA SER A 1544 44.54 25.09 5.33
C SER A 1544 43.08 25.33 4.92
N PHE A 1545 42.15 25.22 5.88
CA PHE A 1545 40.75 25.65 5.65
C PHE A 1545 40.66 27.12 5.22
N SER A 1546 41.51 28.00 5.75
CA SER A 1546 41.57 29.41 5.36
C SER A 1546 41.89 29.59 3.88
N GLN A 1547 42.85 28.84 3.34
CA GLN A 1547 43.21 28.88 1.92
C GLN A 1547 42.07 28.35 1.03
N LEU A 1548 41.36 27.30 1.46
CA LEU A 1548 40.20 26.78 0.73
C LEU A 1548 39.05 27.80 0.65
N LEU A 1549 38.80 28.53 1.74
CA LEU A 1549 37.80 29.60 1.78
C LEU A 1549 38.18 30.85 0.98
N GLU A 1550 39.47 31.08 0.75
CA GLU A 1550 39.98 32.16 -0.12
C GLU A 1550 39.97 31.80 -1.61
N SER A 1551 39.64 30.55 -1.96
CA SER A 1551 39.57 30.09 -3.35
C SER A 1551 38.63 30.97 -4.17
N ALA A 1552 39.00 31.28 -5.42
CA ALA A 1552 38.14 32.00 -6.35
C ALA A 1552 36.91 31.19 -6.81
N PHE A 1553 36.89 29.87 -6.58
CA PHE A 1553 35.85 28.96 -7.07
C PHE A 1553 34.78 28.68 -5.99
N PRO A 1554 33.50 29.00 -6.25
CA PRO A 1554 32.43 28.79 -5.28
C PRO A 1554 32.22 27.30 -4.94
N GLU A 1555 32.52 26.36 -5.84
CA GLU A 1555 32.40 24.92 -5.58
C GLU A 1555 33.35 24.44 -4.47
N VAL A 1556 34.54 25.05 -4.40
CA VAL A 1556 35.53 24.78 -3.33
C VAL A 1556 35.07 25.39 -2.02
N ARG A 1557 34.69 26.68 -2.05
CA ARG A 1557 34.22 27.40 -0.87
C ARG A 1557 32.97 26.74 -0.29
N SER A 1558 32.01 26.38 -1.13
CA SER A 1558 30.74 25.76 -0.73
C SER A 1558 30.94 24.43 -0.01
N LEU A 1559 31.74 23.51 -0.56
CA LEU A 1559 32.05 22.23 0.10
C LEU A 1559 32.84 22.40 1.39
N THR A 1560 33.74 23.38 1.42
CA THR A 1560 34.52 23.69 2.63
C THR A 1560 33.60 24.22 3.72
N LEU A 1561 32.72 25.17 3.38
CA LEU A 1561 31.72 25.71 4.29
C LEU A 1561 30.73 24.65 4.77
N GLU A 1562 30.36 23.69 3.92
CA GLU A 1562 29.48 22.58 4.31
C GLU A 1562 30.14 21.66 5.33
N ALA A 1563 31.39 21.25 5.09
CA ALA A 1563 32.15 20.42 6.03
C ALA A 1563 32.42 21.15 7.37
N LEU A 1564 32.63 22.47 7.33
CA LEU A 1564 32.78 23.29 8.54
C LEU A 1564 31.44 23.43 9.27
N LEU A 1565 30.36 23.72 8.56
CA LEU A 1565 29.01 23.84 9.11
C LEU A 1565 28.57 22.55 9.80
N GLU A 1566 28.82 21.38 9.20
CA GLU A 1566 28.54 20.09 9.82
C GLU A 1566 29.25 19.93 11.19
N LYS A 1567 30.49 20.41 11.31
CA LYS A 1567 31.24 20.40 12.58
C LYS A 1567 30.71 21.42 13.59
N PHE A 1568 30.35 22.62 13.15
CA PHE A 1568 29.75 23.62 14.03
C PHE A 1568 28.37 23.19 14.52
N LEU A 1569 27.54 22.57 13.68
CA LEU A 1569 26.25 21.99 14.08
C LEU A 1569 26.43 20.82 15.05
N ALA A 1570 27.41 19.93 14.82
CA ALA A 1570 27.73 18.85 15.74
C ALA A 1570 28.23 19.36 17.11
N ALA A 1571 29.03 20.44 17.12
CA ALA A 1571 29.49 21.07 18.36
C ALA A 1571 28.34 21.80 19.09
N ALA A 1572 27.48 22.51 18.35
CA ALA A 1572 26.33 23.23 18.90
C ALA A 1572 25.25 22.30 19.46
N SER A 1573 25.08 21.10 18.90
CA SER A 1573 24.09 20.11 19.36
C SER A 1573 24.51 19.31 20.60
N GLY A 1574 25.74 19.48 21.10
CA GLY A 1574 26.26 18.76 22.27
C GLY A 1574 26.48 17.26 22.07
N LEU A 1575 26.19 16.71 20.89
CA LEU A 1575 26.27 15.28 20.55
C LEU A 1575 27.70 14.77 20.35
N GLY A 1576 28.71 15.66 20.30
CA GLY A 1576 30.12 15.28 20.18
C GLY A 1576 30.88 15.47 21.50
N GLU A 1577 31.55 14.41 21.99
CA GLU A 1577 32.43 14.41 23.20
C GLU A 1577 33.59 15.43 23.17
N LYS A 1578 33.74 16.21 22.11
CA LYS A 1578 34.81 17.20 21.96
C LYS A 1578 34.18 18.46 21.37
N GLY A 1579 34.33 19.58 22.08
CA GLY A 1579 33.94 20.91 21.59
C GLY A 1579 34.61 21.28 20.26
N VAL A 1580 34.36 22.49 19.78
CA VAL A 1580 34.92 23.00 18.52
C VAL A 1580 36.44 22.72 18.47
N PRO A 1581 36.96 22.01 17.45
CA PRO A 1581 38.38 21.69 17.34
C PRO A 1581 39.25 22.96 17.49
N PRO A 1582 40.43 22.89 18.16
CA PRO A 1582 41.30 24.06 18.37
C PRO A 1582 41.64 24.80 17.06
N LEU A 1583 41.71 24.04 15.95
CA LEU A 1583 41.94 24.56 14.60
C LEU A 1583 40.88 25.59 14.14
N LEU A 1584 39.65 25.49 14.65
CA LEU A 1584 38.51 26.33 14.25
C LEU A 1584 38.27 27.52 15.19
N CYS A 1585 38.84 27.52 16.40
CA CYS A 1585 38.56 28.54 17.43
C CYS A 1585 38.92 29.97 16.98
N ASN A 1586 39.89 30.13 16.08
CA ASN A 1586 40.36 31.45 15.61
C ASN A 1586 39.80 31.87 14.23
N MET A 1587 38.72 31.24 13.75
CA MET A 1587 38.17 31.54 12.42
C MET A 1587 37.07 32.62 12.40
N GLY A 1588 36.66 33.16 13.55
CA GLY A 1588 35.60 34.18 13.66
C GLY A 1588 35.84 35.40 12.76
N GLU A 1589 37.01 36.04 12.87
CA GLU A 1589 37.41 37.18 12.02
C GLU A 1589 37.31 36.85 10.53
N LYS A 1590 37.65 35.61 10.16
CA LYS A 1590 37.65 35.18 8.75
C LYS A 1590 36.23 35.04 8.21
N PHE A 1591 35.31 34.45 8.98
CA PHE A 1591 33.91 34.35 8.58
C PHE A 1591 33.24 35.72 8.46
N LEU A 1592 33.58 36.67 9.35
CA LEU A 1592 33.11 38.06 9.25
C LEU A 1592 33.59 38.74 7.96
N LEU A 1593 34.88 38.64 7.65
CA LEU A 1593 35.44 39.19 6.40
C LEU A 1593 34.82 38.53 5.15
N LEU A 1594 34.53 37.23 5.20
CA LEU A 1594 33.87 36.50 4.11
C LEU A 1594 32.41 36.92 3.96
N ALA A 1595 31.68 37.12 5.06
CA ALA A 1595 30.30 37.59 5.03
C ALA A 1595 30.16 38.92 4.27
N MET A 1596 31.14 39.83 4.39
CA MET A 1596 31.12 41.12 3.69
C MET A 1596 31.57 41.06 2.22
N LYS A 1597 32.26 39.98 1.81
CA LYS A 1597 32.89 39.88 0.47
C LYS A 1597 32.29 38.81 -0.43
N GLU A 1598 31.53 37.85 0.12
CA GLU A 1598 31.01 36.72 -0.63
C GLU A 1598 29.85 37.14 -1.54
N ASN A 1599 29.99 36.86 -2.83
CA ASN A 1599 28.99 37.19 -3.85
C ASN A 1599 28.14 35.97 -4.26
N HIS A 1600 28.57 34.74 -3.92
CA HIS A 1600 27.84 33.52 -4.26
C HIS A 1600 26.76 33.22 -3.20
N PRO A 1601 25.46 33.16 -3.57
CA PRO A 1601 24.36 33.12 -2.60
C PRO A 1601 24.37 31.89 -1.70
N GLU A 1602 24.72 30.71 -2.22
CA GLU A 1602 24.79 29.47 -1.41
C GLU A 1602 25.93 29.54 -0.37
N CYS A 1603 27.07 30.10 -0.75
CA CYS A 1603 28.21 30.26 0.15
C CYS A 1603 27.88 31.31 1.21
N PHE A 1604 27.27 32.41 0.81
CA PHE A 1604 26.82 33.47 1.72
C PHE A 1604 25.83 32.91 2.75
N CYS A 1605 24.82 32.15 2.32
CA CYS A 1605 23.88 31.47 3.20
C CYS A 1605 24.59 30.52 4.19
N LYS A 1606 25.53 29.68 3.72
CA LYS A 1606 26.32 28.79 4.59
C LYS A 1606 27.19 29.57 5.59
N ILE A 1607 27.79 30.70 5.20
CA ILE A 1607 28.57 31.58 6.10
C ILE A 1607 27.68 32.14 7.21
N LEU A 1608 26.50 32.67 6.87
CA LEU A 1608 25.55 33.18 7.85
C LEU A 1608 25.08 32.08 8.82
N LYS A 1609 24.86 30.84 8.32
CA LYS A 1609 24.53 29.68 9.16
C LYS A 1609 25.68 29.35 10.14
N ILE A 1610 26.94 29.44 9.72
CA ILE A 1610 28.10 29.24 10.60
C ILE A 1610 28.16 30.33 11.68
N LEU A 1611 28.04 31.61 11.32
CA LEU A 1611 28.02 32.71 12.28
C LEU A 1611 26.88 32.56 13.31
N HIS A 1612 25.72 32.08 12.85
CA HIS A 1612 24.60 31.75 13.72
C HIS A 1612 24.91 30.58 14.68
N CYS A 1613 25.71 29.58 14.27
CA CYS A 1613 26.11 28.48 15.15
C CYS A 1613 27.18 28.87 16.18
N MET A 1614 27.99 29.89 15.90
CA MET A 1614 29.03 30.39 16.81
C MET A 1614 28.45 31.24 17.95
N ASP A 1615 29.17 31.38 19.07
CA ASP A 1615 28.79 32.28 20.17
C ASP A 1615 29.01 33.74 19.76
N PRO A 1616 27.96 34.59 19.71
CA PRO A 1616 28.09 36.02 19.42
C PRO A 1616 29.09 36.73 20.34
N GLY A 1617 29.27 36.28 21.58
CA GLY A 1617 30.24 36.88 22.51
C GLY A 1617 31.70 36.78 22.03
N GLU A 1618 32.03 35.78 21.21
CA GLU A 1618 33.39 35.57 20.71
C GLU A 1618 33.71 36.46 19.49
N TRP A 1619 32.76 36.63 18.57
CA TRP A 1619 33.01 37.27 17.27
C TRP A 1619 32.38 38.66 17.11
N LEU A 1620 31.29 38.99 17.81
CA LEU A 1620 30.61 40.27 17.66
C LEU A 1620 31.49 41.48 18.02
N PRO A 1621 32.34 41.46 19.07
CA PRO A 1621 33.25 42.58 19.34
C PRO A 1621 34.29 42.81 18.24
N GLN A 1622 34.56 41.78 17.43
CA GLN A 1622 35.53 41.85 16.34
C GLN A 1622 34.97 42.57 15.11
N THR A 1623 33.66 42.83 15.01
CA THR A 1623 33.06 43.46 13.82
C THR A 1623 33.63 44.86 13.57
N GLU A 1624 33.88 45.64 14.63
CA GLU A 1624 34.38 47.00 14.51
C GLU A 1624 35.83 47.02 13.98
N HIS A 1625 36.65 46.08 14.46
CA HIS A 1625 38.03 45.96 14.00
C HIS A 1625 38.13 45.33 12.59
N CYS A 1626 37.36 44.28 12.32
CA CYS A 1626 37.50 43.46 11.12
C CYS A 1626 36.73 43.98 9.91
N VAL A 1627 35.53 44.53 10.11
CA VAL A 1627 34.63 44.97 9.02
C VAL A 1627 34.22 46.44 9.14
N HIS A 1628 34.76 47.18 10.11
CA HIS A 1628 34.47 48.60 10.36
C HIS A 1628 32.99 48.90 10.61
N LEU A 1629 32.25 47.92 11.12
CA LEU A 1629 30.88 48.09 11.57
C LEU A 1629 30.86 47.94 13.08
N THR A 1630 30.37 48.96 13.78
CA THR A 1630 30.01 48.81 15.20
C THR A 1630 29.00 47.65 15.33
N PRO A 1631 28.91 46.98 16.49
CA PRO A 1631 27.93 45.91 16.70
C PRO A 1631 26.49 46.31 16.34
N LYS A 1632 26.14 47.58 16.58
CA LYS A 1632 24.87 48.19 16.18
C LYS A 1632 24.70 48.29 14.66
N GLU A 1633 25.71 48.80 13.95
CA GLU A 1633 25.67 48.87 12.47
C GLU A 1633 25.65 47.48 11.83
N PHE A 1634 26.32 46.49 12.43
CA PHE A 1634 26.26 45.10 11.98
C PHE A 1634 24.85 44.53 12.13
N LEU A 1635 24.16 44.82 13.24
CA LEU A 1635 22.76 44.44 13.42
C LEU A 1635 21.86 45.04 12.32
N ILE A 1636 22.01 46.35 12.04
CA ILE A 1636 21.27 47.02 10.96
C ILE A 1636 21.52 46.32 9.61
N TRP A 1637 22.78 46.04 9.29
CA TRP A 1637 23.15 45.30 8.08
C TRP A 1637 22.49 43.92 7.99
N THR A 1638 22.45 43.15 9.09
CA THR A 1638 21.77 41.85 9.10
C THR A 1638 20.26 41.97 8.88
N MET A 1639 19.63 43.00 9.43
CA MET A 1639 18.19 43.27 9.24
C MET A 1639 17.88 43.72 7.80
N ASP A 1640 18.74 44.54 7.19
CA ASP A 1640 18.61 44.94 5.79
C ASP A 1640 18.70 43.73 4.85
N ILE A 1641 19.59 42.77 5.14
CA ILE A 1641 19.65 41.51 4.39
C ILE A 1641 18.37 40.69 4.59
N ALA A 1642 17.84 40.63 5.81
CA ALA A 1642 16.57 39.97 6.12
C ALA A 1642 15.35 40.65 5.49
N SER A 1643 15.49 41.87 4.96
CA SER A 1643 14.41 42.56 4.23
C SER A 1643 14.38 42.28 2.72
N ASN A 1644 15.43 41.67 2.16
CA ASN A 1644 15.53 41.40 0.72
C ASN A 1644 14.79 40.12 0.29
N GLU A 1645 14.28 40.10 -0.95
CA GLU A 1645 13.33 39.10 -1.52
C GLU A 1645 13.87 37.66 -1.77
N ARG A 1646 14.92 37.18 -1.09
CA ARG A 1646 15.40 35.78 -1.23
C ARG A 1646 15.18 34.95 0.02
N SER A 1647 14.25 34.00 -0.04
CA SER A 1647 13.74 33.23 1.13
C SER A 1647 14.79 32.55 2.01
N GLU A 1648 15.78 31.85 1.44
CA GLU A 1648 16.80 31.15 2.25
C GLU A 1648 17.72 32.12 3.00
N ILE A 1649 18.20 33.16 2.30
CA ILE A 1649 19.10 34.16 2.88
C ILE A 1649 18.35 35.00 3.91
N GLN A 1650 17.12 35.40 3.58
CA GLN A 1650 16.19 36.10 4.48
C GLN A 1650 16.04 35.33 5.80
N SER A 1651 15.74 34.03 5.71
CA SER A 1651 15.53 33.14 6.85
C SER A 1651 16.75 33.05 7.77
N VAL A 1652 17.96 32.94 7.22
CA VAL A 1652 19.18 32.83 8.03
C VAL A 1652 19.58 34.18 8.60
N ALA A 1653 19.45 35.26 7.83
CA ALA A 1653 19.74 36.61 8.28
C ALA A 1653 18.82 37.03 9.43
N LEU A 1654 17.52 36.69 9.38
CA LEU A 1654 16.58 36.95 10.46
C LEU A 1654 16.96 36.23 11.76
N ARG A 1655 17.38 34.96 11.68
CA ARG A 1655 17.90 34.20 12.84
C ARG A 1655 19.14 34.85 13.42
N LEU A 1656 20.09 35.23 12.57
CA LEU A 1656 21.33 35.88 12.99
C LEU A 1656 21.06 37.23 13.67
N ALA A 1657 20.22 38.08 13.07
CA ALA A 1657 19.80 39.36 13.65
C ALA A 1657 19.16 39.17 15.04
N SER A 1658 18.28 38.19 15.17
CA SER A 1658 17.60 37.87 16.43
C SER A 1658 18.55 37.34 17.51
N LYS A 1659 19.56 36.54 17.12
CA LYS A 1659 20.61 36.08 18.02
C LYS A 1659 21.49 37.24 18.51
N VAL A 1660 21.85 38.17 17.62
CA VAL A 1660 22.61 39.39 17.96
C VAL A 1660 21.81 40.30 18.90
N ILE A 1661 20.51 40.51 18.63
CA ILE A 1661 19.61 41.25 19.53
C ILE A 1661 19.56 40.62 20.91
N SER A 1662 19.39 39.30 20.99
CA SER A 1662 19.33 38.57 22.25
C SER A 1662 20.62 38.73 23.07
N HIS A 1663 21.78 38.65 22.40
CA HIS A 1663 23.08 38.86 23.04
C HIS A 1663 23.25 40.31 23.55
N HIS A 1664 22.85 41.31 22.76
CA HIS A 1664 22.87 42.71 23.20
C HIS A 1664 21.99 42.97 24.41
N MET A 1665 20.81 42.36 24.49
CA MET A 1665 19.91 42.49 25.64
C MET A 1665 20.46 41.82 26.90
N GLN A 1666 21.16 40.68 26.76
CA GLN A 1666 21.78 39.98 27.90
C GLN A 1666 23.02 40.70 28.44
N THR A 1667 23.80 41.37 27.59
CA THR A 1667 25.07 42.00 27.96
C THR A 1667 24.95 43.46 28.44
N CYS A 1668 23.96 44.21 27.95
CA CYS A 1668 23.85 45.65 28.20
C CYS A 1668 22.50 46.03 28.84
N VAL A 1669 22.34 45.81 30.15
CA VAL A 1669 21.10 46.16 30.88
C VAL A 1669 20.79 47.68 30.83
N GLU A 1670 21.81 48.54 30.69
CA GLU A 1670 21.68 50.01 30.73
C GLU A 1670 21.39 50.68 29.36
N ASN A 1671 21.50 49.97 28.22
CA ASN A 1671 21.43 50.57 26.87
C ASN A 1671 20.08 50.44 26.16
N ARG A 1672 18.96 50.22 26.88
CA ARG A 1672 17.63 49.98 26.27
C ARG A 1672 17.19 51.08 25.30
N GLU A 1673 17.44 52.35 25.64
CA GLU A 1673 17.02 53.49 24.81
C GLU A 1673 17.80 53.62 23.50
N LEU A 1674 19.01 53.07 23.42
CA LEU A 1674 19.88 53.19 22.24
C LEU A 1674 19.51 52.25 21.09
N ILE A 1675 18.75 51.17 21.35
CA ILE A 1675 18.38 50.13 20.36
C ILE A 1675 16.85 50.11 20.11
N ALA A 1676 16.09 51.05 20.67
CA ALA A 1676 14.63 51.05 20.58
C ALA A 1676 14.11 51.12 19.13
N ALA A 1677 14.75 51.91 18.26
CA ALA A 1677 14.37 52.02 16.86
C ALA A 1677 14.63 50.71 16.10
N GLU A 1678 15.76 50.07 16.38
CA GLU A 1678 16.18 48.82 15.75
C GLU A 1678 15.33 47.64 16.23
N LEU A 1679 14.93 47.61 17.51
CA LEU A 1679 13.96 46.64 18.03
C LEU A 1679 12.62 46.76 17.30
N LYS A 1680 12.15 47.98 17.05
CA LYS A 1680 10.90 48.20 16.31
C LYS A 1680 11.00 47.73 14.86
N GLN A 1681 12.12 47.98 14.19
CA GLN A 1681 12.38 47.47 12.84
C GLN A 1681 12.42 45.93 12.82
N TRP A 1682 13.05 45.30 13.82
CA TRP A 1682 13.07 43.85 13.96
C TRP A 1682 11.66 43.26 14.15
N VAL A 1683 10.82 43.86 15.00
CA VAL A 1683 9.42 43.43 15.17
C VAL A 1683 8.66 43.47 13.84
N GLN A 1684 8.83 44.53 13.04
CA GLN A 1684 8.19 44.63 11.72
C GLN A 1684 8.67 43.53 10.75
N LEU A 1685 9.97 43.22 10.75
CA LEU A 1685 10.51 42.12 9.94
C LEU A 1685 9.95 40.76 10.36
N VAL A 1686 9.78 40.52 11.67
CA VAL A 1686 9.16 39.31 12.21
C VAL A 1686 7.70 39.20 11.75
N ILE A 1687 6.94 40.30 11.79
CA ILE A 1687 5.53 40.34 11.36
C ILE A 1687 5.42 40.04 9.86
N LEU A 1688 6.15 40.76 9.02
CA LEU A 1688 6.15 40.55 7.56
C LEU A 1688 6.54 39.12 7.20
N SER A 1689 7.44 38.51 7.98
CA SER A 1689 7.89 37.13 7.75
C SER A 1689 6.87 36.05 8.16
N CYS A 1690 5.74 36.42 8.78
CA CYS A 1690 4.66 35.51 9.14
C CYS A 1690 3.57 35.37 8.07
N GLU A 1691 3.61 36.17 7.00
CA GLU A 1691 2.56 36.22 5.98
C GLU A 1691 2.47 34.89 5.20
N ASP A 1692 1.24 34.45 4.89
CA ASP A 1692 0.99 33.10 4.37
C ASP A 1692 1.53 32.85 2.95
N HIS A 1693 1.72 33.90 2.15
CA HIS A 1693 2.29 33.82 0.80
C HIS A 1693 3.81 33.55 0.80
N LEU A 1694 4.47 33.64 1.96
CA LEU A 1694 5.90 33.39 2.07
C LEU A 1694 6.24 31.89 2.10
N PRO A 1695 7.41 31.49 1.56
CA PRO A 1695 7.87 30.10 1.63
C PRO A 1695 7.94 29.56 3.07
N THR A 1696 7.66 28.26 3.23
CA THR A 1696 7.63 27.57 4.54
C THR A 1696 8.91 27.76 5.35
N GLU A 1697 10.08 27.83 4.71
CA GLU A 1697 11.37 28.07 5.37
C GLU A 1697 11.44 29.42 6.09
N SER A 1698 10.87 30.48 5.51
CA SER A 1698 10.82 31.82 6.12
C SER A 1698 9.96 31.81 7.38
N ARG A 1699 8.77 31.18 7.32
CA ARG A 1699 7.88 31.05 8.49
C ARG A 1699 8.51 30.18 9.59
N LEU A 1700 9.20 29.09 9.25
CA LEU A 1700 9.96 28.28 10.22
C LEU A 1700 11.09 29.06 10.89
N ALA A 1701 11.77 29.94 10.14
CA ALA A 1701 12.80 30.80 10.71
C ALA A 1701 12.22 31.77 11.75
N VAL A 1702 11.04 32.34 11.48
CA VAL A 1702 10.35 33.20 12.45
C VAL A 1702 9.97 32.43 13.70
N VAL A 1703 9.48 31.20 13.58
CA VAL A 1703 9.14 30.36 14.73
C VAL A 1703 10.35 30.12 15.62
N GLU A 1704 11.50 29.77 15.04
CA GLU A 1704 12.76 29.58 15.79
C GLU A 1704 13.20 30.87 16.49
N VAL A 1705 13.04 32.01 15.82
CA VAL A 1705 13.30 33.34 16.38
C VAL A 1705 12.37 33.64 17.55
N LEU A 1706 11.06 33.41 17.42
CA LEU A 1706 10.09 33.63 18.49
C LEU A 1706 10.36 32.70 19.68
N THR A 1707 10.67 31.43 19.41
CA THR A 1707 11.00 30.43 20.44
C THR A 1707 12.24 30.86 21.24
N SER A 1708 13.35 31.14 20.56
CA SER A 1708 14.62 31.52 21.20
C SER A 1708 14.55 32.86 21.96
N THR A 1709 13.67 33.77 21.53
CA THR A 1709 13.50 35.09 22.16
C THR A 1709 12.34 35.16 23.16
N THR A 1710 11.57 34.08 23.34
CA THR A 1710 10.39 34.03 24.22
C THR A 1710 10.67 34.52 25.66
N PRO A 1711 11.76 34.11 26.34
CA PRO A 1711 12.07 34.58 27.71
C PRO A 1711 12.35 36.09 27.79
N LEU A 1712 12.84 36.68 26.68
CA LEU A 1712 13.26 38.08 26.62
C LEU A 1712 12.11 39.02 26.26
N PHE A 1713 11.33 38.69 25.23
CA PHE A 1713 10.34 39.61 24.65
C PHE A 1713 8.88 39.22 24.87
N LEU A 1714 8.55 37.93 25.03
CA LEU A 1714 7.16 37.48 25.16
C LEU A 1714 6.72 37.26 26.60
N THR A 1715 7.61 36.76 27.45
CA THR A 1715 7.27 36.31 28.82
C THR A 1715 8.02 37.04 29.93
N ASN A 1716 8.84 38.05 29.59
CA ASN A 1716 9.60 38.78 30.60
C ASN A 1716 8.65 39.44 31.63
N PRO A 1717 8.89 39.31 32.96
CA PRO A 1717 8.08 39.97 33.98
C PRO A 1717 7.99 41.50 33.81
N HIS A 1718 8.98 42.10 33.14
CA HIS A 1718 9.02 43.50 32.77
C HIS A 1718 9.14 43.62 31.25
N PRO A 1719 8.02 43.83 30.51
CA PRO A 1719 8.03 43.94 29.06
C PRO A 1719 9.09 44.94 28.57
N ILE A 1720 9.98 44.47 27.70
CA ILE A 1720 11.05 45.30 27.13
C ILE A 1720 10.49 46.16 25.98
N LEU A 1721 9.57 45.58 25.20
CA LEU A 1721 8.89 46.24 24.10
C LEU A 1721 7.64 46.96 24.61
N GLU A 1722 7.14 47.92 23.83
CA GLU A 1722 5.82 48.50 24.08
C GLU A 1722 4.74 47.41 24.01
N LEU A 1723 3.62 47.63 24.71
CA LEU A 1723 2.52 46.65 24.76
C LEU A 1723 2.03 46.27 23.36
N GLN A 1724 1.93 47.23 22.45
CA GLN A 1724 1.46 47.00 21.08
C GLN A 1724 2.39 46.07 20.31
N ASP A 1725 3.71 46.28 20.40
CA ASP A 1725 4.71 45.44 19.72
C ASP A 1725 4.77 44.04 20.34
N THR A 1726 4.67 43.95 21.68
CA THR A 1726 4.60 42.65 22.40
C THR A 1726 3.37 41.85 21.96
N LEU A 1727 2.22 42.49 21.87
CA LEU A 1727 0.99 41.85 21.40
C LEU A 1727 1.04 41.52 19.91
N ALA A 1728 1.74 42.29 19.09
CA ALA A 1728 1.96 41.97 17.68
C ALA A 1728 2.78 40.67 17.52
N LEU A 1729 3.84 40.48 18.34
CA LEU A 1729 4.59 39.21 18.36
C LEU A 1729 3.72 38.04 18.85
N TRP A 1730 2.86 38.23 19.86
CA TRP A 1730 1.89 37.22 20.25
C TRP A 1730 0.88 36.91 19.13
N LYS A 1731 0.43 37.92 18.37
CA LYS A 1731 -0.41 37.72 17.16
C LYS A 1731 0.34 36.86 16.14
N CYS A 1732 1.64 37.08 15.92
CA CYS A 1732 2.47 36.22 15.06
C CYS A 1732 2.46 34.75 15.55
N VAL A 1733 2.64 34.49 16.85
CA VAL A 1733 2.57 33.12 17.40
C VAL A 1733 1.21 32.48 17.12
N LEU A 1734 0.12 33.22 17.33
CA LEU A 1734 -1.25 32.73 17.08
C LEU A 1734 -1.51 32.49 15.59
N THR A 1735 -0.96 33.32 14.69
CA THR A 1735 -1.05 33.12 13.24
C THR A 1735 -0.25 31.89 12.80
N LEU A 1736 0.96 31.71 13.30
CA LEU A 1736 1.83 30.56 12.96
C LEU A 1736 1.26 29.24 13.48
N LEU A 1737 0.63 29.24 14.67
CA LEU A 1737 -0.14 28.10 15.18
C LEU A 1737 -1.33 27.75 14.29
N GLN A 1738 -1.80 28.68 13.45
CA GLN A 1738 -2.90 28.52 12.50
C GLN A 1738 -2.46 28.33 11.05
N SER A 1739 -1.16 28.22 10.77
CA SER A 1739 -0.63 27.99 9.42
C SER A 1739 -1.20 26.71 8.80
N GLU A 1740 -1.43 26.68 7.48
CA GLU A 1740 -1.85 25.46 6.75
C GLU A 1740 -0.76 24.36 6.82
N GLU A 1741 0.51 24.75 6.91
CA GLU A 1741 1.68 23.87 6.92
C GLU A 1741 1.91 23.25 8.30
N GLN A 1742 1.80 21.92 8.41
CA GLN A 1742 1.96 21.21 9.68
C GLN A 1742 3.31 21.48 10.35
N ALA A 1743 4.41 21.53 9.59
CA ALA A 1743 5.75 21.77 10.13
C ALA A 1743 5.86 23.12 10.85
N VAL A 1744 5.18 24.16 10.35
CA VAL A 1744 5.16 25.50 10.96
C VAL A 1744 4.37 25.47 12.26
N ARG A 1745 3.18 24.85 12.26
CA ARG A 1745 2.37 24.71 13.48
C ARG A 1745 3.09 23.93 14.56
N ASP A 1746 3.66 22.78 14.20
CA ASP A 1746 4.41 21.90 15.09
C ASP A 1746 5.58 22.66 15.73
N ALA A 1747 6.34 23.42 14.94
CA ALA A 1747 7.39 24.27 15.49
C ALA A 1747 6.83 25.40 16.38
N ALA A 1748 5.71 26.03 16.00
CA ALA A 1748 5.13 27.15 16.77
C ALA A 1748 4.62 26.71 18.16
N THR A 1749 4.28 25.42 18.34
CA THR A 1749 3.96 24.87 19.66
C THR A 1749 5.15 24.91 20.63
N GLU A 1750 6.39 24.94 20.12
CA GLU A 1750 7.60 25.04 20.93
C GLU A 1750 7.70 26.42 21.59
N THR A 1751 7.32 27.48 20.88
CA THR A 1751 7.21 28.84 21.46
C THR A 1751 6.28 28.84 22.67
N VAL A 1752 5.12 28.18 22.56
CA VAL A 1752 4.13 28.09 23.65
C VAL A 1752 4.67 27.26 24.82
N THR A 1753 5.31 26.12 24.52
CA THR A 1753 5.91 25.26 25.55
C THR A 1753 7.03 25.98 26.30
N THR A 1754 7.89 26.69 25.57
CA THR A 1754 8.95 27.55 26.12
C THR A 1754 8.35 28.65 26.98
N ALA A 1755 7.26 29.27 26.52
CA ALA A 1755 6.56 30.30 27.27
C ALA A 1755 5.94 29.77 28.55
N MET A 1756 5.41 28.54 28.59
CA MET A 1756 4.85 27.91 29.79
C MET A 1756 5.90 27.40 30.79
N SER A 1757 7.13 27.13 30.31
CA SER A 1757 8.23 26.65 31.15
C SER A 1757 8.93 27.74 31.98
N GLN A 1758 8.62 29.02 31.75
CA GLN A 1758 9.23 30.14 32.48
C GLN A 1758 8.67 30.24 33.91
N GLU A 1759 9.50 30.57 34.90
CA GLU A 1759 9.09 30.58 36.32
C GLU A 1759 7.86 31.46 36.61
N ASN A 1760 7.68 32.56 35.88
CA ASN A 1760 6.57 33.48 36.10
C ASN A 1760 5.25 33.03 35.47
N THR A 1761 5.29 32.22 34.42
CA THR A 1761 4.11 31.67 33.71
C THR A 1761 3.87 30.21 34.02
N CYS A 1762 4.82 29.54 34.69
CA CYS A 1762 4.74 28.16 35.16
C CYS A 1762 3.71 28.08 36.30
N GLN A 1763 2.44 28.29 35.95
CA GLN A 1763 1.33 27.82 36.74
C GLN A 1763 1.42 26.30 36.79
N SER A 1764 0.88 25.70 37.85
CA SER A 1764 0.77 24.24 38.04
C SER A 1764 -0.19 23.61 37.00
N THR A 1765 0.11 23.78 35.72
CA THR A 1765 -0.59 23.16 34.60
C THR A 1765 0.13 21.85 34.32
N GLU A 1766 -0.65 20.79 34.16
CA GLU A 1766 -0.14 19.44 33.89
C GLU A 1766 0.58 19.31 32.51
N PHE A 1767 0.74 20.41 31.76
CA PHE A 1767 1.26 20.45 30.40
C PHE A 1767 2.55 21.27 30.22
N ALA A 1768 3.06 21.97 31.24
CA ALA A 1768 4.17 22.93 31.11
C ALA A 1768 5.46 22.38 30.45
N PHE A 1769 5.69 21.06 30.56
CA PHE A 1769 6.85 20.36 30.00
C PHE A 1769 6.45 19.30 28.96
N CYS A 1770 5.24 19.38 28.41
CA CYS A 1770 4.72 18.43 27.42
C CYS A 1770 4.74 19.04 26.02
N GLN A 1771 5.17 18.28 25.02
CA GLN A 1771 4.97 18.63 23.62
C GLN A 1771 3.50 18.40 23.25
N VAL A 1772 2.80 19.47 22.86
CA VAL A 1772 1.36 19.45 22.63
C VAL A 1772 1.01 19.75 21.18
N ASP A 1773 -0.16 19.29 20.72
CA ASP A 1773 -0.71 19.60 19.39
C ASP A 1773 -1.08 21.09 19.27
N ALA A 1774 -0.98 21.64 18.06
CA ALA A 1774 -1.25 23.04 17.79
C ALA A 1774 -2.65 23.50 18.22
N SER A 1775 -3.65 22.61 18.17
CA SER A 1775 -5.04 22.93 18.54
C SER A 1775 -5.19 23.30 20.02
N ILE A 1776 -4.45 22.62 20.91
CA ILE A 1776 -4.41 22.97 22.33
C ILE A 1776 -3.36 24.04 22.61
N ALA A 1777 -2.25 24.07 21.87
CA ALA A 1777 -1.25 25.13 22.00
C ALA A 1777 -1.86 26.51 21.74
N LEU A 1778 -2.83 26.61 20.82
CA LEU A 1778 -3.59 27.84 20.59
C LEU A 1778 -4.37 28.30 21.84
N ALA A 1779 -5.07 27.38 22.51
CA ALA A 1779 -5.79 27.68 23.74
C ALA A 1779 -4.82 28.03 24.89
N LEU A 1780 -3.71 27.29 25.02
CA LEU A 1780 -2.69 27.52 26.03
C LEU A 1780 -1.96 28.86 25.82
N ALA A 1781 -1.64 29.23 24.58
CA ALA A 1781 -1.04 30.52 24.25
C ALA A 1781 -1.93 31.69 24.69
N LEU A 1782 -3.24 31.58 24.43
CA LEU A 1782 -4.22 32.57 24.89
C LEU A 1782 -4.34 32.61 26.41
N ALA A 1783 -4.26 31.46 27.08
CA ALA A 1783 -4.25 31.39 28.55
C ALA A 1783 -3.02 32.09 29.14
N VAL A 1784 -1.82 31.80 28.61
CA VAL A 1784 -0.55 32.41 29.03
C VAL A 1784 -0.58 33.92 28.76
N LEU A 1785 -1.06 34.35 27.59
CA LEU A 1785 -1.17 35.77 27.26
C LEU A 1785 -2.10 36.52 28.24
N CYS A 1786 -3.24 35.93 28.58
CA CYS A 1786 -4.17 36.50 29.55
C CYS A 1786 -3.54 36.64 30.94
N ASP A 1787 -2.78 35.63 31.38
CA ASP A 1787 -2.05 35.67 32.65
C ASP A 1787 -0.95 36.74 32.65
N LEU A 1788 -0.16 36.82 31.58
CA LEU A 1788 0.88 37.83 31.41
C LEU A 1788 0.32 39.26 31.42
N LEU A 1789 -0.80 39.52 30.75
CA LEU A 1789 -1.47 40.83 30.80
C LEU A 1789 -1.87 41.23 32.22
N GLN A 1790 -2.23 40.26 33.06
CA GLN A 1790 -2.50 40.48 34.46
C GLN A 1790 -1.20 40.73 35.26
N GLN A 1791 -0.15 39.96 35.02
CA GLN A 1791 1.15 40.13 35.68
C GLN A 1791 1.80 41.49 35.36
N TRP A 1792 1.64 41.97 34.12
CA TRP A 1792 2.17 43.25 33.67
C TRP A 1792 1.33 44.46 34.11
N ASP A 1793 0.17 44.24 34.76
CA ASP A 1793 -0.82 45.28 35.06
C ASP A 1793 -1.28 46.06 33.80
N GLN A 1794 -1.32 45.36 32.65
CA GLN A 1794 -1.67 45.91 31.33
C GLN A 1794 -3.02 45.40 30.81
N LEU A 1795 -3.87 44.82 31.67
CA LEU A 1795 -5.18 44.31 31.26
C LEU A 1795 -6.09 45.40 30.70
N ALA A 1796 -6.13 46.58 31.32
CA ALA A 1796 -6.98 47.69 30.87
C ALA A 1796 -6.63 48.20 29.45
N PRO A 1797 -5.36 48.47 29.09
CA PRO A 1797 -5.00 48.81 27.72
C PRO A 1797 -4.99 47.61 26.76
N GLY A 1798 -4.77 46.38 27.24
CA GLY A 1798 -4.75 45.17 26.41
C GLY A 1798 -6.14 44.68 25.98
N LEU A 1799 -7.16 44.86 26.82
CA LEU A 1799 -8.52 44.36 26.56
C LEU A 1799 -9.13 44.89 25.25
N PRO A 1800 -9.06 46.20 24.91
CA PRO A 1800 -9.53 46.72 23.62
C PRO A 1800 -8.84 46.05 22.42
N ILE A 1801 -7.55 45.74 22.52
CA ILE A 1801 -6.78 45.09 21.45
C ILE A 1801 -7.28 43.65 21.23
N LEU A 1802 -7.46 42.90 22.32
CA LEU A 1802 -8.00 41.53 22.26
C LEU A 1802 -9.46 41.49 21.79
N LEU A 1803 -10.29 42.48 22.17
CA LEU A 1803 -11.65 42.62 21.64
C LEU A 1803 -11.64 42.98 20.15
N GLY A 1804 -10.66 43.76 19.68
CA GLY A 1804 -10.41 43.98 18.27
C GLY A 1804 -10.09 42.68 17.52
N TRP A 1805 -9.24 41.81 18.09
CA TRP A 1805 -8.96 40.48 17.51
C TRP A 1805 -10.22 39.60 17.46
N LEU A 1806 -11.08 39.68 18.47
CA LEU A 1806 -12.35 38.95 18.51
C LEU A 1806 -13.31 39.41 17.41
N LEU A 1807 -13.44 40.72 17.20
CA LEU A 1807 -14.29 41.30 16.15
C LEU A 1807 -13.75 41.07 14.74
N GLY A 1808 -12.43 41.06 14.55
CA GLY A 1808 -11.81 40.97 13.22
C GLY A 1808 -11.59 42.33 12.57
N GLU A 1809 -10.86 42.33 11.46
CA GLU A 1809 -10.52 43.56 10.73
C GLU A 1809 -11.76 44.10 10.00
N SER A 1810 -12.12 45.37 10.24
CA SER A 1810 -13.35 46.00 9.72
C SER A 1810 -13.36 46.15 8.20
N ASP A 1811 -12.17 46.19 7.59
CA ASP A 1811 -12.00 46.42 6.16
C ASP A 1811 -12.60 45.28 5.31
N ASP A 1812 -12.65 44.05 5.85
CA ASP A 1812 -13.26 42.89 5.19
C ASP A 1812 -14.78 43.06 4.96
N LEU A 1813 -15.48 43.78 5.85
CA LEU A 1813 -16.93 43.97 5.73
C LEU A 1813 -17.27 45.01 4.65
N VAL A 1814 -16.46 46.07 4.55
CA VAL A 1814 -16.59 47.13 3.54
C VAL A 1814 -16.18 46.60 2.17
N ALA A 1815 -15.07 45.86 2.09
CA ALA A 1815 -14.67 45.15 0.87
C ALA A 1815 -15.77 44.18 0.40
N CYS A 1816 -16.53 43.57 1.31
CA CYS A 1816 -17.68 42.74 0.96
C CYS A 1816 -18.74 43.54 0.18
N VAL A 1817 -19.03 44.80 0.57
CA VAL A 1817 -19.98 45.68 -0.14
C VAL A 1817 -19.49 46.02 -1.55
N GLU A 1818 -18.19 46.34 -1.68
CA GLU A 1818 -17.57 46.63 -2.97
C GLU A 1818 -17.59 45.40 -3.89
N SER A 1819 -17.34 44.21 -3.33
CA SER A 1819 -17.39 42.94 -4.07
C SER A 1819 -18.81 42.52 -4.48
N MET A 1820 -19.86 42.84 -3.71
CA MET A 1820 -21.24 42.52 -4.10
C MET A 1820 -21.70 43.28 -5.36
N HIS A 1821 -21.02 44.37 -5.71
CA HIS A 1821 -21.33 45.18 -6.89
C HIS A 1821 -20.37 44.93 -8.06
N GLN A 1822 -19.21 44.33 -7.81
CA GLN A 1822 -18.33 43.86 -8.85
C GLN A 1822 -18.88 42.53 -9.36
N VAL A 1823 -19.15 42.45 -10.67
CA VAL A 1823 -19.43 41.18 -11.33
C VAL A 1823 -18.22 40.31 -11.05
N GLU A 1824 -18.37 39.25 -10.24
CA GLU A 1824 -17.29 38.31 -9.92
C GLU A 1824 -16.61 37.94 -11.24
N GLU A 1825 -15.35 38.33 -11.42
CA GLU A 1825 -14.51 37.81 -12.48
C GLU A 1825 -14.32 36.32 -12.15
N ASP A 1826 -15.25 35.50 -12.65
CA ASP A 1826 -15.37 34.07 -12.33
C ASP A 1826 -14.23 33.30 -13.02
N TYR A 1827 -13.01 33.46 -12.51
CA TYR A 1827 -11.87 32.70 -12.95
C TYR A 1827 -12.06 31.23 -12.54
N LEU A 1828 -12.32 30.39 -13.54
CA LEU A 1828 -12.70 28.97 -13.38
C LEU A 1828 -11.71 28.11 -12.55
N PHE A 1829 -10.47 28.59 -12.33
CA PHE A 1829 -9.41 27.89 -11.60
C PHE A 1829 -8.76 28.71 -10.49
N GLU A 1830 -9.28 29.88 -10.12
CA GLU A 1830 -8.69 30.66 -9.04
C GLU A 1830 -8.93 29.95 -7.70
N LYS A 1831 -7.86 29.35 -7.18
CA LYS A 1831 -7.84 28.93 -5.79
C LYS A 1831 -7.60 30.20 -4.99
N ALA A 1832 -8.66 30.82 -4.48
CA ALA A 1832 -8.50 31.76 -3.38
C ALA A 1832 -7.59 31.11 -2.32
N GLU A 1833 -6.65 31.87 -1.77
CA GLU A 1833 -5.71 31.46 -0.72
C GLU A 1833 -6.48 31.15 0.57
N VAL A 1834 -7.24 30.05 0.59
CA VAL A 1834 -8.05 29.63 1.73
C VAL A 1834 -7.24 28.66 2.56
N ASN A 1835 -6.79 29.11 3.72
CA ASN A 1835 -6.14 28.27 4.72
C ASN A 1835 -7.14 27.19 5.21
N PHE A 1836 -6.94 25.94 4.79
CA PHE A 1836 -7.84 24.82 5.13
C PHE A 1836 -7.70 24.30 6.57
N TRP A 1837 -6.76 24.82 7.37
CA TRP A 1837 -6.56 24.42 8.77
C TRP A 1837 -7.14 25.41 9.77
N ALA A 1838 -6.96 26.71 9.52
CA ALA A 1838 -7.40 27.76 10.42
C ALA A 1838 -8.93 27.73 10.58
N GLU A 1839 -9.37 27.65 11.83
CA GLU A 1839 -10.79 27.62 12.18
C GLU A 1839 -11.13 28.87 13.01
N THR A 1840 -11.51 29.95 12.31
CA THR A 1840 -11.73 31.28 12.90
C THR A 1840 -12.64 31.25 14.13
N LEU A 1841 -13.73 30.46 14.09
CA LEU A 1841 -14.66 30.37 15.22
C LEU A 1841 -14.11 29.57 16.41
N ILE A 1842 -13.15 28.67 16.21
CA ILE A 1842 -12.45 28.00 17.31
C ILE A 1842 -11.52 28.98 18.03
N PHE A 1843 -10.77 29.79 17.29
CA PHE A 1843 -9.95 30.87 17.86
C PHE A 1843 -10.83 31.83 18.70
N VAL A 1844 -11.97 32.26 18.15
CA VAL A 1844 -12.96 33.10 18.83
C VAL A 1844 -13.47 32.43 20.11
N LYS A 1845 -13.82 31.13 20.06
CA LYS A 1845 -14.29 30.36 21.21
C LYS A 1845 -13.25 30.32 22.33
N TYR A 1846 -11.98 30.08 22.01
CA TYR A 1846 -10.90 30.04 23.00
C TYR A 1846 -10.58 31.41 23.57
N LEU A 1847 -10.46 32.44 22.72
CA LEU A 1847 -10.20 33.81 23.18
C LEU A 1847 -11.31 34.29 24.11
N CYS A 1848 -12.57 34.07 23.73
CA CYS A 1848 -13.73 34.42 24.53
C CYS A 1848 -13.73 33.69 25.89
N LYS A 1849 -13.47 32.37 25.90
CA LYS A 1849 -13.35 31.57 27.13
C LYS A 1849 -12.30 32.12 28.10
N HIS A 1850 -11.09 32.42 27.61
CA HIS A 1850 -10.01 32.90 28.46
C HIS A 1850 -10.23 34.33 28.95
N LEU A 1851 -10.81 35.20 28.11
CA LEU A 1851 -11.26 36.53 28.53
C LEU A 1851 -12.33 36.45 29.64
N PHE A 1852 -13.34 35.60 29.50
CA PHE A 1852 -14.34 35.39 30.55
C PHE A 1852 -13.71 34.91 31.87
N CYS A 1853 -12.77 33.95 31.81
CA CYS A 1853 -12.06 33.46 32.99
C CYS A 1853 -11.21 34.57 33.66
N LEU A 1854 -10.59 35.43 32.87
CA LEU A 1854 -9.77 36.54 33.36
C LEU A 1854 -10.61 37.63 34.01
N LEU A 1855 -11.74 37.98 33.38
CA LEU A 1855 -12.67 39.00 33.87
C LEU A 1855 -13.45 38.54 35.12
N SER A 1856 -13.72 37.24 35.28
CA SER A 1856 -14.43 36.70 36.45
C SER A 1856 -13.55 36.54 37.71
N LYS A 1857 -12.23 36.36 37.56
CA LYS A 1857 -11.30 36.20 38.70
C LYS A 1857 -10.84 37.52 39.34
N SER A 1858 -11.00 38.67 38.67
CA SER A 1858 -10.35 39.92 39.04
C SER A 1858 -11.28 40.94 39.72
N GLY A 1859 -10.77 41.65 40.74
CA GLY A 1859 -11.41 42.83 41.34
C GLY A 1859 -11.26 44.08 40.46
N TRP A 1860 -11.67 43.93 39.19
CA TRP A 1860 -11.27 44.81 38.11
C TRP A 1860 -11.91 46.20 38.13
N ARG A 1861 -11.06 47.19 37.80
CA ARG A 1861 -11.33 48.52 37.23
C ARG A 1861 -12.18 48.52 35.95
N PRO A 1862 -13.51 48.77 35.87
CA PRO A 1862 -14.14 48.99 34.57
C PRO A 1862 -13.32 49.96 33.71
N PRO A 1863 -13.24 49.74 32.38
CA PRO A 1863 -12.52 50.61 31.46
C PRO A 1863 -13.15 52.01 31.53
N SER A 1864 -12.46 53.02 30.99
CA SER A 1864 -13.09 54.34 30.88
C SER A 1864 -14.46 54.19 30.19
N PRO A 1865 -15.52 54.86 30.69
CA PRO A 1865 -16.85 54.80 30.08
C PRO A 1865 -16.81 55.12 28.58
N GLU A 1866 -15.89 56.00 28.17
CA GLU A 1866 -15.62 56.35 26.78
C GLU A 1866 -15.15 55.16 25.94
N MET A 1867 -14.26 54.32 26.47
CA MET A 1867 -13.76 53.12 25.78
C MET A 1867 -14.86 52.05 25.63
N LEU A 1868 -15.63 51.80 26.70
CA LEU A 1868 -16.78 50.90 26.65
C LEU A 1868 -17.83 51.37 25.63
N CYS A 1869 -18.16 52.67 25.65
CA CYS A 1869 -19.07 53.28 24.67
C CYS A 1869 -18.54 53.14 23.24
N HIS A 1870 -17.24 53.32 23.02
CA HIS A 1870 -16.62 53.18 21.70
C HIS A 1870 -16.73 51.75 21.18
N LEU A 1871 -16.34 50.76 21.99
CA LEU A 1871 -16.44 49.34 21.64
C LEU A 1871 -17.90 48.95 21.38
N GLN A 1872 -18.82 49.33 22.26
CA GLN A 1872 -20.25 49.03 22.11
C GLN A 1872 -20.84 49.65 20.84
N ARG A 1873 -20.41 50.86 20.49
CA ARG A 1873 -20.79 51.51 19.24
C ARG A 1873 -20.31 50.72 18.02
N MET A 1874 -19.04 50.32 18.00
CA MET A 1874 -18.48 49.51 16.91
C MET A 1874 -19.24 48.19 16.73
N VAL A 1875 -19.50 47.46 17.83
CA VAL A 1875 -20.23 46.19 17.78
C VAL A 1875 -21.69 46.38 17.34
N SER A 1876 -22.34 47.45 17.82
CA SER A 1876 -23.72 47.76 17.44
C SER A 1876 -23.84 48.17 15.97
N GLU A 1877 -22.91 48.98 15.46
CA GLU A 1877 -22.82 49.35 14.05
C GLU A 1877 -22.62 48.10 13.18
N GLN A 1878 -21.76 47.17 13.59
CA GLN A 1878 -21.54 45.90 12.91
C GLN A 1878 -22.76 44.98 12.94
N CYS A 1879 -23.48 44.88 14.06
CA CYS A 1879 -24.76 44.15 14.14
C CYS A 1879 -25.82 44.71 13.19
N HIS A 1880 -25.93 46.04 13.09
CA HIS A 1880 -26.86 46.69 12.17
C HIS A 1880 -26.50 46.42 10.72
N LEU A 1881 -25.21 46.51 10.36
CA LEU A 1881 -24.69 46.16 9.03
C LEU A 1881 -24.97 44.69 8.68
N LEU A 1882 -24.64 43.75 9.57
CA LEU A 1882 -24.90 42.32 9.34
C LEU A 1882 -26.40 42.03 9.15
N SER A 1883 -27.26 42.63 9.98
CA SER A 1883 -28.72 42.48 9.87
C SER A 1883 -29.27 43.02 8.53
N GLN A 1884 -28.65 44.07 8.01
CA GLN A 1884 -28.98 44.60 6.69
C GLN A 1884 -28.53 43.62 5.59
N PHE A 1885 -27.28 43.15 5.64
CA PHE A 1885 -26.74 42.24 4.62
C PHE A 1885 -27.50 40.91 4.55
N PHE A 1886 -27.86 40.30 5.68
CA PHE A 1886 -28.68 39.07 5.67
C PHE A 1886 -30.06 39.26 5.04
N ARG A 1887 -30.64 40.49 5.04
CA ARG A 1887 -31.92 40.79 4.39
C ARG A 1887 -31.78 41.01 2.87
N GLU A 1888 -30.59 41.35 2.40
CA GLU A 1888 -30.28 41.58 0.98
C GLU A 1888 -29.94 40.27 0.25
N LEU A 1889 -29.63 39.19 0.98
CA LEU A 1889 -29.37 37.88 0.41
C LEU A 1889 -30.62 37.22 -0.18
N PRO A 1890 -30.49 36.45 -1.28
CA PRO A 1890 -31.60 35.72 -1.89
C PRO A 1890 -32.13 34.59 -0.97
N PRO A 1891 -33.35 34.08 -1.22
CA PRO A 1891 -33.81 32.85 -0.57
C PRO A 1891 -32.84 31.69 -0.81
N ALA A 1892 -32.55 30.89 0.22
CA ALA A 1892 -31.58 29.79 0.16
C ALA A 1892 -30.15 30.23 -0.21
N ALA A 1893 -29.74 31.44 0.20
CA ALA A 1893 -28.41 32.00 -0.05
C ALA A 1893 -27.27 31.11 0.46
N GLU A 1894 -27.50 30.25 1.44
CA GLU A 1894 -26.53 29.27 1.89
C GLU A 1894 -26.02 28.36 0.76
N PHE A 1895 -26.82 28.15 -0.30
CA PHE A 1895 -26.46 27.36 -1.48
C PHE A 1895 -26.04 28.24 -2.66
N VAL A 1896 -26.81 29.28 -2.98
CA VAL A 1896 -26.61 30.11 -4.20
C VAL A 1896 -25.51 31.15 -4.02
N LYS A 1897 -25.27 31.60 -2.79
CA LYS A 1897 -24.28 32.62 -2.39
C LYS A 1897 -23.47 32.13 -1.19
N THR A 1898 -22.93 30.91 -1.33
CA THR A 1898 -22.29 30.14 -0.25
C THR A 1898 -21.16 30.89 0.45
N VAL A 1899 -20.28 31.55 -0.33
CA VAL A 1899 -19.06 32.21 0.20
C VAL A 1899 -19.46 33.43 1.03
N GLU A 1900 -20.34 34.27 0.49
CA GLU A 1900 -20.83 35.48 1.14
C GLU A 1900 -21.65 35.12 2.38
N PHE A 1901 -22.56 34.14 2.27
CA PHE A 1901 -23.35 33.66 3.40
C PHE A 1901 -22.45 33.12 4.53
N THR A 1902 -21.45 32.30 4.21
CA THR A 1902 -20.52 31.74 5.21
C THR A 1902 -19.69 32.84 5.87
N ARG A 1903 -19.18 33.82 5.11
CA ARG A 1903 -18.43 34.96 5.64
C ARG A 1903 -19.28 35.79 6.60
N LEU A 1904 -20.52 36.10 6.23
CA LEU A 1904 -21.47 36.83 7.08
C LEU A 1904 -21.83 36.05 8.36
N ARG A 1905 -22.03 34.72 8.28
CA ARG A 1905 -22.29 33.87 9.45
C ARG A 1905 -21.11 33.80 10.40
N ILE A 1906 -19.88 33.72 9.90
CA ILE A 1906 -18.67 33.80 10.74
C ILE A 1906 -18.64 35.15 11.47
N GLN A 1907 -18.92 36.24 10.76
CA GLN A 1907 -18.89 37.57 11.34
C GLN A 1907 -20.01 37.80 12.36
N GLU A 1908 -21.19 37.23 12.14
CA GLU A 1908 -22.30 37.22 13.11
C GLU A 1908 -21.88 36.56 14.42
N GLU A 1909 -21.29 35.36 14.36
CA GLU A 1909 -20.83 34.64 15.57
C GLU A 1909 -19.73 35.42 16.33
N ARG A 1910 -18.80 36.07 15.61
CA ARG A 1910 -17.79 36.96 16.20
C ARG A 1910 -18.43 38.14 16.95
N THR A 1911 -19.39 38.77 16.30
CA THR A 1911 -20.09 39.94 16.84
C THR A 1911 -20.91 39.55 18.07
N LEU A 1912 -21.59 38.39 18.04
CA LEU A 1912 -22.32 37.83 19.18
C LEU A 1912 -21.39 37.47 20.35
N ALA A 1913 -20.23 36.87 20.10
CA ALA A 1913 -19.24 36.58 21.14
C ALA A 1913 -18.75 37.87 21.84
N CYS A 1914 -18.51 38.94 21.06
CA CYS A 1914 -18.12 40.24 21.58
C CYS A 1914 -19.25 40.90 22.40
N LEU A 1915 -20.50 40.85 21.93
CA LEU A 1915 -21.67 41.34 22.67
C LEU A 1915 -21.83 40.66 24.03
N ARG A 1916 -21.63 39.33 24.10
CA ARG A 1916 -21.71 38.58 25.36
C ARG A 1916 -20.66 39.05 26.37
N LEU A 1917 -19.41 39.25 25.92
CA LEU A 1917 -18.35 39.79 26.77
C LEU A 1917 -18.66 41.23 27.23
N LEU A 1918 -19.15 42.10 26.34
CA LEU A 1918 -19.54 43.46 26.71
C LEU A 1918 -20.70 43.47 27.72
N ALA A 1919 -21.70 42.60 27.56
CA ALA A 1919 -22.81 42.48 28.51
C ALA A 1919 -22.33 42.03 29.91
N PHE A 1920 -21.36 41.10 29.96
CA PHE A 1920 -20.71 40.69 31.20
C PHE A 1920 -19.95 41.85 31.86
N LEU A 1921 -19.22 42.63 31.07
CA LEU A 1921 -18.48 43.82 31.54
C LEU A 1921 -19.39 44.92 32.09
N GLU A 1922 -20.62 45.06 31.58
CA GLU A 1922 -21.62 46.01 32.08
C GLU A 1922 -22.35 45.53 33.34
N GLY A 1923 -22.18 44.26 33.75
CA GLY A 1923 -22.94 43.65 34.83
C GLY A 1923 -24.44 43.48 34.53
N LYS A 1924 -24.82 43.39 33.25
CA LYS A 1924 -26.23 43.26 32.81
C LYS A 1924 -26.75 41.81 32.77
N GLU A 1925 -26.09 40.85 33.42
CA GLU A 1925 -26.57 39.47 33.46
C GLU A 1925 -27.90 39.35 34.24
N GLY A 1926 -29.01 39.26 33.51
CA GLY A 1926 -30.28 38.72 34.00
C GLY A 1926 -30.31 37.19 33.85
N GLU A 1927 -31.19 36.53 34.63
CA GLU A 1927 -31.31 35.06 34.75
C GLU A 1927 -31.50 34.29 33.42
N ASP A 1928 -31.80 34.95 32.29
CA ASP A 1928 -32.05 34.29 30.99
C ASP A 1928 -30.83 34.23 30.05
N THR A 1929 -29.66 34.72 30.47
CA THR A 1929 -28.44 34.57 29.65
C THR A 1929 -27.85 33.19 29.88
N LEU A 1930 -28.12 32.24 28.96
CA LEU A 1930 -27.58 30.88 28.89
C LEU A 1930 -26.06 30.88 29.15
N VAL A 1931 -25.70 30.69 30.42
CA VAL A 1931 -24.34 30.39 30.86
C VAL A 1931 -23.91 29.16 30.09
N LEU A 1932 -22.83 29.28 29.30
CA LEU A 1932 -22.14 28.14 28.71
C LEU A 1932 -22.02 27.06 29.78
N SER A 1933 -22.67 25.92 29.57
CA SER A 1933 -22.58 24.69 30.37
C SER A 1933 -21.18 24.04 30.31
N VAL A 1934 -20.13 24.85 30.16
CA VAL A 1934 -18.71 24.46 30.19
C VAL A 1934 -18.15 24.51 31.62
N TRP A 1935 -18.97 24.83 32.63
CA TRP A 1935 -18.56 24.84 34.05
C TRP A 1935 -18.55 23.45 34.73
N ASP A 1936 -18.83 22.37 34.01
CA ASP A 1936 -18.70 21.01 34.55
C ASP A 1936 -17.29 20.45 34.29
N SER A 1937 -16.30 20.94 35.05
CA SER A 1937 -15.11 20.11 35.36
C SER A 1937 -14.27 20.57 36.56
N TYR A 1938 -14.51 21.74 37.17
CA TYR A 1938 -13.74 22.15 38.37
C TYR A 1938 -14.53 22.29 39.67
N ALA A 1939 -15.86 22.51 39.63
CA ALA A 1939 -16.64 22.78 40.84
C ALA A 1939 -17.39 21.57 41.44
N GLU A 1940 -17.55 20.46 40.72
CA GLU A 1940 -18.29 19.29 41.24
C GLU A 1940 -17.56 18.50 42.34
N SER A 1941 -16.31 18.81 42.66
CA SER A 1941 -15.64 18.16 43.81
C SER A 1941 -16.17 18.60 45.18
N ARG A 1942 -17.10 19.57 45.29
CA ARG A 1942 -17.59 20.01 46.62
C ARG A 1942 -19.09 20.12 46.88
N GLN A 1943 -20.02 19.94 45.94
CA GLN A 1943 -21.46 20.09 46.27
C GLN A 1943 -22.40 19.11 45.54
N LEU A 1944 -22.33 17.82 45.86
CA LEU A 1944 -23.41 16.84 45.59
C LEU A 1944 -24.06 16.37 46.90
N THR A 1945 -24.67 17.30 47.64
CA THR A 1945 -25.74 16.99 48.60
C THR A 1945 -26.73 18.16 48.64
N LEU A 1946 -27.70 18.18 47.72
CA LEU A 1946 -29.06 18.72 47.93
C LEU A 1946 -29.89 18.51 46.62
N PRO A 1947 -31.09 17.92 46.69
CA PRO A 1947 -31.90 17.63 45.51
C PRO A 1947 -32.73 18.86 45.12
N ARG A 1948 -32.65 19.28 43.84
CA ARG A 1948 -33.60 20.23 43.26
C ARG A 1948 -34.53 19.50 42.30
N THR A 1949 -35.81 19.62 42.65
CA THR A 1949 -37.02 19.14 41.96
C THR A 1949 -37.32 19.92 40.68
N GLU A 1950 -37.85 19.16 39.72
CA GLU A 1950 -38.58 19.50 38.49
C GLU A 1950 -39.10 20.95 38.33
N ALA A 1951 -38.54 21.64 37.34
CA ALA A 1951 -39.16 22.65 36.45
C ALA A 1951 -38.12 22.92 35.34
N ALA A 1952 -38.36 22.85 34.03
CA ALA A 1952 -39.58 22.75 33.25
C ALA A 1952 -39.26 22.01 31.93
N CYS A 1953 -40.22 21.21 31.45
CA CYS A 1953 -40.48 21.10 30.00
C CYS A 1953 -41.04 22.44 29.50
#